data_AF-A0A935R3F2-F1
#
_entry.id   AF-A0A935R3F2-F1
#
_cell.length_a   1.000
_cell.length_b   1.000
_cell.length_c   1.000
_cell.angle_alpha   90.00
_cell.angle_beta   90.00
_cell.angle_gamma   90.00
#
_symmetry.space_group_name_H-M   'P 1'
#
loop_
_entity.id
_entity.type
_entity.pdbx_description
1 polymer ?
#
loop_
_entity_poly.entity_id
_entity_poly.type
_entity_poly.pdbx_seq_one_letter_code
_entity_poly.pdbx_strand_id
1 'polypeptide(L)'
;MPKNVTPTPQPPTRLVPGRSAGQREDLVQRLRDLASNYPSGIGILKEFLQNADDAGATWVRFTLDLRHHRAEQLPDSRMGHLLGPALLVDSDQSFSEQDVINIQRIGAAGKIADAGKTGRFGLGFNTVYSITDYPSFATRDLIMTFDPYFDTVAVQGEEPGFNWPLDALWRGGPDWPRAFDLPAEAGQIETTVFRLPLRSASQATEGRISRTPTHPDELKAILVSLAEWGERVVLYLRSVVHVEARVLHDGWEESLADVRTTNVEDVRAARGEVLPRPGESADHVFARAAEEDTSRVYPHRFSVVVGGETTESAWMVCQGLFLGEQGEVLDAAKGMTKIGEKAIPLGGAAMRVHDGPEGLLPLPTPGTLLCTLPIPQQLPIALALNGHWSLSSSRDHVRFGADKGEEAVKITWNKALAEVVVPAAVAELVAGIRDRLGIDGAAALYAALPDLRRLITPFDQALGAGLYRALAASPSIRVADAKACDWRLPSDATLPPGWSQTLIDTCISDGLDLAVPVPPEHVRHGLAEVDEALHTLTPAETLKWLKKVGVWAGPPASAPRACLRSRELVLELLRFCSEGGKAWLDGAPLAWMRDGSLRTFGHGPPICLGGDAARSLFRSRPSGSSTWSLSGWARTPDAGHEPHEMTPPMIKNLKTVLQKGSNGAWETLRGAALNEAWLIELYEWLAALPDLRSQLSQLELLEMVPDSKAPHTAWNTATPLLPPNDMGKALTQALHEHGVPIVRGSTRLLSAIRAFAIAAEGMVWDLTPNDVIDTLPNLAATFPAQSPTRPVLLRWFATAFERAELYSDALALLKDLPIWPTKDGRAVPASGEAVFLPDYEPPLGFTPVTLLEVEASWRPLIKELGVAPLDLGEWILCIFLNEYPNLDADRQAGALLWFRDRGMEALTGTDERAKKLREAVRKTPLIVSEDGALVPAADLYHPDAWEAVAFLGGAARFPDWRGVYSEQQEEWNNFFHRLNLLRHPRECDVITRVEGLLQDLTPESGDPTEAAMLEVYDFLEKRWAKSSDNEETPLAKGLRRLAWIPTMQRPHHTKVALFRRPAARFVLPADVYPSRLLHQGASQVAFFAGEQESSDVRKALGMPNEIRPEDALAHFIAVRDEWLATGGAGLSSEAVKKWPARSTAASPRRGQNETTTRSHATTSSARWPTPPASGTRPPDASGRRTRCLRRGRAGLRAYEGTCRAQPKTATVWTFWGGVSAPSPPTSPLSCVSWRRVTGRRRCQRLSSRSRCAVGTSWRRRPRFVLPTSRSLR
;
A
#
# COMPACT_ATOMS: atom_id res chain seq x y z
N MET A 1 45.20 77.16 -11.30
CA MET A 1 46.01 76.64 -10.18
C MET A 1 45.77 75.14 -10.07
N PRO A 2 46.79 74.28 -10.04
CA PRO A 2 46.65 72.89 -9.62
C PRO A 2 46.55 72.80 -8.08
N LYS A 3 45.97 71.72 -7.55
CA LYS A 3 46.09 71.34 -6.14
C LYS A 3 46.41 69.85 -6.02
N ASN A 4 47.60 69.58 -5.48
CA ASN A 4 48.05 68.37 -4.79
C ASN A 4 47.55 67.01 -5.33
N VAL A 5 48.25 66.48 -6.33
CA VAL A 5 48.38 65.03 -6.49
C VAL A 5 49.36 64.53 -5.43
N THR A 6 48.92 63.64 -4.54
CA THR A 6 49.82 62.89 -3.66
C THR A 6 50.65 61.90 -4.49
N PRO A 7 51.98 61.83 -4.32
CA PRO A 7 52.79 60.90 -5.08
C PRO A 7 52.47 59.45 -4.66
N THR A 8 52.17 58.60 -5.64
CA THR A 8 52.08 57.15 -5.46
C THR A 8 53.42 56.62 -4.93
N PRO A 9 53.44 55.68 -3.96
CA PRO A 9 54.69 55.09 -3.51
C PRO A 9 55.41 54.43 -4.69
N GLN A 10 56.65 54.83 -4.98
CA GLN A 10 57.47 54.06 -5.90
C GLN A 10 57.71 52.67 -5.29
N PRO A 11 57.60 51.57 -6.05
CA PRO A 11 57.93 50.24 -5.55
C PRO A 11 59.41 50.23 -5.14
N PRO A 12 59.79 49.55 -4.03
CA PRO A 12 61.16 49.54 -3.57
C PRO A 12 62.07 48.94 -4.63
N THR A 13 63.01 49.74 -5.15
CA THR A 13 63.97 49.35 -6.19
C THR A 13 64.81 48.18 -5.70
N ARG A 14 64.43 46.95 -6.05
CA ARG A 14 65.13 45.74 -5.61
C ARG A 14 66.55 45.74 -6.19
N LEU A 15 67.53 45.99 -5.33
CA LEU A 15 68.97 46.00 -5.67
C LEU A 15 69.53 44.62 -6.10
N VAL A 16 68.70 43.59 -6.12
CA VAL A 16 69.00 42.26 -6.67
C VAL A 16 67.78 41.79 -7.49
N PRO A 17 67.96 41.26 -8.73
CA PRO A 17 66.86 40.73 -9.53
C PRO A 17 66.20 39.50 -8.88
N GLY A 18 65.06 39.70 -8.23
CA GLY A 18 64.22 38.62 -7.71
C GLY A 18 63.28 38.07 -8.79
N ARG A 19 63.19 36.74 -8.91
CA ARG A 19 62.18 36.08 -9.77
C ARG A 19 60.79 36.21 -9.14
N SER A 20 59.74 36.21 -9.97
CA SER A 20 58.36 36.10 -9.49
C SER A 20 58.11 34.70 -8.94
N ALA A 21 57.46 34.59 -7.79
CA ALA A 21 57.13 33.34 -7.12
C ALA A 21 55.79 33.49 -6.38
N GLY A 22 54.97 32.44 -6.43
CA GLY A 22 53.63 32.40 -5.87
C GLY A 22 52.91 31.12 -6.29
N GLN A 23 51.78 30.83 -5.66
CA GLN A 23 50.92 29.72 -6.06
C GLN A 23 50.16 30.07 -7.35
N ARG A 24 49.79 29.04 -8.12
CA ARG A 24 48.94 29.12 -9.30
C ARG A 24 47.96 27.95 -9.25
N GLU A 25 46.77 28.18 -9.79
CA GLU A 25 45.73 27.16 -9.95
C GLU A 25 45.65 26.77 -11.43
N ASP A 26 45.42 25.49 -11.73
CA ASP A 26 45.25 25.01 -13.10
C ASP A 26 43.76 25.11 -13.48
N LEU A 27 43.47 25.81 -14.57
CA LEU A 27 42.11 26.06 -15.07
C LEU A 27 41.35 24.76 -15.34
N VAL A 28 42.01 23.80 -16.00
CA VAL A 28 41.43 22.53 -16.42
C VAL A 28 41.19 21.62 -15.22
N GLN A 29 42.09 21.63 -14.23
CA GLN A 29 41.88 20.97 -12.95
C GLN A 29 40.67 21.59 -12.20
N ARG A 30 40.60 22.92 -12.10
CA ARG A 30 39.49 23.62 -11.44
C ARG A 30 38.14 23.32 -12.09
N LEU A 31 38.08 23.31 -13.43
CA LEU A 31 36.87 22.96 -14.17
C LEU A 31 36.50 21.48 -14.03
N ARG A 32 37.48 20.56 -14.02
CA ARG A 32 37.25 19.14 -13.69
C ARG A 32 36.63 19.00 -12.31
N ASP A 33 37.18 19.68 -11.30
CA ASP A 33 36.72 19.56 -9.93
C ASP A 33 35.32 20.16 -9.74
N LEU A 34 34.99 21.25 -10.45
CA LEU A 34 33.63 21.79 -10.50
C LEU A 34 32.65 20.82 -11.20
N ALA A 35 33.01 20.28 -12.37
CA ALA A 35 32.17 19.34 -13.10
C ALA A 35 31.98 17.99 -12.37
N SER A 36 33.00 17.49 -11.67
CA SER A 36 32.95 16.20 -10.96
C SER A 36 32.11 16.23 -9.69
N ASN A 37 31.91 17.40 -9.08
CA ASN A 37 31.09 17.56 -7.87
C ASN A 37 29.58 17.73 -8.17
N TYR A 38 29.19 17.83 -9.46
CA TYR A 38 27.80 17.95 -9.89
C TYR A 38 27.45 16.78 -10.82
N PRO A 39 26.64 15.80 -10.38
CA PRO A 39 26.28 14.67 -11.23
C PRO A 39 25.53 15.15 -12.48
N SER A 40 25.90 14.60 -13.64
CA SER A 40 25.27 14.88 -14.93
C SER A 40 23.78 14.52 -14.90
N GLY A 41 22.94 15.54 -14.87
CA GLY A 41 21.51 15.41 -14.62
C GLY A 41 20.82 16.77 -14.60
N ILE A 42 19.52 16.77 -14.30
CA ILE A 42 18.62 17.94 -14.44
C ILE A 42 19.00 19.18 -13.60
N GLY A 43 19.98 19.07 -12.69
CA GLY A 43 20.58 20.23 -12.02
C GLY A 43 21.07 21.31 -13.00
N ILE A 44 21.62 20.93 -14.16
CA ILE A 44 22.08 21.88 -15.18
C ILE A 44 20.94 22.73 -15.77
N LEU A 45 19.75 22.14 -15.98
CA LEU A 45 18.58 22.88 -16.46
C LEU A 45 18.13 23.90 -15.40
N LYS A 46 18.21 23.55 -14.11
CA LYS A 46 17.89 24.47 -13.01
C LYS A 46 18.81 25.69 -12.99
N GLU A 47 20.12 25.49 -13.14
CA GLU A 47 21.08 26.61 -13.13
C GLU A 47 20.84 27.54 -14.34
N PHE A 48 20.51 27.00 -15.53
CA PHE A 48 20.09 27.83 -16.67
C PHE A 48 18.78 28.59 -16.44
N LEU A 49 17.75 27.92 -15.92
CA LEU A 49 16.48 28.57 -15.55
C LEU A 49 16.71 29.70 -14.54
N GLN A 50 17.50 29.47 -13.50
CA GLN A 50 17.82 30.48 -12.48
C GLN A 50 18.62 31.65 -13.04
N ASN A 51 19.61 31.40 -13.92
CA ASN A 51 20.37 32.46 -14.57
C ASN A 51 19.50 33.37 -15.46
N ALA A 52 18.56 32.78 -16.22
CA ALA A 52 17.63 33.53 -17.07
C ALA A 52 16.59 34.31 -16.23
N ASP A 53 16.05 33.68 -15.18
CA ASP A 53 15.06 34.28 -14.27
C ASP A 53 15.63 35.48 -13.49
N ASP A 54 16.89 35.39 -13.04
CA ASP A 54 17.67 36.46 -12.40
C ASP A 54 18.17 37.55 -13.37
N ALA A 55 18.14 37.29 -14.67
CA ALA A 55 18.36 38.28 -15.72
C ALA A 55 17.04 39.00 -16.09
N GLY A 56 15.89 38.44 -15.73
CA GLY A 56 14.56 38.98 -16.05
C GLY A 56 13.92 38.41 -17.31
N ALA A 57 14.42 37.28 -17.83
CA ALA A 57 13.79 36.56 -18.95
C ALA A 57 12.35 36.16 -18.61
N THR A 58 11.48 36.12 -19.61
CA THR A 58 10.09 35.69 -19.48
C THR A 58 9.84 34.29 -20.02
N TRP A 59 10.69 33.84 -20.96
CA TRP A 59 10.73 32.44 -21.39
C TRP A 59 12.14 31.88 -21.49
N VAL A 60 12.23 30.56 -21.31
CA VAL A 60 13.46 29.78 -21.51
C VAL A 60 13.10 28.54 -22.34
N ARG A 61 13.87 28.29 -23.39
CA ARG A 61 13.75 27.08 -24.21
C ARG A 61 15.03 26.26 -24.12
N PHE A 62 14.86 24.95 -24.11
CA PHE A 62 15.92 23.96 -24.20
C PHE A 62 15.76 23.17 -25.50
N THR A 63 16.75 23.24 -26.38
CA THR A 63 16.71 22.58 -27.69
C THR A 63 17.88 21.60 -27.81
N LEU A 64 17.59 20.30 -27.84
CA LEU A 64 18.59 19.29 -28.21
C LEU A 64 18.73 19.28 -29.74
N ASP A 65 19.76 19.94 -30.24
CA ASP A 65 20.08 19.96 -31.67
C ASP A 65 20.88 18.70 -32.04
N LEU A 66 20.31 17.82 -32.87
CA LEU A 66 20.96 16.61 -33.37
C LEU A 66 21.56 16.78 -34.77
N ARG A 67 21.32 17.94 -35.41
CA ARG A 67 21.80 18.25 -36.76
C ARG A 67 23.32 18.38 -36.77
N HIS A 68 23.93 18.05 -37.91
CA HIS A 68 25.35 18.30 -38.16
C HIS A 68 25.48 19.50 -39.11
N HIS A 69 26.02 20.61 -38.59
CA HIS A 69 26.15 21.85 -39.33
C HIS A 69 27.34 21.83 -40.30
N ARG A 70 27.30 22.64 -41.36
CA ARG A 70 28.37 22.71 -42.37
C ARG A 70 29.64 23.30 -41.78
N ALA A 71 30.79 22.82 -42.24
CA ALA A 71 32.12 23.24 -41.80
C ALA A 71 32.94 23.88 -42.94
N GLU A 72 32.27 24.52 -43.90
CA GLU A 72 32.89 25.04 -45.14
C GLU A 72 33.49 26.43 -44.92
N GLN A 73 32.80 27.26 -44.11
CA GLN A 73 33.16 28.66 -43.88
C GLN A 73 33.10 28.98 -42.37
N LEU A 74 34.19 28.64 -41.68
CA LEU A 74 34.43 28.90 -40.25
C LEU A 74 35.51 29.98 -40.06
N PRO A 75 35.47 30.76 -38.96
CA PRO A 75 36.53 31.73 -38.64
C PRO A 75 37.86 31.06 -38.27
N ASP A 76 37.83 29.82 -37.77
CA ASP A 76 38.99 28.92 -37.68
C ASP A 76 38.56 27.48 -38.04
N SER A 77 39.32 26.85 -38.94
CA SER A 77 39.19 25.44 -39.33
C SER A 77 39.14 24.44 -38.16
N ARG A 78 39.80 24.73 -37.03
CA ARG A 78 39.85 23.89 -35.83
C ARG A 78 38.46 23.70 -35.19
N MET A 79 37.56 24.66 -35.39
CA MET A 79 36.19 24.66 -34.85
C MET A 79 35.26 23.64 -35.51
N GLY A 80 35.70 22.90 -36.54
CA GLY A 80 34.87 21.94 -37.28
C GLY A 80 34.14 20.91 -36.41
N HIS A 81 34.71 20.55 -35.25
CA HIS A 81 34.12 19.60 -34.31
C HIS A 81 33.06 20.22 -33.37
N LEU A 82 32.91 21.55 -33.33
CA LEU A 82 31.87 22.26 -32.55
C LEU A 82 30.50 22.28 -33.25
N LEU A 83 30.43 21.75 -34.48
CA LEU A 83 29.29 21.81 -35.38
C LEU A 83 28.40 20.55 -35.37
N GLY A 84 28.78 19.52 -34.61
CA GLY A 84 27.93 18.34 -34.37
C GLY A 84 26.73 18.63 -33.46
N PRO A 85 26.13 17.59 -32.85
CA PRO A 85 25.02 17.75 -31.93
C PRO A 85 25.36 18.65 -30.73
N ALA A 86 24.37 19.37 -30.22
CA ALA A 86 24.53 20.30 -29.10
C ALA A 86 23.25 20.42 -28.26
N LEU A 87 23.40 20.77 -26.99
CA LEU A 87 22.30 21.38 -26.24
C LEU A 87 22.35 22.90 -26.49
N LEU A 88 21.29 23.45 -27.08
CA LEU A 88 21.06 24.89 -27.12
C LEU A 88 20.16 25.30 -25.95
N VAL A 89 20.41 26.48 -25.39
CA VAL A 89 19.54 27.08 -24.36
C VAL A 89 19.29 28.54 -24.72
N ASP A 90 18.06 28.86 -25.10
CA ASP A 90 17.65 30.18 -25.57
C ASP A 90 16.67 30.86 -24.60
N SER A 91 16.78 32.19 -24.47
CA SER A 91 15.95 33.01 -23.58
C SER A 91 15.81 34.44 -24.10
N ASP A 92 14.69 35.11 -23.80
CA ASP A 92 14.33 36.47 -24.26
C ASP A 92 15.02 37.62 -23.54
N GLN A 93 16.18 37.37 -22.91
CA GLN A 93 16.98 38.42 -22.29
C GLN A 93 18.43 38.35 -22.76
N SER A 94 18.88 39.39 -23.46
CA SER A 94 20.29 39.57 -23.80
C SER A 94 21.14 39.90 -22.57
N PHE A 95 22.36 39.36 -22.48
CA PHE A 95 23.30 39.66 -21.39
C PHE A 95 23.77 41.12 -21.39
N SER A 96 23.85 41.74 -20.19
CA SER A 96 24.54 43.03 -20.05
C SER A 96 26.06 42.86 -20.19
N GLU A 97 26.78 43.97 -20.44
CA GLU A 97 28.25 43.96 -20.40
C GLU A 97 28.81 43.43 -19.07
N GLN A 98 28.11 43.71 -17.96
CA GLN A 98 28.53 43.22 -16.65
C GLN A 98 28.31 41.71 -16.51
N ASP A 99 27.30 41.13 -17.16
CA ASP A 99 27.06 39.68 -17.18
C ASP A 99 28.08 38.96 -18.06
N VAL A 100 28.40 39.52 -19.24
CA VAL A 100 29.51 39.05 -20.09
C VAL A 100 30.85 39.07 -19.32
N ILE A 101 31.11 40.10 -18.51
CA ILE A 101 32.30 40.16 -17.64
C ILE A 101 32.22 39.19 -16.45
N ASN A 102 31.02 38.87 -15.96
CA ASN A 102 30.83 37.97 -14.81
C ASN A 102 30.94 36.49 -15.18
N ILE A 103 30.40 36.06 -16.33
CA ILE A 103 30.44 34.67 -16.77
C ILE A 103 31.87 34.16 -17.04
N GLN A 104 32.79 35.07 -17.38
CA GLN A 104 34.23 34.80 -17.50
C GLN A 104 34.92 34.51 -16.14
N ARG A 105 34.26 34.67 -14.99
CA ARG A 105 34.89 34.65 -13.65
C ARG A 105 34.51 33.43 -12.81
N ILE A 106 35.17 32.32 -13.08
CA ILE A 106 35.03 30.98 -12.46
C ILE A 106 35.20 30.97 -10.91
N GLY A 107 35.69 32.06 -10.31
CA GLY A 107 35.89 32.21 -8.87
C GLY A 107 35.29 33.46 -8.22
N ALA A 108 34.53 34.28 -8.93
CA ALA A 108 33.93 35.47 -8.36
C ALA A 108 32.61 35.12 -7.64
N ALA A 109 32.67 34.97 -6.31
CA ALA A 109 31.45 34.82 -5.50
C ALA A 109 30.56 36.07 -5.65
N GLY A 110 29.37 35.88 -6.24
CA GLY A 110 28.34 36.93 -6.34
C GLY A 110 28.04 37.58 -4.98
N LYS A 111 27.94 38.91 -4.96
CA LYS A 111 27.85 39.70 -3.72
C LYS A 111 26.56 39.36 -2.94
N ILE A 112 26.71 39.15 -1.63
CA ILE A 112 25.62 38.98 -0.64
C ILE A 112 24.62 40.17 -0.64
N ALA A 113 25.04 41.33 -1.15
CA ALA A 113 24.33 42.61 -1.01
C ALA A 113 23.03 42.77 -1.81
N ASP A 114 22.73 41.92 -2.81
CA ASP A 114 21.51 42.02 -3.62
C ASP A 114 20.50 40.93 -3.22
N ALA A 115 19.41 41.32 -2.56
CA ALA A 115 18.32 40.42 -2.18
C ALA A 115 17.51 39.94 -3.39
N GLY A 116 17.44 40.71 -4.48
CA GLY A 116 16.58 40.44 -5.63
C GLY A 116 16.99 39.29 -6.54
N LYS A 117 18.27 38.86 -6.49
CA LYS A 117 18.83 37.74 -7.27
C LYS A 117 18.79 36.41 -6.51
N THR A 118 18.29 35.36 -7.13
CA THR A 118 18.11 34.01 -6.58
C THR A 118 19.42 33.23 -6.51
N GLY A 119 20.29 33.39 -7.52
CA GLY A 119 21.47 32.57 -7.74
C GLY A 119 22.80 33.12 -7.20
N ARG A 120 23.71 32.20 -6.87
CA ARG A 120 25.15 32.51 -6.66
C ARG A 120 25.85 32.62 -8.03
N PHE A 121 25.77 33.79 -8.65
CA PHE A 121 26.54 34.12 -9.86
C PHE A 121 28.02 33.72 -9.69
N GLY A 122 28.56 33.00 -10.68
CA GLY A 122 29.97 32.60 -10.77
C GLY A 122 30.27 31.10 -10.64
N LEU A 123 29.43 30.31 -9.94
CA LEU A 123 29.67 28.87 -9.75
C LEU A 123 28.81 27.97 -10.65
N GLY A 124 27.48 28.19 -10.69
CA GLY A 124 26.52 27.29 -11.33
C GLY A 124 26.75 27.05 -12.83
N PHE A 125 27.16 28.08 -13.59
CA PHE A 125 27.43 27.94 -15.03
C PHE A 125 28.52 26.90 -15.34
N ASN A 126 29.53 26.74 -14.48
CA ASN A 126 30.64 25.80 -14.76
C ASN A 126 30.19 24.32 -14.71
N THR A 127 28.95 24.02 -14.32
CA THR A 127 28.36 22.69 -14.46
C THR A 127 28.17 22.27 -15.92
N VAL A 128 28.14 23.22 -16.89
CA VAL A 128 28.10 22.91 -18.34
C VAL A 128 29.28 22.07 -18.80
N TYR A 129 30.39 22.11 -18.07
CA TYR A 129 31.56 21.31 -18.38
C TYR A 129 31.36 19.79 -18.17
N SER A 130 30.25 19.38 -17.56
CA SER A 130 29.77 17.99 -17.61
C SER A 130 29.35 17.57 -19.04
N ILE A 131 28.70 18.46 -19.81
CA ILE A 131 28.18 18.21 -21.18
C ILE A 131 29.23 18.48 -22.27
N THR A 132 30.00 19.55 -22.14
CA THR A 132 30.84 20.09 -23.21
C THR A 132 32.21 20.54 -22.70
N ASP A 133 33.23 20.56 -23.56
CA ASP A 133 34.51 21.20 -23.25
C ASP A 133 34.58 22.67 -23.73
N TYR A 134 33.65 23.08 -24.62
CA TYR A 134 33.69 24.37 -25.33
C TYR A 134 32.34 25.11 -25.28
N PRO A 135 31.84 25.45 -24.07
CA PRO A 135 30.58 26.17 -23.95
C PRO A 135 30.68 27.53 -24.65
N SER A 136 29.67 27.85 -25.45
CA SER A 136 29.62 29.08 -26.24
C SER A 136 28.27 29.78 -26.07
N PHE A 137 28.22 31.10 -26.28
CA PHE A 137 26.97 31.86 -26.25
C PHE A 137 26.97 33.02 -27.25
N ALA A 138 25.79 33.30 -27.78
CA ALA A 138 25.49 34.41 -28.67
C ALA A 138 24.53 35.37 -27.97
N THR A 139 24.82 36.67 -27.99
CA THR A 139 24.04 37.73 -27.32
C THR A 139 24.41 39.08 -27.92
N ARG A 140 23.45 40.01 -28.02
CA ARG A 140 23.65 41.36 -28.56
C ARG A 140 24.37 41.29 -29.92
N ASP A 141 25.54 41.89 -30.03
CA ASP A 141 26.35 42.04 -31.24
C ASP A 141 27.54 41.06 -31.31
N LEU A 142 27.58 40.02 -30.47
CA LEU A 142 28.73 39.09 -30.38
C LEU A 142 28.36 37.61 -30.23
N ILE A 143 29.34 36.76 -30.55
CA ILE A 143 29.42 35.35 -30.10
C ILE A 143 30.73 35.17 -29.32
N MET A 144 30.67 34.48 -28.19
CA MET A 144 31.82 34.12 -27.34
C MET A 144 31.90 32.60 -27.20
N THR A 145 33.13 32.06 -27.27
CA THR A 145 33.44 30.63 -27.09
C THR A 145 34.54 30.49 -26.07
N PHE A 146 34.32 29.67 -25.04
CA PHE A 146 35.36 29.30 -24.08
C PHE A 146 36.19 28.14 -24.61
N ASP A 147 37.50 28.21 -24.41
CA ASP A 147 38.48 27.19 -24.80
C ASP A 147 39.53 27.05 -23.69
N PRO A 148 39.27 26.20 -22.67
CA PRO A 148 40.18 25.98 -21.55
C PRO A 148 41.38 25.09 -21.94
N TYR A 149 41.43 24.56 -23.16
CA TYR A 149 42.53 23.70 -23.62
C TYR A 149 43.56 24.44 -24.49
N PHE A 150 43.17 25.57 -25.09
CA PHE A 150 43.94 26.38 -26.05
C PHE A 150 44.26 25.63 -27.36
N ASP A 151 43.31 24.81 -27.82
CA ASP A 151 43.46 23.97 -29.01
C ASP A 151 42.46 24.28 -30.13
N THR A 152 41.36 24.99 -29.85
CA THR A 152 40.21 25.07 -30.78
C THR A 152 39.91 26.48 -31.28
N VAL A 153 39.90 27.49 -30.41
CA VAL A 153 39.73 28.91 -30.79
C VAL A 153 40.83 29.80 -30.21
N ALA A 154 41.34 29.46 -29.03
CA ALA A 154 42.43 30.17 -28.40
C ALA A 154 43.81 29.62 -28.82
N VAL A 155 44.87 30.30 -28.37
CA VAL A 155 46.27 29.92 -28.56
C VAL A 155 47.02 30.02 -27.21
N GLN A 156 47.92 29.09 -26.91
CA GLN A 156 48.62 29.09 -25.62
C GLN A 156 49.42 30.37 -25.37
N GLY A 157 49.08 31.05 -24.27
CA GLY A 157 49.66 32.33 -23.86
C GLY A 157 48.68 33.50 -23.94
N GLU A 158 47.52 33.30 -24.57
CA GLU A 158 46.40 34.26 -24.63
C GLU A 158 45.34 33.95 -23.55
N GLU A 159 44.14 34.52 -23.67
CA GLU A 159 43.00 34.20 -22.80
C GLU A 159 42.32 32.86 -23.20
N PRO A 160 41.69 32.12 -22.27
CA PRO A 160 41.11 30.78 -22.51
C PRO A 160 39.75 30.82 -23.24
N GLY A 161 39.69 31.50 -24.38
CA GLY A 161 38.50 31.68 -25.19
C GLY A 161 38.61 32.86 -26.14
N PHE A 162 37.64 33.01 -27.03
CA PHE A 162 37.60 34.08 -28.03
C PHE A 162 36.20 34.69 -28.12
N ASN A 163 36.11 35.95 -28.56
CA ASN A 163 34.86 36.63 -28.88
C ASN A 163 34.96 37.31 -30.26
N TRP A 164 33.88 37.22 -31.03
CA TRP A 164 33.79 37.83 -32.36
C TRP A 164 32.56 38.75 -32.43
N PRO A 165 32.67 39.92 -33.07
CA PRO A 165 31.52 40.65 -33.59
C PRO A 165 30.71 39.77 -34.55
N LEU A 166 29.40 39.75 -34.36
CA LEU A 166 28.47 38.92 -35.11
C LEU A 166 28.45 39.29 -36.61
N ASP A 167 28.59 40.58 -36.92
CA ASP A 167 28.67 41.09 -38.29
C ASP A 167 29.95 40.61 -39.03
N ALA A 168 31.05 40.43 -38.30
CA ALA A 168 32.29 39.87 -38.82
C ALA A 168 32.16 38.36 -39.05
N LEU A 169 31.47 37.63 -38.17
CA LEU A 169 31.16 36.21 -38.38
C LEU A 169 30.29 35.99 -39.62
N TRP A 170 29.21 36.76 -39.82
CA TRP A 170 28.38 36.63 -41.02
C TRP A 170 29.14 36.86 -42.34
N ARG A 171 30.20 37.69 -42.33
CA ARG A 171 31.04 37.96 -43.51
C ARG A 171 32.21 36.97 -43.70
N GLY A 172 32.80 36.48 -42.61
CA GLY A 172 34.07 35.74 -42.62
C GLY A 172 33.99 34.27 -42.19
N GLY A 173 32.90 33.86 -41.56
CA GLY A 173 32.68 32.48 -41.11
C GLY A 173 31.21 32.18 -40.77
N PRO A 174 30.27 32.36 -41.72
CA PRO A 174 28.82 32.31 -41.48
C PRO A 174 28.28 30.94 -41.03
N ASP A 175 29.05 29.86 -41.13
CA ASP A 175 28.61 28.56 -40.63
C ASP A 175 28.61 28.50 -39.09
N TRP A 176 29.44 29.30 -38.41
CA TRP A 176 29.46 29.34 -36.94
C TRP A 176 28.18 29.96 -36.31
N PRO A 177 27.71 31.17 -36.69
CA PRO A 177 26.47 31.73 -36.14
C PRO A 177 25.22 30.91 -36.54
N ARG A 178 25.23 30.21 -37.68
CA ARG A 178 24.16 29.27 -38.06
C ARG A 178 24.00 28.11 -37.08
N ALA A 179 25.08 27.66 -36.45
CA ALA A 179 25.04 26.58 -35.46
C ALA A 179 24.27 26.96 -34.18
N PHE A 180 23.97 28.23 -33.96
CA PHE A 180 23.13 28.73 -32.87
C PHE A 180 21.65 28.90 -33.28
N ASP A 181 21.25 28.40 -34.46
CA ASP A 181 19.91 28.58 -35.06
C ASP A 181 19.52 30.06 -35.32
N LEU A 182 20.53 30.96 -35.41
CA LEU A 182 20.31 32.39 -35.58
C LEU A 182 19.84 32.75 -37.00
N PRO A 183 18.93 33.72 -37.15
CA PRO A 183 18.50 34.21 -38.45
C PRO A 183 19.68 34.82 -39.22
N ALA A 184 19.76 34.50 -40.52
CA ALA A 184 20.86 34.92 -41.37
C ALA A 184 21.02 36.45 -41.44
N GLU A 185 22.28 36.91 -41.42
CA GLU A 185 22.66 38.33 -41.49
C GLU A 185 22.12 39.20 -40.32
N ALA A 186 21.68 38.58 -39.21
CA ALA A 186 21.30 39.31 -38.01
C ALA A 186 22.47 40.17 -37.46
N GLY A 187 22.29 41.49 -37.46
CA GLY A 187 23.28 42.43 -36.91
C GLY A 187 23.23 42.59 -35.38
N GLN A 188 22.14 42.15 -34.74
CA GLN A 188 21.96 42.14 -33.30
C GLN A 188 21.01 41.00 -32.89
N ILE A 189 21.24 40.44 -31.71
CA ILE A 189 20.47 39.38 -31.06
C ILE A 189 19.84 39.98 -29.79
N GLU A 190 18.51 39.96 -29.70
CA GLU A 190 17.78 40.46 -28.52
C GLU A 190 17.64 39.39 -27.41
N THR A 191 17.88 38.12 -27.76
CA THR A 191 17.94 36.96 -26.88
C THR A 191 19.37 36.73 -26.34
N THR A 192 19.52 35.80 -25.38
CA THR A 192 20.78 35.06 -25.18
C THR A 192 20.57 33.62 -25.62
N VAL A 193 21.47 33.10 -26.47
CA VAL A 193 21.46 31.69 -26.94
C VAL A 193 22.79 31.03 -26.59
N PHE A 194 22.76 30.06 -25.69
CA PHE A 194 23.89 29.17 -25.44
C PHE A 194 23.92 28.04 -26.48
N ARG A 195 25.13 27.63 -26.86
CA ARG A 195 25.41 26.39 -27.59
C ARG A 195 26.43 25.58 -26.80
N LEU A 196 26.07 24.35 -26.45
CA LEU A 196 26.91 23.39 -25.74
C LEU A 196 27.14 22.15 -26.63
N PRO A 197 28.17 22.13 -27.51
CA PRO A 197 28.46 20.98 -28.37
C PRO A 197 28.74 19.74 -27.54
N LEU A 198 28.08 18.62 -27.83
CA LEU A 198 28.15 17.42 -26.99
C LEU A 198 29.53 16.77 -27.07
N ARG A 199 30.09 16.35 -25.93
CA ARG A 199 31.39 15.69 -25.89
C ARG A 199 31.35 14.33 -26.60
N SER A 200 32.00 14.25 -27.75
CA SER A 200 32.18 13.01 -28.51
C SER A 200 33.11 12.00 -27.82
N ALA A 201 33.05 10.73 -28.24
CA ALA A 201 33.89 9.67 -27.68
C ALA A 201 35.41 9.89 -27.88
N SER A 202 35.82 10.55 -28.96
CA SER A 202 37.21 10.96 -29.19
C SER A 202 37.63 12.06 -28.19
N GLN A 203 36.84 13.13 -28.06
CA GLN A 203 37.09 14.19 -27.07
C GLN A 203 37.11 13.64 -25.63
N ALA A 204 36.24 12.67 -25.30
CA ALA A 204 36.23 12.03 -23.99
C ALA A 204 37.48 11.15 -23.72
N THR A 205 38.09 10.59 -24.77
CA THR A 205 39.30 9.75 -24.64
C THR A 205 40.53 10.60 -24.32
N GLU A 206 40.66 11.78 -24.94
CA GLU A 206 41.77 12.71 -24.74
C GLU A 206 41.47 13.79 -23.67
N GLY A 207 40.22 13.84 -23.23
CA GLY A 207 39.62 14.86 -22.37
C GLY A 207 40.27 14.99 -21.00
N ARG A 208 40.44 16.25 -20.58
CA ARG A 208 41.04 16.61 -19.29
C ARG A 208 40.05 17.16 -18.28
N ILE A 209 38.90 17.69 -18.69
CA ILE A 209 37.83 18.17 -17.80
C ILE A 209 36.85 17.04 -17.46
N SER A 210 36.42 16.26 -18.45
CA SER A 210 35.69 15.00 -18.26
C SER A 210 36.23 13.92 -19.22
N ARG A 211 36.01 12.66 -18.85
CA ARG A 211 36.32 11.46 -19.66
C ARG A 211 35.07 10.67 -20.06
N THR A 212 33.89 11.19 -19.74
CA THR A 212 32.60 10.59 -20.10
C THR A 212 32.09 11.31 -21.36
N PRO A 213 31.85 10.61 -22.49
CA PRO A 213 31.15 11.20 -23.61
C PRO A 213 29.70 11.53 -23.20
N THR A 214 29.10 12.52 -23.83
CA THR A 214 27.72 12.92 -23.52
C THR A 214 26.80 12.40 -24.62
N HIS A 215 25.98 11.40 -24.30
CA HIS A 215 25.10 10.80 -25.29
C HIS A 215 23.83 11.66 -25.46
N PRO A 216 23.33 11.85 -26.70
CA PRO A 216 22.11 12.63 -26.92
C PRO A 216 20.89 12.06 -26.18
N ASP A 217 20.81 10.74 -26.04
CA ASP A 217 19.71 10.05 -25.33
C ASP A 217 19.68 10.36 -23.83
N GLU A 218 20.85 10.55 -23.19
CA GLU A 218 20.95 10.96 -21.78
C GLU A 218 20.39 12.38 -21.59
N LEU A 219 20.71 13.30 -22.52
CA LEU A 219 20.16 14.65 -22.51
C LEU A 219 18.68 14.66 -22.88
N LYS A 220 18.23 13.82 -23.80
CA LYS A 220 16.79 13.68 -24.10
C LYS A 220 16.03 13.19 -22.86
N ALA A 221 16.56 12.24 -22.10
CA ALA A 221 15.96 11.81 -20.83
C ALA A 221 15.94 12.95 -19.77
N ILE A 222 17.00 13.76 -19.69
CA ILE A 222 17.05 14.94 -18.82
C ILE A 222 16.02 16.00 -19.24
N LEU A 223 15.79 16.20 -20.55
CA LEU A 223 14.74 17.10 -21.05
C LEU A 223 13.34 16.53 -20.84
N VAL A 224 13.14 15.21 -20.96
CA VAL A 224 11.86 14.55 -20.66
C VAL A 224 11.49 14.67 -19.17
N SER A 225 12.46 14.63 -18.24
CA SER A 225 12.17 14.87 -16.81
C SER A 225 11.80 16.33 -16.47
N LEU A 226 11.93 17.28 -17.40
CA LEU A 226 11.29 18.59 -17.29
C LEU A 226 9.75 18.50 -17.47
N ALA A 227 9.29 17.58 -18.32
CA ALA A 227 7.85 17.30 -18.49
C ALA A 227 7.24 16.70 -17.21
N GLU A 228 7.96 15.83 -16.52
CA GLU A 228 7.52 15.22 -15.24
C GLU A 228 7.29 16.27 -14.13
N TRP A 229 8.11 17.32 -14.12
CA TRP A 229 7.95 18.43 -13.20
C TRP A 229 6.75 19.33 -13.56
N GLY A 230 6.48 19.51 -14.86
CA GLY A 230 5.30 20.21 -15.37
C GLY A 230 5.20 21.65 -14.87
N GLU A 231 4.02 22.06 -14.39
CA GLU A 231 3.77 23.42 -13.87
C GLU A 231 4.75 23.84 -12.77
N ARG A 232 5.27 22.86 -12.01
CA ARG A 232 6.08 23.08 -10.81
C ARG A 232 7.42 23.73 -11.10
N VAL A 233 7.91 23.71 -12.35
CA VAL A 233 9.14 24.42 -12.75
C VAL A 233 8.94 25.93 -12.82
N VAL A 234 7.70 26.40 -12.98
CA VAL A 234 7.38 27.82 -13.18
C VAL A 234 6.78 28.46 -11.93
N LEU A 235 6.10 27.69 -11.05
CA LEU A 235 5.32 28.18 -9.88
C LEU A 235 5.99 29.35 -9.11
N TYR A 236 7.24 29.18 -8.65
CA TYR A 236 7.91 30.15 -7.77
C TYR A 236 9.10 30.89 -8.40
N LEU A 237 9.35 30.73 -9.71
CA LEU A 237 10.27 31.60 -10.46
C LEU A 237 9.78 33.06 -10.37
N ARG A 238 10.68 34.03 -10.59
CA ARG A 238 10.41 35.46 -10.47
C ARG A 238 9.75 36.02 -11.74
N SER A 239 10.40 35.80 -12.86
CA SER A 239 10.27 36.52 -14.14
C SER A 239 9.74 35.58 -15.22
N VAL A 240 10.27 34.36 -15.24
CA VAL A 240 9.91 33.30 -16.19
C VAL A 240 8.48 32.83 -15.95
N VAL A 241 7.76 32.70 -17.06
CA VAL A 241 6.34 32.31 -17.13
C VAL A 241 6.06 31.27 -18.22
N HIS A 242 7.05 30.96 -19.07
CA HIS A 242 7.00 29.96 -20.13
C HIS A 242 8.32 29.17 -20.17
N VAL A 243 8.25 27.84 -20.20
CA VAL A 243 9.41 26.96 -20.36
C VAL A 243 9.12 25.90 -21.42
N GLU A 244 10.03 25.74 -22.38
CA GLU A 244 9.86 24.88 -23.56
C GLU A 244 11.06 23.91 -23.69
N ALA A 245 10.81 22.66 -24.10
CA ALA A 245 11.83 21.64 -24.31
C ALA A 245 11.54 20.84 -25.60
N ARG A 246 12.53 20.78 -26.50
CA ARG A 246 12.38 20.16 -27.83
C ARG A 246 13.66 19.50 -28.35
N VAL A 247 13.53 18.70 -29.41
CA VAL A 247 14.63 18.12 -30.19
C VAL A 247 14.55 18.61 -31.63
N LEU A 248 15.67 19.07 -32.20
CA LEU A 248 15.78 19.37 -33.64
C LEU A 248 16.51 18.23 -34.35
N HIS A 249 15.87 17.70 -35.39
CA HIS A 249 16.41 16.71 -36.29
C HIS A 249 16.68 17.33 -37.68
N ASP A 250 17.32 16.57 -38.57
CA ASP A 250 17.47 16.99 -39.97
C ASP A 250 16.11 17.04 -40.67
N GLY A 251 15.52 18.24 -40.73
CA GLY A 251 14.28 18.54 -41.45
C GLY A 251 12.97 18.43 -40.65
N TRP A 252 13.00 18.11 -39.36
CA TRP A 252 11.82 18.08 -38.49
C TRP A 252 12.14 18.34 -37.00
N GLU A 253 11.11 18.53 -36.19
CA GLU A 253 11.19 18.97 -34.80
C GLU A 253 10.27 18.13 -33.89
N GLU A 254 10.77 17.75 -32.71
CA GLU A 254 10.05 16.99 -31.69
C GLU A 254 9.80 17.86 -30.45
N SER A 255 8.54 18.19 -30.16
CA SER A 255 8.17 18.89 -28.92
C SER A 255 8.10 17.90 -27.76
N LEU A 256 8.95 18.06 -26.74
CA LEU A 256 8.97 17.21 -25.54
C LEU A 256 8.03 17.77 -24.46
N ALA A 257 8.16 19.06 -24.14
CA ALA A 257 7.34 19.76 -23.16
C ALA A 257 7.20 21.24 -23.49
N ASP A 258 6.04 21.82 -23.21
CA ASP A 258 5.74 23.24 -23.32
C ASP A 258 4.85 23.64 -22.13
N VAL A 259 5.37 24.44 -21.20
CA VAL A 259 4.71 24.82 -19.95
C VAL A 259 4.51 26.34 -19.95
N ARG A 260 3.26 26.80 -20.10
CA ARG A 260 2.90 28.21 -20.23
C ARG A 260 1.95 28.68 -19.14
N THR A 261 2.29 29.78 -18.48
CA THR A 261 1.35 30.54 -17.64
C THR A 261 0.32 31.22 -18.54
N THR A 262 -0.98 31.01 -18.29
CA THR A 262 -2.05 31.63 -19.10
C THR A 262 -2.57 32.94 -18.53
N ASN A 263 -2.40 33.21 -17.23
CA ASN A 263 -2.75 34.49 -16.58
C ASN A 263 -1.51 35.30 -16.12
N VAL A 264 -0.61 35.58 -17.07
CA VAL A 264 0.71 36.20 -16.84
C VAL A 264 0.65 37.51 -16.06
N GLU A 265 -0.36 38.35 -16.28
CA GLU A 265 -0.48 39.68 -15.65
C GLU A 265 -0.75 39.57 -14.15
N ASP A 266 -1.73 38.75 -13.73
CA ASP A 266 -2.05 38.48 -12.32
C ASP A 266 -0.82 37.96 -11.56
N VAL A 267 -0.15 36.96 -12.15
CA VAL A 267 1.01 36.27 -11.56
C VAL A 267 2.18 37.23 -11.39
N ARG A 268 2.46 38.09 -12.38
CA ARG A 268 3.52 39.11 -12.28
C ARG A 268 3.19 40.19 -11.25
N ALA A 269 1.93 40.62 -11.15
CA ALA A 269 1.51 41.59 -10.15
C ALA A 269 1.74 41.05 -8.72
N ALA A 270 1.22 39.85 -8.43
CA ALA A 270 1.36 39.24 -7.11
C ALA A 270 2.84 38.97 -6.74
N ARG A 271 3.64 38.44 -7.67
CA ARG A 271 5.10 38.27 -7.48
C ARG A 271 5.82 39.59 -7.22
N GLY A 272 5.42 40.68 -7.90
CA GLY A 272 6.03 42.00 -7.78
C GLY A 272 5.80 42.71 -6.44
N GLU A 273 4.72 42.38 -5.72
CA GLU A 273 4.46 42.90 -4.37
C GLU A 273 5.25 42.14 -3.28
N VAL A 274 5.36 40.81 -3.43
CA VAL A 274 6.01 39.95 -2.44
C VAL A 274 7.52 39.93 -2.58
N LEU A 275 8.04 39.63 -3.78
CA LEU A 275 9.46 39.29 -3.96
C LEU A 275 10.38 40.49 -3.70
N PRO A 276 11.58 40.28 -3.11
CA PRO A 276 12.57 41.33 -2.92
C PRO A 276 12.87 42.10 -4.20
N ARG A 277 12.95 43.42 -4.12
CA ARG A 277 13.19 44.30 -5.27
C ARG A 277 14.66 44.20 -5.71
N PRO A 278 14.99 44.33 -7.00
CA PRO A 278 16.38 44.28 -7.46
C PRO A 278 17.23 45.35 -6.76
N GLY A 279 18.34 44.95 -6.13
CA GLY A 279 19.19 45.85 -5.34
C GLY A 279 18.67 46.21 -3.94
N GLU A 280 17.54 45.64 -3.48
CA GLU A 280 17.13 45.70 -2.06
C GLU A 280 18.13 44.89 -1.22
N SER A 281 18.48 45.35 -0.01
CA SER A 281 19.34 44.58 0.90
C SER A 281 18.50 43.70 1.84
N ALA A 282 19.08 42.62 2.36
CA ALA A 282 18.38 41.71 3.27
C ALA A 282 17.72 42.44 4.45
N ASP A 283 18.40 43.40 5.08
CA ASP A 283 17.84 44.18 6.20
C ASP A 283 16.56 44.95 5.83
N HIS A 284 16.46 45.48 4.61
CA HIS A 284 15.25 46.14 4.12
C HIS A 284 14.13 45.14 3.88
N VAL A 285 14.43 43.93 3.38
CA VAL A 285 13.45 42.84 3.24
C VAL A 285 12.91 42.41 4.60
N PHE A 286 13.78 42.31 5.63
CA PHE A 286 13.36 41.99 7.00
C PHE A 286 12.55 43.11 7.64
N ALA A 287 12.88 44.38 7.43
CA ALA A 287 12.07 45.52 7.88
C ALA A 287 10.69 45.52 7.21
N ARG A 288 10.65 45.34 5.88
CA ARG A 288 9.40 45.29 5.10
C ARG A 288 8.49 44.15 5.56
N ALA A 289 9.04 42.98 5.83
CA ALA A 289 8.31 41.82 6.37
C ALA A 289 7.84 41.99 7.84
N ALA A 290 8.24 43.08 8.52
CA ALA A 290 7.76 43.44 9.86
C ALA A 290 6.76 44.62 9.84
N GLU A 291 6.73 45.42 8.77
CA GLU A 291 5.96 46.67 8.66
C GLU A 291 4.83 46.63 7.62
N GLU A 292 4.92 45.77 6.59
CA GLU A 292 3.92 45.60 5.52
C GLU A 292 3.27 44.21 5.55
N ASP A 293 2.02 44.06 5.10
CA ASP A 293 1.52 42.75 4.68
C ASP A 293 2.21 42.33 3.37
N THR A 294 3.20 41.46 3.54
CA THR A 294 4.07 40.91 2.50
C THR A 294 3.65 39.52 2.03
N SER A 295 2.39 39.11 2.21
CA SER A 295 1.84 37.82 1.77
C SER A 295 0.80 38.00 0.65
N ARG A 296 0.79 37.13 -0.37
CA ARG A 296 -0.25 37.15 -1.42
C ARG A 296 -0.68 35.74 -1.81
N VAL A 297 -2.00 35.54 -1.89
CA VAL A 297 -2.64 34.32 -2.41
C VAL A 297 -3.28 34.64 -3.76
N TYR A 298 -2.86 33.94 -4.81
CA TYR A 298 -3.29 34.21 -6.19
C TYR A 298 -3.49 32.92 -7.00
N PRO A 299 -4.36 32.93 -8.04
CA PRO A 299 -4.45 31.83 -8.98
C PRO A 299 -3.29 31.89 -9.98
N HIS A 300 -2.62 30.76 -10.20
CA HIS A 300 -1.65 30.56 -11.28
C HIS A 300 -2.22 29.50 -12.22
N ARG A 301 -2.60 29.90 -13.43
CA ARG A 301 -3.20 29.03 -14.47
C ARG A 301 -2.16 28.65 -15.52
N PHE A 302 -2.22 27.42 -16.00
CA PHE A 302 -1.24 26.83 -16.89
C PHE A 302 -1.89 26.13 -18.09
N SER A 303 -1.24 26.24 -19.24
CA SER A 303 -1.37 25.35 -20.38
C SER A 303 -0.09 24.52 -20.47
N VAL A 304 -0.21 23.20 -20.51
CA VAL A 304 0.91 22.26 -20.56
C VAL A 304 0.74 21.31 -21.73
N VAL A 305 1.66 21.32 -22.68
CA VAL A 305 1.72 20.38 -23.81
C VAL A 305 2.84 19.37 -23.59
N VAL A 306 2.52 18.08 -23.61
CA VAL A 306 3.48 16.96 -23.52
C VAL A 306 3.06 15.88 -24.51
N GLY A 307 3.97 15.39 -25.34
CA GLY A 307 3.66 14.37 -26.36
C GLY A 307 2.63 14.79 -27.41
N GLY A 308 2.30 16.08 -27.50
CA GLY A 308 1.24 16.63 -28.35
C GLY A 308 -0.13 16.76 -27.67
N GLU A 309 -0.33 16.19 -26.47
CA GLU A 309 -1.55 16.40 -25.68
C GLU A 309 -1.46 17.70 -24.88
N THR A 310 -2.48 18.55 -24.96
CA THR A 310 -2.57 19.81 -24.20
C THR A 310 -3.47 19.62 -22.97
N THR A 311 -2.98 20.00 -21.80
CA THR A 311 -3.72 19.99 -20.54
C THR A 311 -3.74 21.39 -19.92
N GLU A 312 -4.93 21.86 -19.54
CA GLU A 312 -5.08 23.09 -18.75
C GLU A 312 -5.13 22.75 -17.25
N SER A 313 -4.50 23.58 -16.42
CA SER A 313 -4.56 23.44 -14.97
C SER A 313 -4.59 24.78 -14.23
N ALA A 314 -4.96 24.73 -12.95
CA ALA A 314 -4.89 25.86 -12.06
C ALA A 314 -4.27 25.44 -10.72
N TRP A 315 -3.50 26.34 -10.14
CA TRP A 315 -2.97 26.25 -8.79
C TRP A 315 -3.41 27.50 -8.03
N MET A 316 -3.76 27.35 -6.75
CA MET A 316 -3.73 28.49 -5.83
C MET A 316 -2.34 28.53 -5.21
N VAL A 317 -1.68 29.67 -5.32
CA VAL A 317 -0.31 29.91 -4.86
C VAL A 317 -0.34 30.98 -3.78
N CYS A 318 0.14 30.64 -2.59
CA CYS A 318 0.57 31.59 -1.58
C CYS A 318 2.07 31.80 -1.69
N GLN A 319 2.51 33.06 -1.67
CA GLN A 319 3.90 33.44 -1.54
C GLN A 319 4.00 34.61 -0.58
N GLY A 320 4.98 34.62 0.33
CA GLY A 320 5.11 35.68 1.31
C GLY A 320 6.44 35.73 2.03
N LEU A 321 6.68 36.86 2.71
CA LEU A 321 7.78 36.99 3.66
C LEU A 321 7.23 36.83 5.09
N PHE A 322 7.75 35.87 5.86
CA PHE A 322 7.19 35.50 7.17
C PHE A 322 8.28 35.45 8.25
N LEU A 323 8.11 36.20 9.34
CA LEU A 323 9.12 36.32 10.41
C LEU A 323 8.84 35.48 11.66
N GLY A 324 7.58 35.06 11.86
CA GLY A 324 7.10 34.51 13.13
C GLY A 324 7.02 35.54 14.25
N GLU A 325 6.32 35.20 15.33
CA GLU A 325 6.14 36.09 16.48
C GLU A 325 7.35 36.13 17.42
N GLN A 326 8.17 35.07 17.45
CA GLN A 326 9.22 34.90 18.47
C GLN A 326 10.62 35.36 18.00
N GLY A 327 10.73 35.95 16.80
CA GLY A 327 11.97 36.52 16.26
C GLY A 327 13.03 35.49 15.81
N GLU A 328 12.73 34.20 15.93
CA GLU A 328 13.65 33.09 15.65
C GLU A 328 14.17 33.06 14.20
N VAL A 329 13.33 33.41 13.22
CA VAL A 329 13.69 33.52 11.79
C VAL A 329 14.73 34.63 11.59
N LEU A 330 14.55 35.77 12.27
CA LEU A 330 15.45 36.91 12.19
C LEU A 330 16.81 36.61 12.84
N ASP A 331 16.84 35.90 13.97
CA ASP A 331 18.10 35.50 14.61
C ASP A 331 18.84 34.40 13.84
N ALA A 332 18.13 33.46 13.22
CA ALA A 332 18.71 32.50 12.28
C ALA A 332 19.31 33.20 11.04
N ALA A 333 18.63 34.22 10.49
CA ALA A 333 19.13 35.02 9.37
C ALA A 333 20.37 35.86 9.72
N LYS A 334 20.41 36.46 10.93
CA LYS A 334 21.63 37.07 11.48
C LYS A 334 22.77 36.05 11.62
N GLY A 335 22.44 34.78 11.90
CA GLY A 335 23.37 33.66 11.86
C GLY A 335 23.98 33.47 10.47
N MET A 336 23.13 33.24 9.47
CA MET A 336 23.54 33.03 8.06
C MET A 336 24.42 34.18 7.55
N THR A 337 24.01 35.42 7.83
CA THR A 337 24.75 36.63 7.41
C THR A 337 26.19 36.67 7.97
N LYS A 338 26.42 36.16 9.19
CA LYS A 338 27.78 36.11 9.81
C LYS A 338 28.72 35.13 9.13
N ILE A 339 28.20 34.07 8.50
CA ILE A 339 28.97 33.09 7.73
C ILE A 339 29.02 33.43 6.23
N GLY A 340 28.57 34.63 5.84
CA GLY A 340 28.51 35.07 4.44
C GLY A 340 27.41 34.39 3.62
N GLU A 341 26.46 33.71 4.26
CA GLU A 341 25.32 33.10 3.58
C GLU A 341 24.15 34.09 3.47
N LYS A 342 23.39 33.95 2.38
CA LYS A 342 22.17 34.73 2.14
C LYS A 342 20.99 34.07 2.86
N ALA A 343 20.15 34.89 3.50
CA ALA A 343 18.91 34.47 4.14
C ALA A 343 17.80 35.46 3.80
N ILE A 344 16.66 34.95 3.36
CA ILE A 344 15.44 35.71 3.06
C ILE A 344 14.27 34.92 3.66
N PRO A 345 13.35 35.54 4.40
CA PRO A 345 12.22 34.86 5.07
C PRO A 345 11.10 34.48 4.08
N LEU A 346 11.45 34.09 2.85
CA LEU A 346 10.52 33.79 1.77
C LEU A 346 9.96 32.38 1.93
N GLY A 347 8.66 32.30 2.22
CA GLY A 347 7.86 31.08 2.19
C GLY A 347 6.92 31.05 1.00
N GLY A 348 6.48 29.86 0.62
CA GLY A 348 5.39 29.67 -0.32
C GLY A 348 4.71 28.32 -0.12
N ALA A 349 3.40 28.28 -0.36
CA ALA A 349 2.62 27.06 -0.39
C ALA A 349 1.66 27.11 -1.57
N ALA A 350 1.61 26.05 -2.37
CA ALA A 350 0.74 25.96 -3.53
C ALA A 350 0.02 24.62 -3.57
N MET A 351 -1.22 24.65 -4.06
CA MET A 351 -2.10 23.50 -4.18
C MET A 351 -2.79 23.54 -5.54
N ARG A 352 -2.84 22.41 -6.25
CA ARG A 352 -3.55 22.29 -7.53
C ARG A 352 -5.06 22.28 -7.27
N VAL A 353 -5.84 22.91 -8.14
CA VAL A 353 -7.27 23.15 -7.91
C VAL A 353 -8.09 23.00 -9.19
N HIS A 354 -9.36 22.64 -9.03
CA HIS A 354 -10.40 22.87 -10.01
C HIS A 354 -11.31 24.01 -9.53
N ASP A 355 -11.63 24.95 -10.42
CA ASP A 355 -12.42 26.15 -10.12
C ASP A 355 -13.81 25.97 -10.74
N GLY A 356 -14.71 25.31 -9.99
CA GLY A 356 -16.00 24.80 -10.49
C GLY A 356 -17.21 25.64 -10.07
N PRO A 357 -18.41 25.31 -10.60
CA PRO A 357 -19.65 26.02 -10.25
C PRO A 357 -20.09 25.82 -8.78
N GLU A 358 -19.60 24.76 -8.13
CA GLU A 358 -19.84 24.45 -6.71
C GLU A 358 -18.74 25.01 -5.79
N GLY A 359 -17.81 25.80 -6.35
CA GLY A 359 -16.67 26.38 -5.67
C GLY A 359 -15.34 25.76 -6.09
N LEU A 360 -14.32 26.08 -5.30
CA LEU A 360 -12.95 25.61 -5.50
C LEU A 360 -12.78 24.23 -4.87
N LEU A 361 -12.28 23.28 -5.66
CA LEU A 361 -11.99 21.90 -5.27
C LEU A 361 -10.47 21.65 -5.33
N PRO A 362 -9.79 21.44 -4.19
CA PRO A 362 -8.41 20.97 -4.15
C PRO A 362 -8.23 19.64 -4.90
N LEU A 363 -7.13 19.52 -5.63
CA LEU A 363 -6.71 18.31 -6.34
C LEU A 363 -5.37 17.83 -5.74
N PRO A 364 -5.38 16.82 -4.83
CA PRO A 364 -4.16 16.31 -4.23
C PRO A 364 -3.16 15.81 -5.29
N THR A 365 -1.93 16.31 -5.24
CA THR A 365 -0.82 15.89 -6.10
C THR A 365 0.36 15.37 -5.28
N PRO A 366 1.27 14.56 -5.85
CA PRO A 366 2.51 14.17 -5.18
C PRO A 366 3.26 15.37 -4.61
N GLY A 367 3.62 15.28 -3.32
CA GLY A 367 4.23 16.36 -2.58
C GLY A 367 5.56 16.78 -3.15
N THR A 368 5.74 18.09 -3.33
CA THR A 368 6.93 18.66 -3.95
C THR A 368 7.53 19.70 -3.03
N LEU A 369 8.81 19.54 -2.71
CA LEU A 369 9.61 20.53 -2.01
C LEU A 369 10.37 21.37 -3.04
N LEU A 370 10.38 22.69 -2.87
CA LEU A 370 10.99 23.64 -3.80
C LEU A 370 11.94 24.60 -3.08
N CYS A 371 13.04 24.94 -3.75
CA CYS A 371 13.89 26.08 -3.42
C CYS A 371 13.93 26.97 -4.67
N THR A 372 12.84 27.71 -4.89
CA THR A 372 12.42 28.34 -6.17
C THR A 372 12.06 27.34 -7.26
N LEU A 373 12.90 26.30 -7.46
CA LEU A 373 12.66 25.16 -8.35
C LEU A 373 12.51 23.86 -7.55
N PRO A 374 11.86 22.81 -8.11
CA PRO A 374 11.70 21.51 -7.45
C PRO A 374 13.04 20.89 -7.02
N ILE A 375 13.06 20.19 -5.88
CA ILE A 375 14.18 19.32 -5.47
C ILE A 375 13.76 17.83 -5.42
N PRO A 376 14.67 16.88 -5.69
CA PRO A 376 14.38 15.44 -5.68
C PRO A 376 13.83 14.86 -4.37
N GLN A 377 14.03 15.53 -3.23
CA GLN A 377 13.46 15.11 -1.96
C GLN A 377 11.93 15.04 -2.02
N GLN A 378 11.39 13.81 -2.02
CA GLN A 378 9.95 13.57 -1.93
C GLN A 378 9.41 14.07 -0.59
N LEU A 379 8.19 14.63 -0.61
CA LEU A 379 7.50 15.12 0.56
C LEU A 379 6.17 14.34 0.74
N PRO A 380 5.89 13.71 1.90
CA PRO A 380 4.67 12.95 2.14
C PRO A 380 3.45 13.85 2.50
N ILE A 381 3.30 14.98 1.80
CA ILE A 381 2.27 16.01 2.02
C ILE A 381 1.79 16.47 0.64
N ALA A 382 0.48 16.54 0.37
CA ALA A 382 -0.02 16.75 -1.00
C ALA A 382 0.02 18.22 -1.51
N LEU A 383 1.08 18.95 -1.16
CA LEU A 383 1.28 20.38 -1.44
C LEU A 383 2.63 20.62 -2.14
N ALA A 384 2.74 21.75 -2.85
CA ALA A 384 3.99 22.25 -3.43
C ALA A 384 4.54 23.39 -2.56
N LEU A 385 5.50 23.06 -1.68
CA LEU A 385 6.01 23.95 -0.64
C LEU A 385 7.37 24.55 -1.01
N ASN A 386 7.50 25.87 -0.90
CA ASN A 386 8.70 26.62 -1.27
C ASN A 386 9.33 27.34 -0.07
N GLY A 387 10.65 27.32 0.01
CA GLY A 387 11.42 28.07 1.01
C GLY A 387 12.84 28.36 0.54
N HIS A 388 13.52 29.34 1.15
CA HIS A 388 14.92 29.67 0.84
C HIS A 388 15.91 28.70 1.51
N TRP A 389 15.75 27.40 1.24
CA TRP A 389 16.45 26.31 1.92
C TRP A 389 17.95 26.25 1.63
N SER A 390 18.75 26.03 2.68
CA SER A 390 20.15 25.61 2.53
C SER A 390 20.21 24.11 2.19
N LEU A 391 20.51 23.80 0.93
CA LEU A 391 20.54 22.43 0.41
C LEU A 391 21.88 21.70 0.67
N SER A 392 21.88 20.39 0.43
CA SER A 392 23.07 19.55 0.29
C SER A 392 24.04 20.08 -0.78
N SER A 393 25.28 19.59 -0.81
CA SER A 393 26.26 19.93 -1.85
C SER A 393 25.82 19.46 -3.24
N SER A 394 25.10 18.32 -3.31
CA SER A 394 24.47 17.78 -4.52
C SER A 394 23.13 18.45 -4.88
N ARG A 395 22.65 19.43 -4.07
CA ARG A 395 21.40 20.19 -4.27
C ARG A 395 20.14 19.32 -4.44
N ASP A 396 20.15 18.15 -3.78
CA ASP A 396 19.12 17.11 -3.85
C ASP A 396 18.15 17.10 -2.64
N HIS A 397 18.62 17.43 -1.43
CA HIS A 397 17.84 17.48 -0.19
C HIS A 397 18.15 18.71 0.69
N VAL A 398 17.25 19.02 1.62
CA VAL A 398 17.41 20.07 2.64
C VAL A 398 18.28 19.58 3.79
N ARG A 399 19.27 20.38 4.23
CA ARG A 399 20.12 20.02 5.38
C ARG A 399 19.34 20.09 6.70
N PHE A 400 19.32 19.01 7.47
CA PHE A 400 18.64 18.94 8.76
C PHE A 400 19.33 17.95 9.71
N GLY A 401 19.21 18.15 11.03
CA GLY A 401 19.81 17.27 12.05
C GLY A 401 20.72 18.01 13.02
N ALA A 402 21.90 17.46 13.30
CA ALA A 402 22.89 18.05 14.21
C ALA A 402 24.29 18.03 13.57
N ASP A 403 24.94 19.20 13.52
CA ASP A 403 26.28 19.40 12.97
C ASP A 403 27.04 20.47 13.79
N LYS A 404 28.21 20.93 13.33
CA LYS A 404 29.08 21.89 14.02
C LYS A 404 29.53 23.02 13.07
N GLY A 405 29.96 24.14 13.65
CA GLY A 405 30.44 25.29 12.89
C GLY A 405 29.36 25.90 12.00
N GLU A 406 29.73 26.23 10.76
CA GLU A 406 28.85 26.92 9.80
C GLU A 406 27.64 26.09 9.38
N GLU A 407 27.76 24.76 9.35
CA GLU A 407 26.64 23.87 8.97
C GLU A 407 25.53 23.84 10.04
N ALA A 408 25.88 24.01 11.32
CA ALA A 408 24.90 24.15 12.40
C ALA A 408 24.04 25.43 12.23
N VAL A 409 24.63 26.51 11.67
CA VAL A 409 23.90 27.75 11.36
C VAL A 409 22.92 27.52 10.21
N LYS A 410 23.34 26.82 9.15
CA LYS A 410 22.50 26.46 8.00
C LYS A 410 21.34 25.55 8.39
N ILE A 411 21.56 24.59 9.29
CA ILE A 411 20.49 23.76 9.86
C ILE A 411 19.53 24.59 10.74
N THR A 412 20.05 25.53 11.54
CA THR A 412 19.20 26.44 12.35
C THR A 412 18.29 27.29 11.46
N TRP A 413 18.81 27.78 10.33
CA TRP A 413 18.02 28.47 9.31
C TRP A 413 16.94 27.58 8.69
N ASN A 414 17.28 26.37 8.25
CA ASN A 414 16.30 25.42 7.72
C ASN A 414 15.24 25.01 8.76
N LYS A 415 15.59 24.96 10.05
CA LYS A 415 14.63 24.72 11.14
C LYS A 415 13.62 25.85 11.27
N ALA A 416 14.08 27.11 11.28
CA ALA A 416 13.19 28.26 11.31
C ALA A 416 12.29 28.34 10.06
N LEU A 417 12.80 27.98 8.88
CA LEU A 417 11.98 27.87 7.67
C LEU A 417 10.90 26.78 7.78
N ALA A 418 11.23 25.61 8.33
CA ALA A 418 10.32 24.47 8.45
C ALA A 418 9.27 24.65 9.55
N GLU A 419 9.63 25.20 10.70
CA GLU A 419 8.73 25.33 11.86
C GLU A 419 7.86 26.60 11.83
N VAL A 420 8.23 27.60 11.02
CA VAL A 420 7.60 28.94 11.02
C VAL A 420 7.23 29.41 9.61
N VAL A 421 8.22 29.62 8.74
CA VAL A 421 8.05 30.41 7.50
C VAL A 421 7.17 29.70 6.46
N VAL A 422 7.40 28.41 6.23
CA VAL A 422 6.60 27.62 5.28
C VAL A 422 5.23 27.24 5.88
N PRO A 423 5.10 26.87 7.16
CA PRO A 423 3.81 26.79 7.84
C PRO A 423 2.92 28.03 7.72
N ALA A 424 3.48 29.23 7.91
CA ALA A 424 2.74 30.48 7.75
C ALA A 424 2.22 30.64 6.30
N ALA A 425 3.02 30.29 5.29
CA ALA A 425 2.58 30.28 3.91
C ALA A 425 1.43 29.29 3.64
N VAL A 426 1.40 28.14 4.33
CA VAL A 426 0.27 27.18 4.26
C VAL A 426 -0.98 27.73 4.95
N ALA A 427 -0.85 28.37 6.11
CA ALA A 427 -1.97 28.99 6.80
C ALA A 427 -2.60 30.12 5.96
N GLU A 428 -1.79 30.99 5.36
CA GLU A 428 -2.27 32.02 4.43
C GLU A 428 -2.90 31.43 3.17
N LEU A 429 -2.31 30.37 2.58
CA LEU A 429 -2.94 29.65 1.46
C LEU A 429 -4.36 29.17 1.83
N VAL A 430 -4.52 28.58 3.01
CA VAL A 430 -5.83 28.12 3.50
C VAL A 430 -6.76 29.31 3.73
N ALA A 431 -6.32 30.36 4.41
CA ALA A 431 -7.10 31.56 4.67
C ALA A 431 -7.62 32.22 3.36
N GLY A 432 -6.77 32.34 2.34
CA GLY A 432 -7.10 32.93 1.05
C GLY A 432 -7.98 32.08 0.12
N ILE A 433 -8.19 30.79 0.42
CA ILE A 433 -9.07 29.91 -0.38
C ILE A 433 -10.34 29.46 0.35
N ARG A 434 -10.36 29.44 1.68
CA ARG A 434 -11.39 28.73 2.47
C ARG A 434 -12.82 29.19 2.16
N ASP A 435 -13.01 30.49 1.94
CA ASP A 435 -14.32 31.09 1.65
C ASP A 435 -14.83 30.76 0.23
N ARG A 436 -13.97 30.17 -0.63
CA ARG A 436 -14.30 29.62 -1.96
C ARG A 436 -14.50 28.11 -1.95
N LEU A 437 -14.18 27.39 -0.87
CA LEU A 437 -14.29 25.93 -0.83
C LEU A 437 -15.76 25.50 -0.72
N GLY A 438 -16.14 24.45 -1.45
CA GLY A 438 -17.35 23.66 -1.18
C GLY A 438 -17.20 22.76 0.05
N ILE A 439 -18.22 21.95 0.37
CA ILE A 439 -18.09 20.91 1.42
C ILE A 439 -17.05 19.87 0.99
N ASP A 440 -17.12 19.39 -0.25
CA ASP A 440 -16.12 18.50 -0.83
C ASP A 440 -14.75 19.19 -1.02
N GLY A 441 -14.76 20.52 -1.24
CA GLY A 441 -13.56 21.34 -1.24
C GLY A 441 -12.83 21.33 0.11
N ALA A 442 -13.58 21.39 1.22
CA ALA A 442 -13.04 21.24 2.56
C ALA A 442 -12.58 19.80 2.85
N ALA A 443 -13.30 18.77 2.37
CA ALA A 443 -12.87 17.37 2.48
C ALA A 443 -11.51 17.14 1.78
N ALA A 444 -11.38 17.64 0.55
CA ALA A 444 -10.16 17.52 -0.25
C ALA A 444 -8.99 18.35 0.32
N LEU A 445 -9.27 19.51 0.93
CA LEU A 445 -8.25 20.25 1.70
C LEU A 445 -7.74 19.40 2.87
N TYR A 446 -8.63 18.87 3.72
CA TYR A 446 -8.24 18.04 4.86
C TYR A 446 -7.47 16.78 4.43
N ALA A 447 -7.81 16.19 3.28
CA ALA A 447 -7.10 15.05 2.70
C ALA A 447 -5.69 15.41 2.18
N ALA A 448 -5.40 16.68 1.89
CA ALA A 448 -4.08 17.13 1.46
C ALA A 448 -3.11 17.45 2.62
N LEU A 449 -3.63 17.62 3.84
CA LEU A 449 -2.85 17.90 5.06
C LEU A 449 -2.01 16.68 5.51
N PRO A 450 -0.83 16.88 6.14
CA PRO A 450 0.05 15.79 6.56
C PRO A 450 -0.58 14.85 7.61
N ASP A 451 -0.33 13.55 7.49
CA ASP A 451 -0.47 12.63 8.62
C ASP A 451 0.86 12.56 9.37
N LEU A 452 0.93 13.16 10.56
CA LEU A 452 2.16 13.22 11.37
C LEU A 452 2.76 11.84 11.64
N ARG A 453 1.92 10.79 11.73
CA ARG A 453 2.35 9.40 11.98
C ARG A 453 3.11 8.79 10.80
N ARG A 454 3.04 9.42 9.61
CA ARG A 454 3.77 9.02 8.40
C ARG A 454 5.05 9.84 8.16
N LEU A 455 5.32 10.85 9.00
CA LEU A 455 6.49 11.72 8.87
C LEU A 455 7.68 11.09 9.60
N ILE A 456 8.58 10.46 8.83
CA ILE A 456 9.68 9.65 9.39
C ILE A 456 10.94 10.49 9.62
N THR A 457 11.24 11.48 8.77
CA THR A 457 12.46 12.28 8.94
C THR A 457 12.24 13.44 9.93
N PRO A 458 13.28 13.87 10.66
CA PRO A 458 13.16 15.02 11.57
C PRO A 458 12.79 16.34 10.86
N PHE A 459 13.11 16.47 9.57
CA PHE A 459 12.67 17.60 8.75
C PHE A 459 11.15 17.58 8.53
N ASP A 460 10.61 16.43 8.10
CA ASP A 460 9.18 16.27 7.85
C ASP A 460 8.39 16.49 9.15
N GLN A 461 8.87 15.95 10.27
CA GLN A 461 8.25 16.10 11.60
C GLN A 461 8.19 17.56 12.04
N ALA A 462 9.29 18.31 11.91
CA ALA A 462 9.34 19.74 12.24
C ALA A 462 8.40 20.56 11.34
N LEU A 463 8.38 20.26 10.04
CA LEU A 463 7.51 20.91 9.06
C LEU A 463 6.02 20.61 9.32
N GLY A 464 5.67 19.37 9.62
CA GLY A 464 4.31 18.94 9.92
C GLY A 464 3.78 19.53 11.23
N ALA A 465 4.59 19.52 12.29
CA ALA A 465 4.21 20.13 13.57
C ALA A 465 4.11 21.66 13.49
N GLY A 466 4.99 22.31 12.72
CA GLY A 466 4.86 23.73 12.39
C GLY A 466 3.56 24.02 11.64
N LEU A 467 3.25 23.23 10.62
CA LEU A 467 2.04 23.35 9.79
C LEU A 467 0.76 23.26 10.64
N TYR A 468 0.63 22.25 11.51
CA TYR A 468 -0.55 22.15 12.38
C TYR A 468 -0.65 23.29 13.39
N ARG A 469 0.46 23.81 13.92
CA ARG A 469 0.47 25.00 14.78
C ARG A 469 -0.03 26.24 14.05
N ALA A 470 0.39 26.45 12.80
CA ALA A 470 -0.07 27.57 11.98
C ALA A 470 -1.55 27.44 11.57
N LEU A 471 -2.03 26.21 11.32
CA LEU A 471 -3.46 25.94 11.11
C LEU A 471 -4.29 26.05 12.39
N ALA A 472 -3.72 25.85 13.57
CA ALA A 472 -4.43 26.05 14.84
C ALA A 472 -4.61 27.53 15.18
N ALA A 473 -3.61 28.36 14.89
CA ALA A 473 -3.68 29.81 15.05
C ALA A 473 -4.61 30.54 14.05
N SER A 474 -5.22 29.83 13.09
CA SER A 474 -6.03 30.43 12.02
C SER A 474 -7.37 29.69 11.83
N PRO A 475 -8.47 30.37 11.43
CA PRO A 475 -9.75 29.69 11.22
C PRO A 475 -9.67 28.70 10.04
N SER A 476 -9.56 27.42 10.39
CA SER A 476 -9.14 26.31 9.53
C SER A 476 -10.09 25.09 9.60
N ILE A 477 -11.09 25.11 10.48
CA ILE A 477 -12.14 24.08 10.55
C ILE A 477 -13.48 24.68 10.12
N ARG A 478 -14.09 24.08 9.09
CA ARG A 478 -15.43 24.43 8.62
C ARG A 478 -16.50 23.90 9.57
N VAL A 479 -17.40 24.77 10.02
CA VAL A 479 -18.52 24.49 10.92
C VAL A 479 -19.81 24.98 10.29
N ALA A 480 -20.87 24.18 10.33
CA ALA A 480 -22.21 24.57 9.87
C ALA A 480 -23.17 24.78 11.04
N ASP A 481 -24.08 25.73 10.87
CA ASP A 481 -25.24 25.96 11.74
C ASP A 481 -26.55 25.86 10.93
N ALA A 482 -27.69 26.17 11.54
CA ALA A 482 -29.01 26.11 10.88
C ALA A 482 -29.25 27.17 9.77
N LYS A 483 -28.24 27.97 9.39
CA LYS A 483 -28.33 29.09 8.45
C LYS A 483 -27.16 29.21 7.48
N ALA A 484 -25.94 28.85 7.92
CA ALA A 484 -24.68 29.16 7.23
C ALA A 484 -23.62 28.07 7.43
N CYS A 485 -22.48 28.24 6.76
CA CYS A 485 -21.25 27.48 6.98
C CYS A 485 -20.09 28.47 7.07
N ASP A 486 -19.45 28.55 8.23
CA ASP A 486 -18.34 29.46 8.51
C ASP A 486 -17.07 28.66 8.82
N TRP A 487 -15.91 29.33 8.74
CA TRP A 487 -14.64 28.76 9.20
C TRP A 487 -14.29 29.28 10.59
N ARG A 488 -13.97 28.38 11.52
CA ARG A 488 -13.65 28.65 12.92
C ARG A 488 -12.26 28.13 13.28
N LEU A 489 -11.71 28.62 14.39
CA LEU A 489 -10.52 28.05 15.02
C LEU A 489 -10.81 26.60 15.47
N PRO A 490 -9.81 25.70 15.48
CA PRO A 490 -9.95 24.36 16.07
C PRO A 490 -10.57 24.34 17.46
N SER A 491 -10.16 25.27 18.33
CA SER A 491 -10.67 25.42 19.71
C SER A 491 -12.13 25.92 19.78
N ASP A 492 -12.66 26.55 18.73
CA ASP A 492 -14.06 26.98 18.59
C ASP A 492 -14.95 25.96 17.82
N ALA A 493 -14.36 24.88 17.33
CA ALA A 493 -15.04 23.89 16.49
C ALA A 493 -15.47 22.65 17.30
N THR A 494 -16.75 22.28 17.20
CA THR A 494 -17.30 21.08 17.84
C THR A 494 -17.41 19.93 16.82
N LEU A 495 -16.74 18.81 17.10
CA LEU A 495 -16.91 17.56 16.38
C LEU A 495 -18.21 16.87 16.80
N PRO A 496 -19.00 16.32 15.86
CA PRO A 496 -19.95 15.27 16.20
C PRO A 496 -19.19 14.02 16.66
N PRO A 497 -19.78 13.19 17.54
CA PRO A 497 -19.31 11.83 17.79
C PRO A 497 -19.57 10.95 16.56
N GLY A 498 -19.42 9.62 16.68
CA GLY A 498 -19.63 8.65 15.60
C GLY A 498 -21.10 8.45 15.15
N TRP A 499 -21.82 9.55 14.92
CA TRP A 499 -23.19 9.59 14.43
C TRP A 499 -23.29 9.38 12.90
N SER A 500 -24.46 8.98 12.44
CA SER A 500 -24.84 8.96 11.03
C SER A 500 -24.88 10.38 10.45
N GLN A 501 -24.52 10.54 9.16
CA GLN A 501 -24.56 11.86 8.49
C GLN A 501 -25.98 12.46 8.55
N THR A 502 -27.02 11.64 8.42
CA THR A 502 -28.43 12.04 8.59
C THR A 502 -28.72 12.65 9.96
N LEU A 503 -28.09 12.15 11.04
CA LEU A 503 -28.22 12.73 12.38
C LEU A 503 -27.41 14.03 12.50
N ILE A 504 -26.22 14.11 11.90
CA ILE A 504 -25.41 15.33 11.84
C ILE A 504 -26.19 16.45 11.12
N ASP A 505 -26.67 16.20 9.91
CA ASP A 505 -27.41 17.16 9.08
C ASP A 505 -28.71 17.66 9.78
N THR A 506 -29.45 16.75 10.43
CA THR A 506 -30.68 17.13 11.15
C THR A 506 -30.39 17.88 12.44
N CYS A 507 -29.33 17.54 13.17
CA CYS A 507 -28.89 18.31 14.34
C CYS A 507 -28.42 19.73 13.96
N ILE A 508 -27.69 19.88 12.86
CA ILE A 508 -27.30 21.19 12.29
C ILE A 508 -28.56 22.00 11.96
N SER A 509 -29.52 21.40 11.24
CA SER A 509 -30.82 22.02 10.94
C SER A 509 -31.65 22.38 12.19
N ASP A 510 -31.40 21.74 13.34
CA ASP A 510 -32.06 22.00 14.63
C ASP A 510 -31.30 23.01 15.51
N GLY A 511 -30.23 23.63 14.98
CA GLY A 511 -29.41 24.62 15.68
C GLY A 511 -28.40 23.97 16.64
N LEU A 512 -27.56 23.09 16.09
CA LEU A 512 -26.36 22.57 16.75
C LEU A 512 -25.15 22.74 15.82
N ASP A 513 -24.28 23.68 16.14
CA ASP A 513 -23.04 23.98 15.44
C ASP A 513 -22.13 22.74 15.41
N LEU A 514 -21.84 22.20 14.22
CA LEU A 514 -21.00 21.00 14.06
C LEU A 514 -20.02 21.14 12.89
N ALA A 515 -18.82 20.58 13.06
CA ALA A 515 -17.79 20.54 12.03
C ALA A 515 -18.22 19.67 10.83
N VAL A 516 -18.25 20.26 9.62
CA VAL A 516 -18.62 19.56 8.37
C VAL A 516 -17.70 19.98 7.21
N PRO A 517 -17.17 19.04 6.42
CA PRO A 517 -17.15 17.59 6.68
C PRO A 517 -16.35 17.30 7.96
N VAL A 518 -16.59 16.16 8.60
CA VAL A 518 -15.89 15.79 9.83
C VAL A 518 -14.38 15.65 9.54
N PRO A 519 -13.49 16.41 10.21
CA PRO A 519 -12.05 16.31 10.01
C PRO A 519 -11.54 14.86 10.13
N PRO A 520 -10.76 14.36 9.15
CA PRO A 520 -10.16 13.04 9.18
C PRO A 520 -9.36 12.74 10.46
N GLU A 521 -9.15 11.47 10.75
CA GLU A 521 -8.37 11.02 11.91
C GLU A 521 -6.95 11.64 11.94
N HIS A 522 -6.26 11.72 10.81
CA HIS A 522 -4.91 12.31 10.76
C HIS A 522 -4.88 13.82 11.04
N VAL A 523 -5.91 14.56 10.62
CA VAL A 523 -6.06 15.99 10.92
C VAL A 523 -6.36 16.21 12.41
N ARG A 524 -7.25 15.39 12.98
CA ARG A 524 -7.56 15.42 14.43
C ARG A 524 -6.34 15.08 15.29
N HIS A 525 -5.55 14.09 14.86
CA HIS A 525 -4.27 13.74 15.50
C HIS A 525 -3.23 14.85 15.34
N GLY A 526 -3.11 15.46 14.16
CA GLY A 526 -2.15 16.54 13.90
C GLY A 526 -2.39 17.77 14.76
N LEU A 527 -3.66 18.14 14.98
CA LEU A 527 -4.06 19.20 15.90
C LEU A 527 -3.83 18.83 17.37
N ALA A 528 -4.06 17.58 17.76
CA ALA A 528 -3.83 17.11 19.12
C ALA A 528 -2.33 17.08 19.51
N GLU A 529 -1.42 16.79 18.57
CA GLU A 529 0.04 16.84 18.78
C GLU A 529 0.60 18.27 18.96
N VAL A 530 -0.23 19.31 18.74
CA VAL A 530 0.10 20.72 19.03
C VAL A 530 -0.80 21.30 20.13
N ASP A 531 -1.32 20.44 21.02
CA ASP A 531 -2.20 20.74 22.16
C ASP A 531 -3.58 21.36 21.83
N GLU A 532 -3.93 21.50 20.55
CA GLU A 532 -5.18 22.12 20.05
C GLU A 532 -6.22 21.07 19.61
N ALA A 533 -6.44 20.07 20.47
CA ALA A 533 -7.34 18.95 20.21
C ALA A 533 -8.82 19.40 20.10
N LEU A 534 -9.47 19.07 18.97
CA LEU A 534 -10.87 19.45 18.69
C LEU A 534 -11.86 18.91 19.73
N HIS A 535 -12.73 19.78 20.24
CA HIS A 535 -13.77 19.40 21.19
C HIS A 535 -14.75 18.41 20.56
N THR A 536 -14.99 17.27 21.20
CA THR A 536 -15.97 16.27 20.76
C THR A 536 -17.20 16.33 21.65
N LEU A 537 -18.36 16.59 21.04
CA LEU A 537 -19.62 16.79 21.73
C LEU A 537 -19.96 15.60 22.65
N THR A 538 -20.17 15.86 23.93
CA THR A 538 -20.43 14.80 24.93
C THR A 538 -21.92 14.42 25.05
N PRO A 539 -22.24 13.26 25.67
CA PRO A 539 -23.61 12.93 26.07
C PRO A 539 -24.25 13.98 26.98
N ALA A 540 -23.47 14.59 27.89
CA ALA A 540 -23.94 15.62 28.81
C ALA A 540 -24.38 16.90 28.07
N GLU A 541 -23.58 17.35 27.09
CA GLU A 541 -23.88 18.54 26.29
C GLU A 541 -25.03 18.29 25.32
N THR A 542 -25.07 17.10 24.70
CA THR A 542 -26.19 16.67 23.85
C THR A 542 -27.50 16.66 24.64
N LEU A 543 -27.50 16.10 25.85
CA LEU A 543 -28.65 16.16 26.76
C LEU A 543 -29.00 17.59 27.19
N LYS A 544 -28.01 18.42 27.52
CA LYS A 544 -28.21 19.85 27.85
C LYS A 544 -28.81 20.63 26.67
N TRP A 545 -28.46 20.29 25.43
CA TRP A 545 -29.06 20.83 24.21
C TRP A 545 -30.47 20.29 23.96
N LEU A 546 -30.72 19.00 24.17
CA LEU A 546 -32.04 18.36 24.03
C LEU A 546 -33.05 18.87 25.07
N LYS A 547 -32.64 19.07 26.33
CA LYS A 547 -33.51 19.58 27.41
C LYS A 547 -34.03 21.00 27.15
N LYS A 548 -33.39 21.79 26.27
CA LYS A 548 -33.91 23.09 25.80
C LYS A 548 -35.24 22.99 25.02
N VAL A 549 -35.63 21.80 24.55
CA VAL A 549 -36.95 21.55 23.93
C VAL A 549 -38.09 21.60 24.95
N GLY A 550 -37.78 21.37 26.25
CA GLY A 550 -38.77 21.35 27.33
C GLY A 550 -39.56 20.05 27.42
N VAL A 551 -40.68 20.09 28.14
CA VAL A 551 -41.55 18.93 28.35
C VAL A 551 -42.42 18.70 27.11
N TRP A 552 -42.23 17.55 26.47
CA TRP A 552 -42.99 17.11 25.30
C TRP A 552 -43.77 15.83 25.61
N ALA A 553 -44.98 15.73 25.04
CA ALA A 553 -45.80 14.53 25.05
C ALA A 553 -46.75 14.56 23.84
N GLY A 554 -46.47 13.79 22.80
CA GLY A 554 -47.28 13.82 21.58
C GLY A 554 -46.70 13.03 20.40
N PRO A 555 -47.28 13.16 19.19
CA PRO A 555 -46.80 12.48 18.00
C PRO A 555 -45.37 12.92 17.61
N PRO A 556 -44.45 11.98 17.29
CA PRO A 556 -43.08 12.31 16.88
C PRO A 556 -43.01 13.25 15.68
N ALA A 557 -43.89 13.08 14.69
CA ALA A 557 -43.94 13.94 13.49
C ALA A 557 -44.19 15.43 13.80
N SER A 558 -44.76 15.75 14.97
CA SER A 558 -44.98 17.12 15.45
C SER A 558 -43.93 17.62 16.45
N ALA A 559 -42.86 16.86 16.72
CA ALA A 559 -41.81 17.26 17.64
C ALA A 559 -41.12 18.57 17.19
N PRO A 560 -40.75 19.48 18.11
CA PRO A 560 -40.17 20.79 17.74
C PRO A 560 -38.90 20.69 16.91
N ARG A 561 -38.06 19.69 17.17
CA ARG A 561 -36.82 19.39 16.43
C ARG A 561 -36.99 18.28 15.41
N ALA A 562 -36.31 18.38 14.27
CA ALA A 562 -36.26 17.41 13.20
C ALA A 562 -35.65 16.06 13.64
N CYS A 563 -34.55 16.08 14.40
CA CYS A 563 -33.90 14.87 14.91
C CYS A 563 -34.79 14.03 15.85
N LEU A 564 -35.86 14.63 16.40
CA LEU A 564 -36.86 13.96 17.24
C LEU A 564 -38.05 13.36 16.46
N ARG A 565 -38.11 13.51 15.13
CA ARG A 565 -39.26 13.06 14.31
C ARG A 565 -39.12 11.65 13.76
N SER A 566 -37.89 11.14 13.62
CA SER A 566 -37.59 9.74 13.26
C SER A 566 -37.34 8.91 14.52
N ARG A 567 -37.80 7.67 14.50
CA ARG A 567 -37.54 6.69 15.58
C ARG A 567 -36.07 6.27 15.61
N GLU A 568 -35.45 6.21 14.45
CA GLU A 568 -34.08 5.78 14.21
C GLU A 568 -33.12 6.82 14.79
N LEU A 569 -33.33 8.11 14.48
CA LEU A 569 -32.55 9.23 15.04
C LEU A 569 -32.75 9.37 16.55
N VAL A 570 -33.98 9.22 17.06
CA VAL A 570 -34.24 9.23 18.52
C VAL A 570 -33.56 8.06 19.23
N LEU A 571 -33.49 6.87 18.62
CA LEU A 571 -32.79 5.72 19.20
C LEU A 571 -31.26 5.87 19.13
N GLU A 572 -30.72 6.51 18.09
CA GLU A 572 -29.30 6.84 17.98
C GLU A 572 -28.89 7.85 19.06
N LEU A 573 -29.64 8.96 19.20
CA LEU A 573 -29.48 9.92 20.29
C LEU A 573 -29.66 9.28 21.67
N LEU A 574 -30.65 8.43 21.87
CA LEU A 574 -30.90 7.76 23.16
C LEU A 574 -29.77 6.81 23.55
N ARG A 575 -29.20 6.06 22.61
CA ARG A 575 -28.02 5.21 22.87
C ARG A 575 -26.87 6.04 23.42
N PHE A 576 -26.44 7.05 22.64
CA PHE A 576 -25.36 7.95 23.03
C PHE A 576 -25.62 8.68 24.36
N CYS A 577 -26.83 9.21 24.55
CA CYS A 577 -27.22 9.89 25.78
C CYS A 577 -27.30 8.95 27.00
N SER A 578 -27.50 7.64 26.80
CA SER A 578 -27.63 6.67 27.89
C SER A 578 -26.29 6.24 28.51
N GLU A 579 -25.16 6.50 27.82
CA GLU A 579 -23.80 6.19 28.30
C GLU A 579 -23.46 6.94 29.60
N GLY A 580 -24.02 8.15 29.78
CA GLY A 580 -23.93 8.92 31.03
C GLY A 580 -24.77 8.39 32.20
N GLY A 581 -25.55 7.33 31.99
CA GLY A 581 -26.36 6.68 33.01
C GLY A 581 -27.81 7.19 33.12
N LYS A 582 -28.68 6.34 33.68
CA LYS A 582 -30.15 6.48 33.65
C LYS A 582 -30.66 7.83 34.19
N ALA A 583 -30.04 8.36 35.24
CA ALA A 583 -30.44 9.62 35.87
C ALA A 583 -30.26 10.85 34.96
N TRP A 584 -29.36 10.80 33.96
CA TRP A 584 -29.12 11.93 33.07
C TRP A 584 -30.24 12.14 32.05
N LEU A 585 -31.06 11.11 31.78
CA LEU A 585 -32.18 11.18 30.83
C LEU A 585 -33.36 12.02 31.34
N ASP A 586 -33.44 12.33 32.63
CA ASP A 586 -34.50 13.14 33.23
C ASP A 586 -34.68 14.50 32.50
N GLY A 587 -35.91 14.86 32.15
CA GLY A 587 -36.19 16.06 31.35
C GLY A 587 -35.82 15.97 29.87
N ALA A 588 -35.26 14.86 29.36
CA ALA A 588 -34.97 14.69 27.93
C ALA A 588 -36.16 14.10 27.14
N PRO A 589 -36.53 14.66 25.97
CA PRO A 589 -37.65 14.19 25.13
C PRO A 589 -37.27 12.96 24.27
N LEU A 590 -36.82 11.88 24.91
CA LEU A 590 -36.31 10.67 24.26
C LEU A 590 -37.11 9.39 24.59
N ALA A 591 -38.20 9.48 25.37
CA ALA A 591 -38.98 8.31 25.77
C ALA A 591 -40.01 7.93 24.68
N TRP A 592 -39.64 6.99 23.81
CA TRP A 592 -40.54 6.47 22.77
C TRP A 592 -41.53 5.44 23.36
N MET A 593 -42.82 5.70 23.23
CA MET A 593 -43.90 4.95 23.89
C MET A 593 -44.51 3.86 22.99
N ARG A 594 -45.17 2.86 23.60
CA ARG A 594 -45.81 1.73 22.89
C ARG A 594 -47.04 2.12 22.06
N ASP A 595 -47.62 3.28 22.33
CA ASP A 595 -48.69 3.89 21.52
C ASP A 595 -48.17 4.69 20.32
N GLY A 596 -46.84 4.80 20.16
CA GLY A 596 -46.19 5.57 19.10
C GLY A 596 -45.96 7.05 19.44
N SER A 597 -46.30 7.50 20.66
CA SER A 597 -45.97 8.85 21.12
C SER A 597 -44.52 9.00 21.58
N LEU A 598 -44.00 10.24 21.54
CA LEU A 598 -42.73 10.62 22.16
C LEU A 598 -43.02 11.41 23.44
N ARG A 599 -42.36 11.06 24.54
CA ARG A 599 -42.48 11.74 25.85
C ARG A 599 -41.12 12.20 26.39
N THR A 600 -41.17 13.17 27.28
CA THR A 600 -40.06 13.54 28.16
C THR A 600 -40.02 12.64 29.40
N PHE A 601 -38.83 12.13 29.77
CA PHE A 601 -38.63 11.41 31.03
C PHE A 601 -38.86 12.33 32.25
N GLY A 602 -39.28 11.76 33.38
CA GLY A 602 -39.54 12.50 34.63
C GLY A 602 -40.89 13.24 34.72
N HIS A 603 -41.62 13.41 33.62
CA HIS A 603 -42.84 14.22 33.59
C HIS A 603 -44.11 13.46 33.16
N GLY A 604 -45.23 13.75 33.85
CA GLY A 604 -46.55 13.15 33.63
C GLY A 604 -46.81 11.90 34.48
N PRO A 605 -47.79 11.05 34.11
CA PRO A 605 -48.03 9.79 34.81
C PRO A 605 -46.78 8.88 34.80
N PRO A 606 -46.51 8.12 35.87
CA PRO A 606 -45.30 7.32 36.00
C PRO A 606 -45.15 6.34 34.83
N ILE A 607 -43.94 6.25 34.29
CA ILE A 607 -43.63 5.42 33.11
C ILE A 607 -43.36 3.98 33.58
N CYS A 608 -44.41 3.27 34.01
CA CYS A 608 -44.29 1.95 34.65
C CYS A 608 -43.75 0.87 33.71
N LEU A 609 -42.62 0.25 34.09
CA LEU A 609 -42.01 -0.92 33.45
C LEU A 609 -42.72 -2.22 33.90
N GLY A 610 -44.01 -2.32 33.67
CA GLY A 610 -44.73 -3.59 33.90
C GLY A 610 -44.27 -4.68 32.92
N GLY A 611 -44.03 -5.89 33.42
CA GLY A 611 -43.89 -7.07 32.56
C GLY A 611 -45.14 -7.33 31.73
N ASP A 612 -45.00 -7.91 30.54
CA ASP A 612 -46.11 -8.05 29.58
C ASP A 612 -47.28 -8.92 30.08
N ALA A 613 -47.04 -9.88 30.99
CA ALA A 613 -48.09 -10.73 31.57
C ALA A 613 -49.12 -9.92 32.39
N ALA A 614 -48.66 -9.08 33.33
CA ALA A 614 -49.54 -8.22 34.14
C ALA A 614 -50.30 -7.20 33.27
N ARG A 615 -49.69 -6.77 32.15
CA ARG A 615 -50.34 -5.90 31.13
C ARG A 615 -51.37 -6.64 30.27
N SER A 616 -51.39 -7.98 30.26
CA SER A 616 -52.41 -8.80 29.57
C SER A 616 -53.60 -9.11 30.47
N LEU A 617 -53.34 -9.59 31.70
CA LEU A 617 -54.36 -10.19 32.57
C LEU A 617 -55.51 -9.24 32.98
N PHE A 618 -55.23 -7.93 33.05
CA PHE A 618 -56.24 -6.91 33.36
C PHE A 618 -56.84 -6.21 32.12
N ARG A 619 -56.50 -6.69 30.92
CA ARG A 619 -57.02 -6.22 29.63
C ARG A 619 -58.35 -6.88 29.26
N SER A 620 -58.60 -8.08 29.80
CA SER A 620 -59.65 -9.03 29.42
C SER A 620 -60.92 -8.91 30.29
N ARG A 621 -61.63 -7.77 30.22
CA ARG A 621 -62.96 -7.66 30.86
C ARG A 621 -63.94 -8.71 30.31
N PRO A 622 -64.57 -9.54 31.16
CA PRO A 622 -65.76 -10.31 30.76
C PRO A 622 -66.86 -9.35 30.30
N SER A 623 -67.41 -9.59 29.11
CA SER A 623 -68.34 -8.68 28.43
C SER A 623 -69.67 -8.54 29.19
N GLY A 624 -69.86 -7.39 29.83
CA GLY A 624 -71.13 -6.99 30.46
C GLY A 624 -71.03 -6.44 31.89
N SER A 625 -69.89 -6.60 32.58
CA SER A 625 -69.76 -6.10 33.95
C SER A 625 -69.40 -4.61 34.01
N SER A 626 -70.33 -3.79 34.49
CA SER A 626 -70.08 -2.41 34.94
C SER A 626 -69.60 -2.32 36.40
N THR A 627 -69.59 -3.44 37.14
CA THR A 627 -69.31 -3.50 38.58
C THR A 627 -67.89 -3.95 38.93
N TRP A 628 -67.03 -4.24 37.94
CA TRP A 628 -65.59 -4.40 38.16
C TRP A 628 -64.95 -3.04 38.48
N SER A 629 -64.99 -2.64 39.75
CA SER A 629 -64.30 -1.45 40.24
C SER A 629 -62.89 -1.80 40.71
N LEU A 630 -61.88 -1.19 40.07
CA LEU A 630 -60.49 -1.20 40.54
C LEU A 630 -60.26 -0.28 41.75
N SER A 631 -61.30 0.41 42.27
CA SER A 631 -61.17 1.31 43.43
C SER A 631 -60.71 0.61 44.73
N GLY A 632 -60.82 -0.72 44.82
CA GLY A 632 -60.25 -1.50 45.93
C GLY A 632 -58.74 -1.80 45.82
N TRP A 633 -58.10 -1.45 44.70
CA TRP A 633 -56.75 -1.92 44.35
C TRP A 633 -55.66 -0.84 44.55
N ALA A 634 -56.03 0.41 44.75
CA ALA A 634 -55.09 1.54 44.80
C ALA A 634 -54.90 2.08 46.23
N ARG A 635 -53.69 1.91 46.78
CA ARG A 635 -53.11 2.80 47.79
C ARG A 635 -51.77 3.31 47.25
N THR A 636 -51.54 4.61 47.37
CA THR A 636 -50.50 5.35 46.65
C THR A 636 -49.13 5.33 47.35
N PRO A 637 -48.04 5.02 46.62
CA PRO A 637 -46.70 5.55 46.87
C PRO A 637 -46.49 6.91 46.18
N ASP A 638 -45.41 7.61 46.56
CA ASP A 638 -45.10 8.97 46.10
C ASP A 638 -44.61 9.07 44.63
N ALA A 639 -44.63 10.29 44.09
CA ALA A 639 -44.22 10.62 42.73
C ALA A 639 -42.69 10.53 42.53
N GLY A 640 -42.18 9.31 42.33
CA GLY A 640 -40.78 9.04 42.02
C GLY A 640 -40.41 9.22 40.54
N HIS A 641 -39.12 9.46 40.29
CA HIS A 641 -38.54 9.56 38.95
C HIS A 641 -38.28 8.17 38.30
N GLU A 642 -38.74 7.09 38.94
CA GLU A 642 -38.45 5.70 38.59
C GLU A 642 -39.70 4.94 38.12
N PRO A 643 -39.56 3.97 37.19
CA PRO A 643 -40.61 3.01 36.87
C PRO A 643 -40.94 2.06 38.04
N HIS A 644 -42.24 1.78 38.27
CA HIS A 644 -42.73 0.90 39.36
C HIS A 644 -43.32 -0.45 38.88
N GLU A 645 -43.37 -1.45 39.78
CA GLU A 645 -43.90 -2.83 39.61
C GLU A 645 -45.21 -3.11 40.42
N MET A 646 -45.73 -4.36 40.41
CA MET A 646 -47.06 -4.77 40.94
C MET A 646 -47.02 -6.03 41.83
N THR A 647 -48.00 -6.23 42.72
CA THR A 647 -47.91 -7.18 43.87
C THR A 647 -49.17 -8.03 44.21
N PRO A 648 -49.06 -9.09 45.04
CA PRO A 648 -49.94 -10.30 45.07
C PRO A 648 -51.44 -10.35 45.49
N PRO A 649 -52.03 -9.55 46.40
CA PRO A 649 -53.03 -10.11 47.36
C PRO A 649 -54.48 -10.47 46.88
N MET A 650 -54.68 -11.52 46.06
CA MET A 650 -56.00 -11.83 45.45
C MET A 650 -56.52 -13.29 45.53
N ILE A 651 -55.72 -14.30 45.92
CA ILE A 651 -56.00 -15.75 45.68
C ILE A 651 -57.36 -16.23 46.23
N LYS A 652 -57.71 -15.83 47.45
CA LYS A 652 -58.80 -16.43 48.26
C LYS A 652 -60.19 -16.40 47.60
N ASN A 653 -60.39 -15.54 46.60
CA ASN A 653 -61.67 -15.34 45.92
C ASN A 653 -61.89 -16.27 44.71
N LEU A 654 -60.92 -17.12 44.34
CA LEU A 654 -61.02 -18.01 43.17
C LEU A 654 -62.05 -19.14 43.36
N LYS A 655 -62.24 -19.64 44.59
CA LYS A 655 -63.19 -20.73 44.89
C LYS A 655 -64.65 -20.38 44.57
N THR A 656 -64.97 -19.09 44.48
CA THR A 656 -66.29 -18.58 44.09
C THR A 656 -66.51 -18.53 42.57
N VAL A 657 -65.48 -18.81 41.77
CA VAL A 657 -65.49 -18.74 40.29
C VAL A 657 -65.54 -20.14 39.64
N LEU A 658 -65.02 -21.17 40.31
CA LEU A 658 -64.74 -22.49 39.73
C LEU A 658 -65.61 -23.61 40.33
N GLN A 659 -66.93 -23.55 40.13
CA GLN A 659 -67.85 -24.61 40.58
C GLN A 659 -68.16 -25.63 39.47
N LYS A 660 -68.55 -26.85 39.84
CA LYS A 660 -68.71 -27.99 38.94
C LYS A 660 -70.13 -28.06 38.34
N GLY A 661 -70.23 -28.23 37.02
CA GLY A 661 -71.50 -28.44 36.32
C GLY A 661 -72.07 -29.85 36.52
N SER A 662 -73.37 -30.04 36.27
CA SER A 662 -74.06 -31.33 36.48
C SER A 662 -73.57 -32.46 35.56
N ASN A 663 -72.83 -32.10 34.51
CA ASN A 663 -72.53 -32.95 33.37
C ASN A 663 -71.07 -33.47 33.36
N GLY A 664 -70.31 -33.23 34.44
CA GLY A 664 -68.88 -33.57 34.53
C GLY A 664 -67.94 -32.63 33.77
N ALA A 665 -68.46 -31.56 33.15
CA ALA A 665 -67.70 -30.54 32.44
C ALA A 665 -67.62 -29.22 33.22
N TRP A 666 -66.68 -28.37 32.82
CA TRP A 666 -66.47 -27.02 33.37
C TRP A 666 -67.57 -26.04 32.89
N GLU A 667 -68.59 -25.81 33.70
CA GLU A 667 -69.69 -24.88 33.42
C GLU A 667 -69.68 -23.69 34.40
N THR A 668 -69.80 -22.46 33.87
CA THR A 668 -69.99 -21.27 34.72
C THR A 668 -71.48 -20.97 34.93
N LEU A 669 -71.80 -20.19 35.98
CA LEU A 669 -73.16 -19.71 36.25
C LEU A 669 -73.72 -18.96 35.02
N ARG A 670 -74.71 -19.60 34.35
CA ARG A 670 -75.34 -19.22 33.06
C ARG A 670 -74.62 -19.67 31.78
N GLY A 671 -73.97 -20.84 31.79
CA GLY A 671 -73.91 -21.70 30.60
C GLY A 671 -72.91 -21.30 29.51
N ALA A 672 -71.86 -20.57 29.87
CA ALA A 672 -70.66 -20.47 29.05
C ALA A 672 -69.57 -21.40 29.61
N ALA A 673 -68.90 -22.16 28.74
CA ALA A 673 -67.71 -22.91 29.10
C ALA A 673 -66.57 -21.94 29.47
N LEU A 674 -65.70 -22.34 30.41
CA LEU A 674 -64.51 -21.56 30.74
C LEU A 674 -63.62 -21.42 29.50
N ASN A 675 -63.27 -20.18 29.14
CA ASN A 675 -62.41 -19.95 27.99
C ASN A 675 -60.94 -20.22 28.36
N GLU A 676 -60.23 -20.84 27.43
CA GLU A 676 -58.85 -21.28 27.62
C GLU A 676 -57.89 -20.10 27.92
N ALA A 677 -58.10 -18.95 27.27
CA ALA A 677 -57.28 -17.75 27.49
C ALA A 677 -57.33 -17.21 28.92
N TRP A 678 -58.43 -17.43 29.65
CA TRP A 678 -58.55 -17.04 31.05
C TRP A 678 -57.95 -18.07 32.01
N LEU A 679 -58.06 -19.38 31.72
CA LEU A 679 -57.36 -20.42 32.49
C LEU A 679 -55.84 -20.23 32.40
N ILE A 680 -55.35 -19.93 31.20
CA ILE A 680 -53.97 -19.50 30.94
C ILE A 680 -53.56 -18.35 31.87
N GLU A 681 -54.29 -17.23 31.82
CA GLU A 681 -53.93 -16.03 32.58
C GLU A 681 -54.01 -16.28 34.10
N LEU A 682 -54.98 -17.09 34.56
CA LEU A 682 -55.08 -17.54 35.94
C LEU A 682 -53.84 -18.33 36.40
N TYR A 683 -53.40 -19.32 35.62
CA TYR A 683 -52.25 -20.15 35.96
C TYR A 683 -50.92 -19.39 35.88
N GLU A 684 -50.72 -18.55 34.86
CA GLU A 684 -49.56 -17.65 34.72
C GLU A 684 -49.43 -16.74 35.96
N TRP A 685 -50.57 -16.27 36.48
CA TRP A 685 -50.61 -15.45 37.68
C TRP A 685 -50.43 -16.25 38.97
N LEU A 686 -51.06 -17.42 39.12
CA LEU A 686 -50.90 -18.27 40.31
C LEU A 686 -49.44 -18.68 40.54
N ALA A 687 -48.72 -18.99 39.47
CA ALA A 687 -47.30 -19.33 39.51
C ALA A 687 -46.39 -18.18 39.99
N ALA A 688 -46.80 -16.93 39.77
CA ALA A 688 -46.02 -15.74 40.07
C ALA A 688 -46.19 -15.21 41.51
N LEU A 689 -46.84 -15.97 42.41
CA LEU A 689 -47.22 -15.51 43.75
C LEU A 689 -46.17 -15.93 44.80
N PRO A 690 -45.48 -14.99 45.47
CA PRO A 690 -44.34 -15.28 46.37
C PRO A 690 -44.64 -16.19 47.58
N ASP A 691 -45.92 -16.37 47.94
CA ASP A 691 -46.35 -17.25 49.04
C ASP A 691 -47.46 -18.23 48.58
N LEU A 692 -47.32 -18.82 47.39
CA LEU A 692 -48.26 -19.86 46.94
C LEU A 692 -48.24 -21.08 47.86
N ARG A 693 -47.06 -21.44 48.40
CA ARG A 693 -46.86 -22.65 49.22
C ARG A 693 -47.71 -22.68 50.50
N SER A 694 -48.04 -21.54 51.10
CA SER A 694 -48.91 -21.49 52.29
C SER A 694 -50.40 -21.76 51.98
N GLN A 695 -50.80 -21.81 50.71
CA GLN A 695 -52.21 -21.90 50.29
C GLN A 695 -52.56 -23.22 49.56
N LEU A 696 -51.61 -24.12 49.31
CA LEU A 696 -51.77 -25.29 48.43
C LEU A 696 -52.92 -26.24 48.83
N SER A 697 -53.16 -26.44 50.13
CA SER A 697 -54.25 -27.27 50.65
C SER A 697 -55.67 -26.71 50.39
N GLN A 698 -55.78 -25.49 49.86
CA GLN A 698 -57.03 -24.94 49.33
C GLN A 698 -57.25 -25.27 47.84
N LEU A 699 -56.22 -25.77 47.15
CA LEU A 699 -56.22 -26.11 45.72
C LEU A 699 -56.31 -27.63 45.47
N GLU A 700 -55.79 -28.46 46.39
CA GLU A 700 -55.80 -29.93 46.31
C GLU A 700 -57.18 -30.56 46.01
N LEU A 701 -58.27 -29.91 46.44
CA LEU A 701 -59.65 -30.37 46.28
C LEU A 701 -60.33 -29.89 44.98
N LEU A 702 -59.58 -29.37 44.02
CA LEU A 702 -60.09 -28.83 42.75
C LEU A 702 -59.62 -29.68 41.55
N GLU A 703 -60.56 -30.10 40.71
CA GLU A 703 -60.31 -30.93 39.52
C GLU A 703 -59.72 -30.08 38.38
N MET A 704 -58.44 -29.73 38.51
CA MET A 704 -57.79 -28.71 37.69
C MET A 704 -56.95 -29.24 36.51
N VAL A 705 -56.58 -30.52 36.46
CA VAL A 705 -55.64 -31.04 35.43
C VAL A 705 -56.40 -31.52 34.17
N PRO A 706 -56.12 -30.99 32.96
CA PRO A 706 -56.85 -31.34 31.75
C PRO A 706 -56.31 -32.59 31.02
N ASP A 707 -57.21 -33.46 30.54
CA ASP A 707 -56.89 -34.58 29.65
C ASP A 707 -57.96 -34.71 28.55
N SER A 708 -57.56 -35.43 27.49
CA SER A 708 -58.34 -35.85 26.32
C SER A 708 -59.67 -36.56 26.58
N LYS A 709 -59.94 -37.04 27.81
CA LYS A 709 -61.14 -37.83 28.14
C LYS A 709 -61.95 -37.29 29.33
N ALA A 710 -61.28 -36.82 30.39
CA ALA A 710 -61.90 -36.23 31.58
C ALA A 710 -60.87 -35.35 32.33
N PRO A 711 -61.28 -34.36 33.14
CA PRO A 711 -60.36 -33.69 34.06
C PRO A 711 -59.93 -34.64 35.18
N HIS A 712 -58.68 -34.52 35.62
CA HIS A 712 -58.11 -35.33 36.71
C HIS A 712 -57.77 -34.47 37.94
N THR A 713 -57.75 -35.11 39.10
CA THR A 713 -57.08 -34.58 40.30
C THR A 713 -55.57 -34.79 40.19
N ALA A 714 -54.79 -33.94 40.85
CA ALA A 714 -53.35 -34.12 41.03
C ALA A 714 -52.99 -35.45 41.73
N TRP A 715 -51.69 -35.75 41.82
CA TRP A 715 -51.11 -36.72 42.78
C TRP A 715 -51.49 -38.21 42.61
N ASN A 716 -51.68 -38.74 41.39
CA ASN A 716 -51.89 -40.19 41.18
C ASN A 716 -51.23 -40.78 39.91
N THR A 717 -50.97 -42.09 39.87
CA THR A 717 -50.28 -42.77 38.76
C THR A 717 -51.08 -42.88 37.44
N ALA A 718 -52.34 -42.46 37.42
CA ALA A 718 -53.12 -42.29 36.18
C ALA A 718 -53.12 -40.83 35.67
N THR A 719 -52.48 -39.91 36.39
CA THR A 719 -52.25 -38.53 35.93
C THR A 719 -51.38 -38.57 34.69
N PRO A 720 -51.82 -38.04 33.53
CA PRO A 720 -50.97 -38.02 32.33
C PRO A 720 -49.70 -37.21 32.58
N LEU A 721 -48.58 -37.63 31.99
CA LEU A 721 -47.33 -36.90 32.10
C LEU A 721 -47.44 -35.56 31.38
N LEU A 722 -46.97 -34.49 32.03
CA LEU A 722 -46.97 -33.15 31.49
C LEU A 722 -45.88 -33.08 30.40
N PRO A 723 -46.25 -33.01 29.11
CA PRO A 723 -45.24 -32.98 28.04
C PRO A 723 -44.43 -31.69 28.19
N PRO A 724 -43.07 -31.69 28.16
CA PRO A 724 -42.25 -30.48 28.29
C PRO A 724 -42.76 -29.28 27.46
N ASN A 725 -42.56 -28.05 27.95
CA ASN A 725 -43.12 -26.81 27.38
C ASN A 725 -42.88 -26.67 25.88
N ASP A 726 -41.69 -27.09 25.50
CA ASP A 726 -41.01 -27.01 24.23
C ASP A 726 -41.13 -28.31 23.42
N MET A 727 -41.98 -29.26 23.85
CA MET A 727 -42.41 -30.40 23.03
C MET A 727 -43.22 -29.90 21.82
N GLY A 728 -42.52 -29.57 20.74
CA GLY A 728 -43.13 -29.13 19.49
C GLY A 728 -44.05 -30.19 18.90
N LYS A 729 -45.08 -29.75 18.14
CA LYS A 729 -46.13 -30.63 17.58
C LYS A 729 -45.60 -31.87 16.85
N ALA A 730 -44.44 -31.78 16.20
CA ALA A 730 -43.81 -32.91 15.52
C ALA A 730 -43.18 -33.94 16.48
N LEU A 731 -42.71 -33.52 17.67
CA LEU A 731 -42.30 -34.42 18.74
C LEU A 731 -43.53 -35.03 19.42
N THR A 732 -44.56 -34.24 19.67
CA THR A 732 -45.87 -34.72 20.14
C THR A 732 -46.46 -35.77 19.17
N GLN A 733 -46.33 -35.54 17.87
CA GLN A 733 -46.76 -36.47 16.83
C GLN A 733 -45.88 -37.72 16.80
N ALA A 734 -44.54 -37.61 16.84
CA ALA A 734 -43.65 -38.76 16.90
C ALA A 734 -43.94 -39.66 18.13
N LEU A 735 -44.06 -39.05 19.31
CA LEU A 735 -44.41 -39.76 20.55
C LEU A 735 -45.83 -40.35 20.51
N HIS A 736 -46.75 -39.77 19.72
CA HIS A 736 -48.09 -40.32 19.53
C HIS A 736 -48.12 -41.48 18.52
N GLU A 737 -47.37 -41.37 17.42
CA GLU A 737 -47.10 -42.43 16.42
C GLU A 737 -46.34 -43.62 17.05
N HIS A 738 -45.67 -43.40 18.19
CA HIS A 738 -44.97 -44.42 18.98
C HIS A 738 -45.61 -44.74 20.35
N GLY A 739 -46.79 -44.17 20.66
CA GLY A 739 -47.70 -44.67 21.72
C GLY A 739 -47.65 -44.06 23.13
N VAL A 740 -46.99 -42.92 23.36
CA VAL A 740 -46.78 -42.35 24.72
C VAL A 740 -47.95 -41.47 25.21
N PRO A 741 -48.43 -41.60 26.48
CA PRO A 741 -49.55 -40.81 27.03
C PRO A 741 -49.11 -39.48 27.69
N ILE A 742 -49.84 -38.39 27.41
CA ILE A 742 -49.48 -37.00 27.83
C ILE A 742 -50.70 -36.08 28.06
N VAL A 743 -50.54 -35.06 28.92
CA VAL A 743 -51.50 -33.95 29.14
C VAL A 743 -51.77 -33.16 27.85
N ARG A 744 -53.00 -32.65 27.65
CA ARG A 744 -53.37 -31.90 26.43
C ARG A 744 -54.07 -30.56 26.72
N GLY A 745 -53.70 -29.55 25.94
CA GLY A 745 -54.23 -28.18 25.92
C GLY A 745 -53.48 -27.36 24.86
N SER A 746 -53.78 -26.07 24.71
CA SER A 746 -52.91 -25.17 23.93
C SER A 746 -51.55 -24.98 24.62
N THR A 747 -50.52 -24.63 23.84
CA THR A 747 -49.15 -24.43 24.36
C THR A 747 -49.10 -23.45 25.53
N ARG A 748 -49.83 -22.32 25.45
CA ARG A 748 -49.85 -21.31 26.52
C ARG A 748 -50.54 -21.84 27.79
N LEU A 749 -51.53 -22.73 27.68
CA LEU A 749 -52.17 -23.38 28.84
C LEU A 749 -51.21 -24.39 29.50
N LEU A 750 -50.53 -25.21 28.70
CA LEU A 750 -49.54 -26.16 29.19
C LEU A 750 -48.36 -25.46 29.89
N SER A 751 -47.92 -24.30 29.39
CA SER A 751 -46.87 -23.50 30.05
C SER A 751 -47.33 -22.85 31.35
N ALA A 752 -48.57 -22.36 31.39
CA ALA A 752 -49.16 -21.82 32.61
C ALA A 752 -49.29 -22.90 33.70
N ILE A 753 -49.79 -24.09 33.34
CA ILE A 753 -49.89 -25.27 34.23
C ILE A 753 -48.52 -25.67 34.78
N ARG A 754 -47.45 -25.64 33.96
CA ARG A 754 -46.11 -26.01 34.41
C ARG A 754 -45.47 -24.98 35.34
N ALA A 755 -45.67 -23.69 35.06
CA ALA A 755 -45.25 -22.63 35.99
C ALA A 755 -45.92 -22.81 37.36
N PHE A 756 -47.21 -23.21 37.38
CA PHE A 756 -47.91 -23.59 38.59
C PHE A 756 -47.33 -24.87 39.22
N ALA A 757 -47.03 -25.93 38.46
CA ALA A 757 -46.47 -27.17 38.98
C ALA A 757 -45.08 -27.01 39.64
N ILE A 758 -44.26 -26.07 39.16
CA ILE A 758 -42.99 -25.70 39.80
C ILE A 758 -43.22 -25.00 41.16
N ALA A 759 -44.23 -24.14 41.26
CA ALA A 759 -44.59 -23.46 42.49
C ALA A 759 -45.37 -24.35 43.49
N ALA A 760 -46.10 -25.35 42.97
CA ALA A 760 -46.92 -26.35 43.67
C ALA A 760 -46.33 -27.77 43.48
N GLU A 761 -45.10 -27.92 43.97
CA GLU A 761 -44.22 -29.07 43.77
C GLU A 761 -44.90 -30.44 44.07
N GLY A 762 -44.77 -31.39 43.13
CA GLY A 762 -45.29 -32.76 43.24
C GLY A 762 -46.72 -33.00 42.72
N MET A 763 -47.47 -31.97 42.34
CA MET A 763 -48.87 -32.14 41.89
C MET A 763 -49.04 -32.78 40.50
N VAL A 764 -48.10 -32.55 39.58
CA VAL A 764 -48.08 -33.10 38.22
C VAL A 764 -46.62 -33.38 37.83
N TRP A 765 -46.35 -34.49 37.14
CA TRP A 765 -45.00 -34.91 36.74
C TRP A 765 -44.71 -34.64 35.26
N ASP A 766 -43.48 -34.23 34.93
CA ASP A 766 -43.00 -34.06 33.56
C ASP A 766 -42.56 -35.39 32.90
N LEU A 767 -42.59 -35.46 31.57
CA LEU A 767 -42.03 -36.57 30.77
C LEU A 767 -40.52 -36.37 30.53
N THR A 768 -39.68 -37.39 30.76
CA THR A 768 -38.22 -37.30 30.55
C THR A 768 -37.74 -38.00 29.26
N PRO A 769 -36.53 -37.68 28.77
CA PRO A 769 -35.93 -38.35 27.62
C PRO A 769 -35.52 -39.82 27.86
N ASN A 770 -35.14 -40.19 29.09
CA ASN A 770 -34.77 -41.56 29.44
C ASN A 770 -35.95 -42.52 29.30
N ASP A 771 -37.15 -42.10 29.75
CA ASP A 771 -38.40 -42.87 29.63
C ASP A 771 -38.68 -43.31 28.18
N VAL A 772 -38.18 -42.54 27.21
CA VAL A 772 -38.31 -42.80 25.77
C VAL A 772 -37.14 -43.61 25.22
N ILE A 773 -35.89 -43.35 25.62
CA ILE A 773 -34.75 -44.18 25.19
C ILE A 773 -34.90 -45.62 25.66
N ASP A 774 -35.34 -45.85 26.90
CA ASP A 774 -35.48 -47.18 27.50
C ASP A 774 -36.59 -48.02 26.84
N THR A 775 -37.55 -47.36 26.18
CA THR A 775 -38.66 -48.01 25.47
C THR A 775 -38.37 -48.27 23.98
N LEU A 776 -37.43 -47.54 23.37
CA LEU A 776 -37.12 -47.63 21.94
C LEU A 776 -36.55 -48.97 21.43
N PRO A 777 -35.67 -49.71 22.14
CA PRO A 777 -35.13 -50.99 21.65
C PRO A 777 -36.21 -52.03 21.33
N ASN A 778 -37.30 -52.03 22.10
CA ASN A 778 -38.45 -52.93 21.89
C ASN A 778 -39.30 -52.56 20.65
N LEU A 779 -39.05 -51.38 20.05
CA LEU A 779 -39.75 -50.84 18.88
C LEU A 779 -38.84 -50.81 17.63
N ALA A 780 -37.58 -51.27 17.73
CA ALA A 780 -36.54 -51.08 16.72
C ALA A 780 -36.86 -51.69 15.33
N ALA A 781 -37.73 -52.70 15.25
CA ALA A 781 -38.17 -53.30 13.98
C ALA A 781 -39.03 -52.37 13.09
N THR A 782 -39.38 -51.17 13.58
CA THR A 782 -40.44 -50.32 13.00
C THR A 782 -39.94 -49.02 12.35
N PHE A 783 -38.61 -48.82 12.21
CA PHE A 783 -38.03 -47.60 11.64
C PHE A 783 -37.85 -47.67 10.11
N PRO A 784 -38.67 -46.95 9.31
CA PRO A 784 -38.42 -46.85 7.87
C PRO A 784 -37.18 -46.01 7.56
N ALA A 785 -36.51 -46.29 6.43
CA ALA A 785 -35.28 -45.61 6.04
C ALA A 785 -35.42 -44.08 5.96
N GLN A 786 -36.60 -43.58 5.55
CA GLN A 786 -36.96 -42.16 5.57
C GLN A 786 -38.19 -41.96 6.46
N SER A 787 -38.01 -41.28 7.60
CA SER A 787 -39.12 -40.83 8.46
C SER A 787 -38.98 -39.33 8.74
N PRO A 788 -40.02 -38.51 8.49
CA PRO A 788 -39.97 -37.06 8.70
C PRO A 788 -39.90 -36.68 10.19
N THR A 789 -40.23 -37.59 11.12
CA THR A 789 -40.18 -37.35 12.56
C THR A 789 -38.82 -37.64 13.20
N ARG A 790 -37.92 -38.37 12.52
CA ARG A 790 -36.58 -38.76 13.04
C ARG A 790 -35.73 -37.55 13.51
N PRO A 791 -35.56 -36.45 12.74
CA PRO A 791 -34.76 -35.32 13.19
C PRO A 791 -35.26 -34.71 14.50
N VAL A 792 -36.58 -34.73 14.71
CA VAL A 792 -37.20 -34.09 15.89
C VAL A 792 -36.91 -34.87 17.18
N LEU A 793 -36.81 -36.20 17.11
CA LEU A 793 -36.38 -37.04 18.24
C LEU A 793 -34.88 -36.86 18.55
N LEU A 794 -34.02 -36.82 17.52
CA LEU A 794 -32.57 -36.61 17.71
C LEU A 794 -32.24 -35.25 18.34
N ARG A 795 -32.96 -34.19 17.94
CA ARG A 795 -32.88 -32.86 18.55
C ARG A 795 -33.17 -32.90 20.06
N TRP A 796 -34.15 -33.70 20.46
CA TRP A 796 -34.55 -33.83 21.87
C TRP A 796 -33.55 -34.64 22.69
N PHE A 797 -33.05 -35.77 22.18
CA PHE A 797 -32.03 -36.57 22.89
C PHE A 797 -30.69 -35.83 23.04
N ALA A 798 -30.29 -35.02 22.07
CA ALA A 798 -29.10 -34.17 22.24
C ALA A 798 -29.29 -33.05 23.27
N THR A 799 -30.48 -32.42 23.28
CA THR A 799 -30.84 -31.44 24.32
C THR A 799 -30.79 -32.05 25.72
N ALA A 800 -31.20 -33.33 25.86
CA ALA A 800 -31.10 -34.09 27.09
C ALA A 800 -29.64 -34.36 27.50
N PHE A 801 -28.81 -34.78 26.54
CA PHE A 801 -27.40 -35.05 26.76
C PHE A 801 -26.64 -33.80 27.24
N GLU A 802 -26.83 -32.65 26.59
CA GLU A 802 -26.16 -31.39 26.96
C GLU A 802 -26.48 -30.93 28.38
N ARG A 803 -27.63 -31.35 28.93
CA ARG A 803 -28.06 -31.09 30.31
C ARG A 803 -27.62 -32.16 31.30
N ALA A 804 -26.89 -33.18 30.86
CA ALA A 804 -26.57 -34.40 31.60
C ALA A 804 -27.80 -35.16 32.14
N GLU A 805 -28.94 -35.04 31.45
CA GLU A 805 -30.18 -35.78 31.77
C GLU A 805 -30.08 -37.27 31.36
N LEU A 806 -29.20 -37.62 30.40
CA LEU A 806 -28.98 -38.99 29.95
C LEU A 806 -27.92 -39.72 30.78
N TYR A 807 -28.20 -40.99 31.13
CA TYR A 807 -27.27 -41.86 31.85
C TYR A 807 -26.36 -42.68 30.92
N SER A 808 -25.32 -43.32 31.48
CA SER A 808 -24.24 -43.97 30.73
C SER A 808 -24.71 -45.00 29.70
N ASP A 809 -25.67 -45.83 30.07
CA ASP A 809 -26.01 -47.01 29.28
C ASP A 809 -27.02 -46.63 28.18
N ALA A 810 -27.83 -45.59 28.40
CA ALA A 810 -28.61 -44.92 27.36
C ALA A 810 -27.72 -44.33 26.25
N LEU A 811 -26.56 -43.76 26.60
CA LEU A 811 -25.59 -43.26 25.61
C LEU A 811 -24.91 -44.39 24.83
N ALA A 812 -24.61 -45.52 25.48
CA ALA A 812 -24.11 -46.72 24.80
C ALA A 812 -25.15 -47.28 23.81
N LEU A 813 -26.42 -47.40 24.22
CA LEU A 813 -27.53 -47.80 23.36
C LEU A 813 -27.72 -46.85 22.16
N LEU A 814 -27.62 -45.55 22.38
CA LEU A 814 -27.82 -44.53 21.34
C LEU A 814 -26.68 -44.48 20.29
N LYS A 815 -25.51 -45.02 20.61
CA LYS A 815 -24.35 -45.10 19.69
C LYS A 815 -24.58 -46.10 18.54
N ASP A 816 -25.07 -47.29 18.88
CA ASP A 816 -25.18 -48.42 17.94
C ASP A 816 -26.56 -48.52 17.27
N LEU A 817 -27.53 -47.69 17.67
CA LEU A 817 -28.80 -47.55 16.95
C LEU A 817 -28.59 -46.92 15.55
N PRO A 818 -29.15 -47.49 14.46
CA PRO A 818 -29.01 -46.99 13.10
C PRO A 818 -29.94 -45.80 12.80
N ILE A 819 -29.81 -44.73 13.60
CA ILE A 819 -30.70 -43.57 13.61
C ILE A 819 -30.05 -42.29 13.06
N TRP A 820 -28.72 -42.24 12.91
CA TRP A 820 -27.99 -41.01 12.59
C TRP A 820 -28.03 -40.67 11.09
N PRO A 821 -28.50 -39.47 10.69
CA PRO A 821 -28.64 -39.09 9.29
C PRO A 821 -27.31 -38.73 8.63
N THR A 822 -27.17 -39.02 7.34
CA THR A 822 -26.02 -38.67 6.50
C THR A 822 -26.41 -37.68 5.42
N LYS A 823 -25.47 -36.84 4.93
CA LYS A 823 -25.74 -35.84 3.87
C LYS A 823 -26.23 -36.43 2.54
N ASP A 824 -26.12 -37.74 2.32
CA ASP A 824 -26.67 -38.47 1.17
C ASP A 824 -28.02 -39.18 1.47
N GLY A 825 -28.68 -38.84 2.57
CA GLY A 825 -30.06 -39.24 2.87
C GLY A 825 -30.24 -40.65 3.44
N ARG A 826 -29.16 -41.28 3.94
CA ARG A 826 -29.19 -42.58 4.62
C ARG A 826 -29.22 -42.40 6.14
N ALA A 827 -29.44 -43.50 6.87
CA ALA A 827 -29.31 -43.56 8.32
C ALA A 827 -28.32 -44.67 8.70
N VAL A 828 -27.39 -44.37 9.61
CA VAL A 828 -26.27 -45.26 9.99
C VAL A 828 -26.05 -45.25 11.52
N PRO A 829 -25.38 -46.25 12.10
CA PRO A 829 -24.88 -46.18 13.47
C PRO A 829 -23.66 -45.23 13.55
N ALA A 830 -23.42 -44.63 14.72
CA ALA A 830 -22.29 -43.72 14.93
C ALA A 830 -20.93 -44.43 15.08
N SER A 831 -20.91 -45.77 15.06
CA SER A 831 -19.74 -46.64 15.24
C SER A 831 -19.06 -47.11 13.94
N GLY A 832 -19.42 -46.56 12.77
CA GLY A 832 -18.86 -46.93 11.46
C GLY A 832 -17.52 -46.27 11.09
N GLU A 833 -16.64 -46.99 10.38
CA GLU A 833 -15.22 -46.62 10.11
C GLU A 833 -14.97 -45.34 9.29
N ALA A 834 -15.97 -44.75 8.62
CA ALA A 834 -15.79 -43.65 7.67
C ALA A 834 -16.74 -42.45 7.89
N VAL A 835 -17.18 -42.26 9.13
CA VAL A 835 -18.20 -41.28 9.54
C VAL A 835 -17.57 -40.06 10.22
N PHE A 836 -17.90 -38.83 9.77
CA PHE A 836 -17.22 -37.59 10.22
C PHE A 836 -18.19 -36.40 10.44
N LEU A 837 -17.78 -35.47 11.30
CA LEU A 837 -18.44 -34.17 11.51
C LEU A 837 -17.85 -33.09 10.55
N PRO A 838 -18.66 -32.33 9.79
CA PRO A 838 -18.16 -31.20 9.00
C PRO A 838 -17.97 -29.94 9.87
N ASP A 839 -16.76 -29.39 9.94
CA ASP A 839 -16.45 -28.08 10.55
C ASP A 839 -16.39 -26.93 9.52
N TYR A 840 -16.43 -27.24 8.24
CA TYR A 840 -16.48 -26.28 7.13
C TYR A 840 -17.16 -26.87 5.90
N GLU A 841 -17.48 -26.02 4.92
CA GLU A 841 -18.03 -26.46 3.64
C GLU A 841 -16.91 -26.58 2.59
N PRO A 842 -16.66 -27.79 2.04
CA PRO A 842 -15.70 -27.96 0.96
C PRO A 842 -16.26 -27.44 -0.38
N PRO A 843 -15.39 -26.98 -1.31
CA PRO A 843 -15.79 -26.65 -2.67
C PRO A 843 -16.44 -27.83 -3.41
N LEU A 844 -17.27 -27.53 -4.41
CA LEU A 844 -18.03 -28.53 -5.18
C LEU A 844 -17.13 -29.38 -6.08
N GLY A 845 -17.18 -30.71 -5.94
CA GLY A 845 -16.55 -31.66 -6.86
C GLY A 845 -15.87 -32.88 -6.21
N PHE A 846 -15.59 -32.80 -4.91
CA PHE A 846 -14.83 -33.81 -4.16
C PHE A 846 -15.68 -35.03 -3.75
N THR A 847 -15.04 -36.18 -3.55
CA THR A 847 -15.71 -37.45 -3.24
C THR A 847 -16.32 -37.43 -1.83
N PRO A 848 -17.57 -37.88 -1.64
CA PRO A 848 -18.21 -37.85 -0.32
C PRO A 848 -17.63 -38.90 0.63
N VAL A 849 -16.80 -38.44 1.58
CA VAL A 849 -16.76 -39.03 2.93
C VAL A 849 -18.18 -39.07 3.51
N THR A 850 -18.47 -40.02 4.40
CA THR A 850 -19.81 -40.12 5.01
C THR A 850 -19.97 -39.05 6.10
N LEU A 851 -20.20 -37.82 5.65
CA LEU A 851 -20.53 -36.69 6.51
C LEU A 851 -21.92 -36.91 7.11
N LEU A 852 -22.00 -36.88 8.43
CA LEU A 852 -23.28 -36.81 9.11
C LEU A 852 -24.00 -35.51 8.73
N GLU A 853 -25.32 -35.56 8.68
CA GLU A 853 -26.15 -34.36 8.62
C GLU A 853 -26.20 -33.76 10.03
N VAL A 854 -25.16 -32.98 10.36
CA VAL A 854 -24.95 -32.40 11.68
C VAL A 854 -25.70 -31.08 11.79
N GLU A 855 -26.86 -31.13 12.43
CA GLU A 855 -27.50 -29.93 12.95
C GLU A 855 -26.75 -29.45 14.22
N ALA A 856 -26.65 -28.14 14.41
CA ALA A 856 -25.95 -27.54 15.55
C ALA A 856 -26.43 -28.10 16.89
N SER A 857 -27.73 -28.40 17.00
CA SER A 857 -28.42 -28.92 18.19
C SER A 857 -28.06 -30.37 18.60
N TRP A 858 -27.26 -31.10 17.82
CA TRP A 858 -26.78 -32.43 18.23
C TRP A 858 -25.28 -32.65 18.05
N ARG A 859 -24.55 -31.58 17.71
CA ARG A 859 -23.11 -31.58 17.51
C ARG A 859 -22.32 -31.98 18.79
N PRO A 860 -22.70 -31.57 20.02
CA PRO A 860 -22.03 -32.00 21.24
C PRO A 860 -22.26 -33.48 21.57
N LEU A 861 -23.48 -34.00 21.42
CA LEU A 861 -23.79 -35.42 21.63
C LEU A 861 -22.98 -36.32 20.69
N ILE A 862 -22.95 -36.02 19.39
CA ILE A 862 -22.16 -36.81 18.41
C ILE A 862 -20.65 -36.79 18.75
N LYS A 863 -20.15 -35.67 19.30
CA LYS A 863 -18.76 -35.55 19.74
C LYS A 863 -18.45 -36.45 20.95
N GLU A 864 -19.33 -36.52 21.94
CA GLU A 864 -19.15 -37.43 23.09
C GLU A 864 -19.27 -38.91 22.70
N LEU A 865 -20.15 -39.22 21.73
CA LEU A 865 -20.22 -40.55 21.12
C LEU A 865 -18.94 -40.94 20.36
N GLY A 866 -18.00 -40.00 20.15
CA GLY A 866 -16.63 -40.26 19.71
C GLY A 866 -16.40 -40.13 18.20
N VAL A 867 -17.28 -39.44 17.48
CA VAL A 867 -17.12 -39.20 16.03
C VAL A 867 -16.14 -38.04 15.79
N ALA A 868 -15.20 -38.20 14.85
CA ALA A 868 -14.11 -37.26 14.65
C ALA A 868 -14.53 -35.98 13.87
N PRO A 869 -13.98 -34.81 14.25
CA PRO A 869 -14.12 -33.56 13.49
C PRO A 869 -13.20 -33.53 12.26
N LEU A 870 -13.69 -32.94 11.18
CA LEU A 870 -12.97 -32.78 9.92
C LEU A 870 -12.33 -31.38 9.87
N ASP A 871 -11.13 -31.23 10.44
CA ASP A 871 -10.39 -29.97 10.47
C ASP A 871 -9.99 -29.48 9.06
N LEU A 872 -9.86 -28.15 8.91
CA LEU A 872 -9.48 -27.50 7.66
C LEU A 872 -8.12 -28.00 7.13
N GLY A 873 -7.11 -28.07 8.00
CA GLY A 873 -5.81 -28.62 7.63
C GLY A 873 -5.83 -30.12 7.34
N GLU A 874 -6.68 -30.90 8.03
CA GLU A 874 -6.80 -32.35 7.83
C GLU A 874 -7.44 -32.70 6.47
N TRP A 875 -8.59 -32.09 6.11
CA TRP A 875 -9.21 -32.36 4.79
C TRP A 875 -8.50 -31.67 3.63
N ILE A 876 -7.79 -30.55 3.83
CA ILE A 876 -6.88 -30.06 2.79
C ILE A 876 -5.80 -31.13 2.52
N LEU A 877 -5.16 -31.65 3.57
CA LEU A 877 -4.08 -32.64 3.43
C LEU A 877 -4.56 -34.00 2.89
N CYS A 878 -5.74 -34.47 3.31
CA CYS A 878 -6.22 -35.82 3.04
C CYS A 878 -7.17 -35.92 1.84
N ILE A 879 -7.86 -34.85 1.44
CA ILE A 879 -8.86 -34.88 0.36
C ILE A 879 -8.56 -33.82 -0.71
N PHE A 880 -8.43 -32.52 -0.37
CA PHE A 880 -8.20 -31.46 -1.36
C PHE A 880 -7.00 -31.75 -2.27
N LEU A 881 -5.84 -31.96 -1.66
CA LEU A 881 -4.58 -32.16 -2.39
C LEU A 881 -4.51 -33.50 -3.15
N ASN A 882 -5.34 -34.47 -2.80
CA ASN A 882 -5.39 -35.79 -3.46
C ASN A 882 -6.37 -35.80 -4.64
N GLU A 883 -7.48 -35.07 -4.54
CA GLU A 883 -8.55 -35.11 -5.54
C GLU A 883 -8.56 -33.92 -6.50
N TYR A 884 -8.05 -32.74 -6.11
CA TYR A 884 -8.00 -31.55 -6.98
C TYR A 884 -7.38 -31.83 -8.37
N PRO A 885 -6.26 -32.58 -8.51
CA PRO A 885 -5.69 -32.92 -9.81
C PRO A 885 -6.58 -33.81 -10.71
N ASN A 886 -7.64 -34.42 -10.15
CA ASN A 886 -8.58 -35.30 -10.84
C ASN A 886 -9.92 -34.63 -11.18
N LEU A 887 -10.12 -33.36 -10.79
CA LEU A 887 -11.30 -32.57 -11.15
C LEU A 887 -11.24 -32.11 -12.62
N ASP A 888 -12.41 -31.79 -13.18
CA ASP A 888 -12.50 -31.05 -14.45
C ASP A 888 -12.12 -29.57 -14.31
N ALA A 889 -11.69 -28.95 -15.42
CA ALA A 889 -11.07 -27.62 -15.43
C ALA A 889 -11.96 -26.51 -14.83
N ASP A 890 -13.27 -26.54 -15.09
CA ASP A 890 -14.23 -25.57 -14.55
C ASP A 890 -14.28 -25.65 -13.00
N ARG A 891 -14.26 -26.87 -12.44
CA ARG A 891 -14.18 -27.09 -10.99
C ARG A 891 -12.81 -26.77 -10.41
N GLN A 892 -11.72 -27.02 -11.14
CA GLN A 892 -10.37 -26.66 -10.70
C GLN A 892 -10.22 -25.15 -10.52
N ALA A 893 -10.70 -24.34 -11.48
CA ALA A 893 -10.70 -22.88 -11.37
C ALA A 893 -11.46 -22.39 -10.13
N GLY A 894 -12.69 -22.89 -9.90
CA GLY A 894 -13.49 -22.55 -8.72
C GLY A 894 -12.86 -23.01 -7.39
N ALA A 895 -12.28 -24.22 -7.36
CA ALA A 895 -11.62 -24.76 -6.19
C ALA A 895 -10.30 -24.02 -5.86
N LEU A 896 -9.57 -23.53 -6.86
CA LEU A 896 -8.34 -22.76 -6.67
C LEU A 896 -8.63 -21.33 -6.17
N LEU A 897 -9.68 -20.68 -6.70
CA LEU A 897 -10.16 -19.40 -6.18
C LEU A 897 -10.59 -19.52 -4.71
N TRP A 898 -11.38 -20.55 -4.37
CA TRP A 898 -11.72 -20.84 -2.98
C TRP A 898 -10.48 -21.09 -2.10
N PHE A 899 -9.48 -21.80 -2.62
CA PHE A 899 -8.25 -22.06 -1.88
C PHE A 899 -7.43 -20.77 -1.66
N ARG A 900 -7.32 -19.90 -2.68
CA ARG A 900 -6.70 -18.57 -2.61
C ARG A 900 -7.35 -17.70 -1.52
N ASP A 901 -8.68 -17.65 -1.51
CA ASP A 901 -9.45 -16.69 -0.71
C ASP A 901 -9.79 -17.18 0.70
N ARG A 902 -9.79 -18.51 0.92
CA ARG A 902 -10.14 -19.14 2.22
C ARG A 902 -9.13 -20.19 2.68
N GLY A 903 -8.74 -21.12 1.80
CA GLY A 903 -7.83 -22.22 2.14
C GLY A 903 -6.47 -21.77 2.69
N MET A 904 -5.98 -20.60 2.26
CA MET A 904 -4.73 -20.00 2.72
C MET A 904 -4.67 -19.70 4.23
N GLU A 905 -5.80 -19.56 4.93
CA GLU A 905 -5.83 -19.30 6.38
C GLU A 905 -5.15 -20.45 7.17
N ALA A 906 -5.33 -21.70 6.73
CA ALA A 906 -4.74 -22.89 7.34
C ALA A 906 -3.20 -22.96 7.23
N LEU A 907 -2.59 -22.12 6.38
CA LEU A 907 -1.15 -22.08 6.17
C LEU A 907 -0.43 -21.07 7.08
N THR A 908 -1.16 -20.24 7.83
CA THR A 908 -0.60 -19.13 8.63
C THR A 908 0.10 -19.59 9.91
N GLY A 909 -0.23 -20.78 10.44
CA GLY A 909 0.33 -21.32 11.68
C GLY A 909 1.84 -21.59 11.61
N THR A 910 2.54 -21.42 12.73
CA THR A 910 3.99 -21.66 12.85
C THR A 910 4.36 -23.06 13.34
N ASP A 911 3.37 -23.90 13.61
CA ASP A 911 3.53 -25.24 14.20
C ASP A 911 3.84 -26.32 13.15
N GLU A 912 4.15 -27.55 13.61
CA GLU A 912 4.53 -28.65 12.72
C GLU A 912 3.38 -29.17 11.82
N ARG A 913 2.11 -28.93 12.18
CA ARG A 913 0.96 -29.26 11.31
C ARG A 913 0.91 -28.27 10.13
N ALA A 914 0.95 -26.97 10.40
CA ALA A 914 0.94 -25.94 9.36
C ALA A 914 2.23 -25.94 8.50
N LYS A 915 3.40 -26.35 9.03
CA LYS A 915 4.61 -26.58 8.22
C LYS A 915 4.42 -27.73 7.22
N LYS A 916 3.97 -28.90 7.69
CA LYS A 916 3.70 -30.07 6.82
C LYS A 916 2.63 -29.75 5.77
N LEU A 917 1.58 -29.03 6.16
CA LEU A 917 0.53 -28.61 5.25
C LEU A 917 1.06 -27.69 4.14
N ARG A 918 1.86 -26.67 4.50
CA ARG A 918 2.55 -25.81 3.52
C ARG A 918 3.47 -26.60 2.58
N GLU A 919 4.21 -27.57 3.10
CA GLU A 919 5.08 -28.42 2.28
C GLU A 919 4.28 -29.33 1.32
N ALA A 920 3.13 -29.86 1.76
CA ALA A 920 2.24 -30.67 0.92
C ALA A 920 1.55 -29.84 -0.17
N VAL A 921 0.97 -28.69 0.18
CA VAL A 921 0.35 -27.74 -0.76
C VAL A 921 1.36 -27.34 -1.85
N ARG A 922 2.59 -27.02 -1.46
CA ARG A 922 3.64 -26.58 -2.40
C ARG A 922 4.12 -27.69 -3.34
N LYS A 923 3.97 -28.96 -2.98
CA LYS A 923 4.34 -30.14 -3.78
C LYS A 923 3.21 -30.73 -4.62
N THR A 924 1.96 -30.35 -4.36
CA THR A 924 0.81 -30.80 -5.13
C THR A 924 0.67 -29.98 -6.41
N PRO A 925 0.34 -30.57 -7.58
CA PRO A 925 0.00 -29.82 -8.78
C PRO A 925 -1.30 -29.03 -8.56
N LEU A 926 -1.18 -27.71 -8.42
CA LEU A 926 -2.30 -26.80 -8.10
C LEU A 926 -2.44 -25.65 -9.09
N ILE A 927 -1.33 -25.19 -9.68
CA ILE A 927 -1.26 -23.98 -10.51
C ILE A 927 -1.17 -24.39 -11.98
N VAL A 928 -1.88 -23.68 -12.85
CA VAL A 928 -1.82 -23.89 -14.31
C VAL A 928 -0.65 -23.10 -14.89
N SER A 929 0.26 -23.76 -15.60
CA SER A 929 1.36 -23.10 -16.31
C SER A 929 0.98 -22.64 -17.72
N GLU A 930 1.83 -21.81 -18.34
CA GLU A 930 1.65 -21.27 -19.71
C GLU A 930 1.47 -22.36 -20.81
N ASP A 931 1.87 -23.60 -20.54
CA ASP A 931 1.65 -24.77 -21.40
C ASP A 931 0.29 -25.47 -21.19
N GLY A 932 -0.56 -24.92 -20.31
CA GLY A 932 -1.85 -25.47 -19.90
C GLY A 932 -1.76 -26.66 -18.93
N ALA A 933 -0.56 -27.04 -18.48
CA ALA A 933 -0.37 -28.15 -17.53
C ALA A 933 -0.62 -27.72 -16.08
N LEU A 934 -1.04 -28.66 -15.23
CA LEU A 934 -1.06 -28.47 -13.78
C LEU A 934 0.30 -28.82 -13.18
N VAL A 935 0.90 -27.86 -12.45
CA VAL A 935 2.27 -27.95 -11.95
C VAL A 935 2.34 -27.56 -10.46
N PRO A 936 3.24 -28.18 -9.65
CA PRO A 936 3.46 -27.76 -8.27
C PRO A 936 4.09 -26.37 -8.12
N ALA A 937 3.71 -25.64 -7.08
CA ALA A 937 4.33 -24.37 -6.70
C ALA A 937 5.82 -24.50 -6.32
N ALA A 938 6.30 -25.72 -6.03
CA ALA A 938 7.72 -26.03 -5.84
C ALA A 938 8.55 -26.04 -7.13
N ASP A 939 7.90 -26.18 -8.29
CA ASP A 939 8.51 -26.34 -9.62
C ASP A 939 8.24 -25.15 -10.56
N LEU A 940 7.40 -24.20 -10.14
CA LEU A 940 7.10 -22.97 -10.89
C LEU A 940 7.94 -21.79 -10.43
N TYR A 941 8.30 -20.97 -11.42
CA TYR A 941 8.93 -19.68 -11.24
C TYR A 941 7.88 -18.58 -11.07
N HIS A 942 8.18 -17.61 -10.21
CA HIS A 942 7.35 -16.42 -10.01
C HIS A 942 7.32 -15.60 -11.32
N PRO A 943 6.20 -14.94 -11.70
CA PRO A 943 6.12 -14.17 -12.95
C PRO A 943 7.29 -13.18 -13.16
N ASP A 944 7.68 -12.42 -12.12
CA ASP A 944 8.84 -11.50 -12.17
C ASP A 944 10.24 -12.17 -12.10
N ALA A 945 10.36 -13.50 -12.13
CA ALA A 945 11.64 -14.22 -12.04
C ALA A 945 12.42 -14.23 -13.38
N TRP A 946 12.69 -13.05 -13.93
CA TRP A 946 13.36 -12.85 -15.22
C TRP A 946 14.74 -13.54 -15.32
N GLU A 947 15.48 -13.69 -14.20
CA GLU A 947 16.74 -14.44 -14.16
C GLU A 947 16.56 -15.91 -14.56
N ALA A 948 15.41 -16.52 -14.26
CA ALA A 948 15.11 -17.89 -14.65
C ALA A 948 14.77 -18.00 -16.15
N VAL A 949 14.03 -17.01 -16.69
CA VAL A 949 13.79 -16.90 -18.14
C VAL A 949 15.13 -16.79 -18.88
N ALA A 950 16.01 -15.89 -18.43
CA ALA A 950 17.28 -15.61 -19.08
C ALA A 950 18.26 -16.80 -19.05
N PHE A 951 18.21 -17.64 -18.01
CA PHE A 951 19.15 -18.76 -17.85
C PHE A 951 18.63 -20.11 -18.38
N LEU A 952 17.34 -20.41 -18.16
CA LEU A 952 16.74 -21.71 -18.54
C LEU A 952 15.97 -21.63 -19.87
N GLY A 953 15.65 -20.43 -20.36
CA GLY A 953 14.82 -20.25 -21.55
C GLY A 953 13.47 -20.95 -21.41
N GLY A 954 13.04 -21.64 -22.46
CA GLY A 954 11.81 -22.44 -22.48
C GLY A 954 11.80 -23.68 -21.57
N ALA A 955 12.84 -23.92 -20.76
CA ALA A 955 12.82 -24.91 -19.69
C ALA A 955 12.34 -24.33 -18.34
N ALA A 956 12.29 -23.01 -18.17
CA ALA A 956 11.59 -22.39 -17.04
C ALA A 956 10.06 -22.46 -17.28
N ARG A 957 9.31 -22.78 -16.22
CA ARG A 957 7.84 -22.82 -16.24
C ARG A 957 7.28 -21.73 -15.33
N PHE A 958 6.34 -20.96 -15.85
CA PHE A 958 5.62 -19.91 -15.13
C PHE A 958 4.12 -20.24 -15.05
N PRO A 959 3.39 -19.73 -14.05
CA PRO A 959 1.93 -19.69 -14.08
C PRO A 959 1.43 -19.00 -15.36
N ASP A 960 0.27 -19.38 -15.90
CA ASP A 960 -0.33 -18.68 -17.04
C ASP A 960 -0.84 -17.28 -16.65
N TRP A 961 0.09 -16.33 -16.64
CA TRP A 961 -0.12 -14.95 -16.21
C TRP A 961 -0.94 -14.11 -17.20
N ARG A 962 -1.13 -14.60 -18.43
CA ARG A 962 -1.77 -13.86 -19.54
C ARG A 962 -3.10 -14.46 -19.98
N GLY A 963 -3.37 -15.74 -19.69
CA GLY A 963 -4.67 -16.38 -19.77
C GLY A 963 -5.31 -16.52 -18.39
N VAL A 964 -5.13 -17.67 -17.73
CA VAL A 964 -5.83 -18.09 -16.50
C VAL A 964 -5.72 -17.08 -15.35
N TYR A 965 -4.58 -16.40 -15.18
CA TYR A 965 -4.34 -15.42 -14.11
C TYR A 965 -4.31 -13.96 -14.60
N SER A 966 -5.01 -13.66 -15.70
CA SER A 966 -5.10 -12.29 -16.27
C SER A 966 -5.98 -11.33 -15.46
N GLU A 967 -7.02 -11.82 -14.78
CA GLU A 967 -7.84 -11.03 -13.86
C GLU A 967 -7.36 -11.17 -12.40
N GLN A 968 -7.52 -10.12 -11.59
CA GLN A 968 -7.12 -10.10 -10.15
C GLN A 968 -5.62 -10.40 -9.94
N GLN A 969 -4.77 -9.75 -10.74
CA GLN A 969 -3.32 -9.97 -10.74
C GLN A 969 -2.65 -9.58 -9.41
N GLU A 970 -3.13 -8.58 -8.67
CA GLU A 970 -2.57 -8.26 -7.36
C GLU A 970 -2.82 -9.40 -6.35
N GLU A 971 -4.03 -9.96 -6.35
CA GLU A 971 -4.43 -11.08 -5.51
C GLU A 971 -3.68 -12.37 -5.87
N TRP A 972 -3.49 -12.65 -7.16
CA TRP A 972 -2.67 -13.79 -7.62
C TRP A 972 -1.17 -13.61 -7.33
N ASN A 973 -0.61 -12.40 -7.47
CA ASN A 973 0.77 -12.12 -7.08
C ASN A 973 0.96 -12.35 -5.57
N ASN A 974 0.04 -11.84 -4.74
CA ASN A 974 0.04 -12.09 -3.29
C ASN A 974 -0.07 -13.60 -2.95
N PHE A 975 -0.88 -14.36 -3.70
CA PHE A 975 -0.98 -15.82 -3.55
C PHE A 975 0.32 -16.54 -3.90
N PHE A 976 0.94 -16.22 -5.04
CA PHE A 976 2.22 -16.80 -5.46
C PHE A 976 3.38 -16.44 -4.52
N HIS A 977 3.37 -15.23 -3.95
CA HIS A 977 4.26 -14.85 -2.84
C HIS A 977 4.09 -15.75 -1.63
N ARG A 978 2.84 -15.98 -1.17
CA ARG A 978 2.54 -16.82 0.00
C ARG A 978 2.86 -18.30 -0.21
N LEU A 979 2.75 -18.81 -1.45
CA LEU A 979 3.17 -20.17 -1.82
C LEU A 979 4.69 -20.31 -2.04
N ASN A 980 5.44 -19.20 -2.05
CA ASN A 980 6.89 -19.16 -2.20
C ASN A 980 7.36 -19.86 -3.49
N LEU A 981 6.87 -19.38 -4.65
CA LEU A 981 7.37 -19.77 -5.97
C LEU A 981 8.85 -19.38 -6.15
N LEU A 982 9.52 -20.02 -7.11
CA LEU A 982 10.96 -19.87 -7.32
C LEU A 982 11.29 -18.49 -7.93
N ARG A 983 12.27 -17.77 -7.37
CA ARG A 983 12.78 -16.50 -7.94
C ARG A 983 14.11 -16.63 -8.67
N HIS A 984 14.87 -17.70 -8.41
CA HIS A 984 16.17 -17.97 -9.04
C HIS A 984 16.28 -19.48 -9.35
N PRO A 985 17.03 -19.90 -10.40
CA PRO A 985 17.22 -21.31 -10.73
C PRO A 985 17.63 -22.19 -9.54
N ARG A 986 17.07 -23.41 -9.42
CA ARG A 986 17.45 -24.36 -8.36
C ARG A 986 18.75 -25.11 -8.72
N GLU A 987 19.41 -25.68 -7.73
CA GLU A 987 20.62 -26.48 -7.94
C GLU A 987 20.39 -27.64 -8.92
N CYS A 988 19.25 -28.32 -8.81
CA CYS A 988 18.84 -29.38 -9.74
C CYS A 988 18.64 -28.86 -11.17
N ASP A 989 18.03 -27.69 -11.36
CA ASP A 989 17.69 -27.19 -12.69
C ASP A 989 18.96 -26.75 -13.45
N VAL A 990 19.96 -26.22 -12.74
CA VAL A 990 21.30 -25.95 -13.28
C VAL A 990 21.99 -27.24 -13.71
N ILE A 991 21.94 -28.30 -12.88
CA ILE A 991 22.51 -29.61 -13.21
C ILE A 991 21.79 -30.21 -14.43
N THR A 992 20.47 -30.23 -14.45
CA THR A 992 19.68 -30.77 -15.57
C THR A 992 19.88 -29.97 -16.86
N ARG A 993 20.09 -28.64 -16.79
CA ARG A 993 20.48 -27.83 -17.95
C ARG A 993 21.83 -28.27 -18.52
N VAL A 994 22.82 -28.55 -17.67
CA VAL A 994 24.12 -29.10 -18.09
C VAL A 994 23.98 -30.51 -18.65
N GLU A 995 23.22 -31.39 -18.00
CA GLU A 995 23.00 -32.77 -18.46
C GLU A 995 22.22 -32.82 -19.79
N GLY A 996 21.31 -31.89 -20.04
CA GLY A 996 20.63 -31.71 -21.32
C GLY A 996 21.59 -31.23 -22.41
N LEU A 997 22.37 -30.17 -22.14
CA LEU A 997 23.41 -29.68 -23.06
C LEU A 997 24.48 -30.74 -23.38
N LEU A 998 24.72 -31.71 -22.48
CA LEU A 998 25.57 -32.89 -22.74
C LEU A 998 24.88 -33.99 -23.56
N GLN A 999 23.55 -34.11 -23.50
CA GLN A 999 22.77 -35.07 -24.29
C GLN A 999 22.52 -34.59 -25.72
N ASP A 1000 22.37 -33.27 -25.92
CA ASP A 1000 22.22 -32.63 -27.24
C ASP A 1000 23.53 -32.63 -28.07
N LEU A 1001 24.61 -33.24 -27.57
CA LEU A 1001 25.90 -33.39 -28.26
C LEU A 1001 25.84 -34.39 -29.42
N THR A 1002 25.27 -33.97 -30.54
CA THR A 1002 25.47 -34.67 -31.82
C THR A 1002 26.94 -34.57 -32.28
N PRO A 1003 27.49 -35.56 -33.00
CA PRO A 1003 28.87 -35.50 -33.50
C PRO A 1003 29.16 -34.38 -34.52
N GLU A 1004 28.13 -33.69 -35.01
CA GLU A 1004 28.20 -32.77 -36.16
C GLU A 1004 27.97 -31.30 -35.76
N SER A 1005 27.46 -31.02 -34.56
CA SER A 1005 27.18 -29.66 -34.07
C SER A 1005 28.42 -28.95 -33.51
N GLY A 1006 29.26 -28.42 -34.39
CA GLY A 1006 30.36 -27.51 -34.06
C GLY A 1006 29.87 -26.16 -33.52
N ASP A 1007 30.49 -25.71 -32.42
CA ASP A 1007 30.34 -24.43 -31.68
C ASP A 1007 29.19 -24.11 -30.68
N PRO A 1008 27.87 -24.21 -30.94
CA PRO A 1008 26.88 -23.54 -30.06
C PRO A 1008 26.84 -24.11 -28.63
N THR A 1009 27.12 -25.40 -28.44
CA THR A 1009 27.17 -26.01 -27.09
C THR A 1009 28.39 -25.55 -26.28
N GLU A 1010 29.48 -25.11 -26.91
CA GLU A 1010 30.65 -24.58 -26.18
C GLU A 1010 30.35 -23.20 -25.61
N ALA A 1011 29.67 -22.34 -26.38
CA ALA A 1011 29.14 -21.07 -25.88
C ALA A 1011 28.12 -21.28 -24.74
N ALA A 1012 27.15 -22.19 -24.92
CA ALA A 1012 26.15 -22.47 -23.88
C ALA A 1012 26.77 -23.03 -22.57
N MET A 1013 27.86 -23.81 -22.63
CA MET A 1013 28.57 -24.25 -21.42
C MET A 1013 29.38 -23.12 -20.76
N LEU A 1014 29.87 -22.15 -21.54
CA LEU A 1014 30.49 -20.94 -20.98
C LEU A 1014 29.45 -20.02 -20.34
N GLU A 1015 28.26 -19.86 -20.94
CA GLU A 1015 27.12 -19.15 -20.33
C GLU A 1015 26.71 -19.75 -18.97
N VAL A 1016 26.77 -21.08 -18.83
CA VAL A 1016 26.58 -21.76 -17.54
C VAL A 1016 27.69 -21.43 -16.55
N TYR A 1017 28.96 -21.41 -16.98
CA TYR A 1017 30.10 -21.04 -16.13
C TYR A 1017 29.98 -19.58 -15.62
N ASP A 1018 29.63 -18.66 -16.51
CA ASP A 1018 29.36 -17.25 -16.26
C ASP A 1018 28.21 -17.03 -15.26
N PHE A 1019 27.11 -17.79 -15.40
CA PHE A 1019 26.00 -17.76 -14.46
C PHE A 1019 26.41 -18.26 -13.07
N LEU A 1020 27.22 -19.33 -13.01
CA LEU A 1020 27.77 -19.84 -11.77
C LEU A 1020 28.67 -18.80 -11.09
N GLU A 1021 29.54 -18.09 -11.83
CA GLU A 1021 30.37 -17.01 -11.29
C GLU A 1021 29.54 -15.87 -10.69
N LYS A 1022 28.60 -15.32 -11.47
CA LYS A 1022 27.72 -14.19 -11.06
C LYS A 1022 26.89 -14.52 -9.81
N ARG A 1023 26.66 -15.81 -9.53
CA ARG A 1023 25.93 -16.31 -8.36
C ARG A 1023 26.84 -16.67 -7.18
N TRP A 1024 27.96 -17.35 -7.40
CA TRP A 1024 28.88 -17.74 -6.33
C TRP A 1024 29.54 -16.53 -5.67
N ALA A 1025 29.85 -15.48 -6.44
CA ALA A 1025 30.42 -14.22 -5.93
C ALA A 1025 29.52 -13.47 -4.92
N LYS A 1026 28.27 -13.89 -4.72
CA LYS A 1026 27.31 -13.33 -3.75
C LYS A 1026 27.02 -14.25 -2.55
N SER A 1027 27.61 -15.44 -2.50
CA SER A 1027 27.37 -16.45 -1.47
C SER A 1027 28.56 -16.60 -0.52
N SER A 1028 28.28 -16.86 0.77
CA SER A 1028 29.28 -17.20 1.79
C SER A 1028 29.46 -18.72 1.97
N ASP A 1029 28.99 -19.54 1.03
CA ASP A 1029 28.86 -20.99 1.21
C ASP A 1029 30.14 -21.76 0.85
N ASN A 1030 30.43 -22.79 1.65
CA ASN A 1030 31.63 -23.60 1.54
C ASN A 1030 31.67 -24.51 0.29
N GLU A 1031 32.85 -25.07 0.00
CA GLU A 1031 33.20 -26.01 -1.10
C GLU A 1031 32.44 -27.35 -1.11
N GLU A 1032 31.35 -27.48 -0.37
CA GLU A 1032 30.68 -28.73 -0.02
C GLU A 1032 29.20 -28.78 -0.46
N THR A 1033 28.69 -27.78 -1.22
CA THR A 1033 27.29 -27.73 -1.65
C THR A 1033 26.88 -28.91 -2.56
N PRO A 1034 25.58 -29.29 -2.59
CA PRO A 1034 25.12 -30.35 -3.49
C PRO A 1034 25.34 -30.00 -4.97
N LEU A 1035 25.10 -28.75 -5.37
CA LEU A 1035 25.40 -28.23 -6.71
C LEU A 1035 26.88 -28.44 -7.10
N ALA A 1036 27.82 -28.06 -6.23
CA ALA A 1036 29.25 -28.29 -6.47
C ALA A 1036 29.57 -29.79 -6.59
N LYS A 1037 28.98 -30.63 -5.74
CA LYS A 1037 29.16 -32.09 -5.78
C LYS A 1037 28.52 -32.77 -7.00
N GLY A 1038 27.47 -32.18 -7.57
CA GLY A 1038 26.88 -32.59 -8.84
C GLY A 1038 27.75 -32.21 -10.03
N LEU A 1039 28.04 -30.92 -10.20
CA LEU A 1039 28.82 -30.40 -11.32
C LEU A 1039 30.27 -30.95 -11.37
N ARG A 1040 30.86 -31.32 -10.22
CA ARG A 1040 32.14 -32.06 -10.15
C ARG A 1040 32.14 -33.44 -10.85
N ARG A 1041 30.97 -34.04 -11.06
CA ARG A 1041 30.82 -35.42 -11.60
C ARG A 1041 30.47 -35.44 -13.09
N LEU A 1042 30.11 -34.29 -13.67
CA LEU A 1042 29.73 -34.17 -15.07
C LEU A 1042 30.94 -33.72 -15.89
N ALA A 1043 31.12 -34.31 -17.07
CA ALA A 1043 32.20 -33.97 -17.98
C ALA A 1043 31.80 -32.76 -18.85
N TRP A 1044 31.55 -31.61 -18.23
CA TRP A 1044 30.89 -30.46 -18.86
C TRP A 1044 31.80 -29.24 -19.12
N ILE A 1045 32.99 -29.20 -18.51
CA ILE A 1045 33.87 -28.02 -18.68
C ILE A 1045 34.48 -28.04 -20.08
N PRO A 1046 34.29 -27.01 -20.91
CA PRO A 1046 34.82 -26.97 -22.27
C PRO A 1046 36.35 -26.90 -22.26
N THR A 1047 36.97 -27.76 -23.07
CA THR A 1047 38.41 -27.80 -23.25
C THR A 1047 38.83 -26.96 -24.44
N MET A 1048 39.84 -26.13 -24.25
CA MET A 1048 40.42 -25.27 -25.27
C MET A 1048 40.79 -26.09 -26.52
N GLN A 1049 40.10 -25.85 -27.64
CA GLN A 1049 40.32 -26.60 -28.88
C GLN A 1049 41.51 -26.05 -29.69
N ARG A 1050 41.82 -24.76 -29.53
CA ARG A 1050 42.96 -24.04 -30.09
C ARG A 1050 43.40 -22.95 -29.10
N PRO A 1051 44.70 -22.71 -28.87
CA PRO A 1051 45.13 -21.60 -28.03
C PRO A 1051 44.96 -20.26 -28.75
N HIS A 1052 44.36 -19.28 -28.05
CA HIS A 1052 44.14 -17.90 -28.53
C HIS A 1052 45.46 -17.16 -28.83
N HIS A 1053 46.60 -17.69 -28.35
CA HIS A 1053 47.93 -17.19 -28.63
C HIS A 1053 48.74 -18.24 -29.41
N THR A 1054 49.21 -17.87 -30.60
CA THR A 1054 49.89 -18.74 -31.59
C THR A 1054 51.32 -19.18 -31.21
N LYS A 1055 51.71 -19.10 -29.94
CA LYS A 1055 53.10 -19.34 -29.47
C LYS A 1055 53.19 -20.30 -28.27
N VAL A 1056 52.33 -21.32 -28.24
CA VAL A 1056 52.41 -22.44 -27.27
C VAL A 1056 53.10 -23.64 -27.93
N ALA A 1057 54.21 -24.11 -27.35
CA ALA A 1057 54.97 -25.25 -27.88
C ALA A 1057 54.21 -26.58 -27.66
N LEU A 1058 54.18 -27.44 -28.69
CA LEU A 1058 53.53 -28.76 -28.66
C LEU A 1058 52.11 -28.77 -28.07
N PHE A 1059 51.29 -27.76 -28.35
CA PHE A 1059 49.88 -27.81 -27.96
C PHE A 1059 49.17 -29.00 -28.61
N ARG A 1060 48.74 -29.95 -27.78
CA ARG A 1060 48.02 -31.16 -28.20
C ARG A 1060 46.53 -30.95 -27.96
N ARG A 1061 45.76 -30.81 -29.04
CA ARG A 1061 44.30 -30.72 -28.98
C ARG A 1061 43.73 -31.91 -28.17
N PRO A 1062 42.94 -31.67 -27.10
CA PRO A 1062 42.31 -32.74 -26.33
C PRO A 1062 41.39 -33.61 -27.19
N ALA A 1063 41.32 -34.91 -26.88
CA ALA A 1063 40.46 -35.86 -27.60
C ALA A 1063 38.96 -35.71 -27.24
N ALA A 1064 38.66 -35.14 -26.07
CA ALA A 1064 37.30 -34.83 -25.62
C ALA A 1064 37.10 -33.31 -25.55
N ARG A 1065 36.00 -32.81 -26.13
CA ARG A 1065 35.64 -31.38 -26.13
C ARG A 1065 35.22 -30.87 -24.75
N PHE A 1066 34.68 -31.75 -23.91
CA PHE A 1066 34.28 -31.44 -22.53
C PHE A 1066 34.86 -32.50 -21.59
N VAL A 1067 35.25 -32.11 -20.38
CA VAL A 1067 35.89 -32.99 -19.38
C VAL A 1067 35.41 -32.67 -17.95
N LEU A 1068 35.75 -33.54 -17.00
CA LEU A 1068 35.49 -33.31 -15.58
C LEU A 1068 36.27 -32.07 -15.10
N PRO A 1069 35.70 -31.25 -14.19
CA PRO A 1069 36.41 -30.10 -13.61
C PRO A 1069 37.79 -30.43 -13.00
N ALA A 1070 37.99 -31.64 -12.47
CA ALA A 1070 39.26 -32.07 -11.87
C ALA A 1070 40.40 -32.29 -12.88
N ASP A 1071 40.08 -32.47 -14.18
CA ASP A 1071 41.03 -32.89 -15.23
C ASP A 1071 41.37 -31.74 -16.21
N VAL A 1072 40.99 -30.50 -15.88
CA VAL A 1072 41.15 -29.31 -16.72
C VAL A 1072 41.82 -28.17 -15.98
N TYR A 1073 42.85 -27.59 -16.59
CA TYR A 1073 43.72 -26.59 -15.96
C TYR A 1073 43.42 -25.16 -16.44
N PRO A 1074 43.60 -24.14 -15.58
CA PRO A 1074 43.66 -22.72 -15.93
C PRO A 1074 44.44 -22.41 -17.21
N SER A 1075 43.87 -21.59 -18.11
CA SER A 1075 44.48 -21.24 -19.41
C SER A 1075 45.86 -20.58 -19.24
N ARG A 1076 46.06 -19.77 -18.19
CA ARG A 1076 47.35 -19.20 -17.79
C ARG A 1076 48.49 -20.22 -17.58
N LEU A 1077 48.18 -21.49 -17.36
CA LEU A 1077 49.17 -22.58 -17.15
C LEU A 1077 49.57 -23.32 -18.44
N LEU A 1078 49.01 -22.97 -19.61
CA LEU A 1078 49.29 -23.63 -20.91
C LEU A 1078 50.76 -23.99 -21.11
N HIS A 1079 51.66 -23.02 -20.86
CA HIS A 1079 53.11 -23.13 -21.04
C HIS A 1079 53.81 -24.19 -20.16
N GLN A 1080 53.10 -24.86 -19.25
CA GLN A 1080 53.63 -25.87 -18.34
C GLN A 1080 53.14 -27.29 -18.67
N GLY A 1081 52.13 -27.46 -19.53
CA GLY A 1081 51.52 -28.78 -19.77
C GLY A 1081 50.85 -29.01 -21.13
N ALA A 1082 51.06 -28.11 -22.11
CA ALA A 1082 50.30 -28.04 -23.37
C ALA A 1082 50.23 -29.34 -24.20
N SER A 1083 51.17 -30.28 -24.03
CA SER A 1083 51.20 -31.55 -24.77
C SER A 1083 50.58 -32.74 -24.02
N GLN A 1084 50.24 -32.58 -22.73
CA GLN A 1084 49.87 -33.68 -21.83
C GLN A 1084 48.48 -33.53 -21.20
N VAL A 1085 48.04 -32.31 -20.86
CA VAL A 1085 46.78 -32.06 -20.12
C VAL A 1085 45.83 -31.12 -20.85
N ALA A 1086 44.55 -31.14 -20.47
CA ALA A 1086 43.52 -30.26 -21.02
C ALA A 1086 43.47 -28.91 -20.29
N PHE A 1087 43.04 -27.86 -21.01
CA PHE A 1087 42.96 -26.48 -20.51
C PHE A 1087 41.56 -25.92 -20.70
N PHE A 1088 41.11 -25.04 -19.80
CA PHE A 1088 39.78 -24.42 -19.87
C PHE A 1088 39.68 -23.51 -21.10
N ALA A 1089 38.53 -23.53 -21.78
CA ALA A 1089 38.29 -22.74 -22.99
C ALA A 1089 37.96 -21.25 -22.74
N GLY A 1090 37.50 -20.89 -21.54
CA GLY A 1090 37.16 -19.51 -21.19
C GLY A 1090 38.38 -18.60 -21.05
N GLU A 1091 38.20 -17.29 -21.30
CA GLU A 1091 39.30 -16.31 -21.28
C GLU A 1091 39.85 -16.03 -19.86
N GLN A 1092 39.00 -16.13 -18.83
CA GLN A 1092 39.36 -15.94 -17.42
C GLN A 1092 38.71 -17.01 -16.55
N GLU A 1093 39.30 -17.32 -15.39
CA GLU A 1093 38.72 -18.25 -14.42
C GLU A 1093 38.56 -17.61 -13.03
N SER A 1094 37.34 -17.66 -12.47
CA SER A 1094 37.05 -17.22 -11.11
C SER A 1094 37.79 -18.08 -10.09
N SER A 1095 38.45 -17.47 -9.10
CA SER A 1095 39.10 -18.23 -8.01
C SER A 1095 38.13 -19.14 -7.28
N ASP A 1096 36.88 -18.69 -7.15
CA ASP A 1096 35.92 -19.26 -6.20
C ASP A 1096 35.06 -20.33 -6.88
N VAL A 1097 34.65 -20.12 -8.14
CA VAL A 1097 34.06 -21.19 -8.97
C VAL A 1097 35.09 -22.29 -9.22
N ARG A 1098 36.35 -21.95 -9.55
CA ARG A 1098 37.44 -22.93 -9.73
C ARG A 1098 37.64 -23.77 -8.46
N LYS A 1099 37.60 -23.15 -7.28
CA LYS A 1099 37.72 -23.82 -5.97
C LYS A 1099 36.49 -24.67 -5.65
N ALA A 1100 35.28 -24.14 -5.85
CA ALA A 1100 34.02 -24.86 -5.65
C ALA A 1100 33.89 -26.08 -6.58
N LEU A 1101 34.31 -25.99 -7.85
CA LEU A 1101 34.31 -27.11 -8.79
C LEU A 1101 35.53 -28.05 -8.62
N GLY A 1102 36.47 -27.76 -7.72
CA GLY A 1102 37.65 -28.61 -7.49
C GLY A 1102 38.64 -28.62 -8.65
N MET A 1103 38.62 -27.60 -9.51
CA MET A 1103 39.53 -27.47 -10.65
C MET A 1103 40.96 -27.15 -10.15
N PRO A 1104 42.00 -27.85 -10.62
CA PRO A 1104 43.38 -27.68 -10.15
C PRO A 1104 43.92 -26.26 -10.39
N ASN A 1105 44.73 -25.76 -9.44
CA ASN A 1105 45.31 -24.40 -9.51
C ASN A 1105 46.72 -24.36 -10.13
N GLU A 1106 47.38 -25.52 -10.20
CA GLU A 1106 48.78 -25.76 -10.55
C GLU A 1106 48.84 -27.12 -11.28
N ILE A 1107 49.74 -27.26 -12.27
CA ILE A 1107 49.93 -28.54 -13.00
C ILE A 1107 50.77 -29.50 -12.17
N ARG A 1108 50.45 -30.79 -12.22
CA ARG A 1108 51.16 -31.82 -11.44
C ARG A 1108 52.62 -31.93 -11.92
N PRO A 1109 53.61 -32.09 -11.02
CA PRO A 1109 55.02 -32.13 -11.40
C PRO A 1109 55.35 -33.20 -12.46
N GLU A 1110 54.66 -34.34 -12.43
CA GLU A 1110 54.78 -35.43 -13.39
C GLU A 1110 54.29 -35.04 -14.80
N ASP A 1111 53.13 -34.37 -14.90
CA ASP A 1111 52.56 -33.92 -16.18
C ASP A 1111 53.40 -32.80 -16.79
N ALA A 1112 53.88 -31.87 -15.96
CA ALA A 1112 54.78 -30.81 -16.40
C ALA A 1112 56.14 -31.36 -16.86
N LEU A 1113 56.71 -32.31 -16.13
CA LEU A 1113 57.95 -32.98 -16.54
C LEU A 1113 57.77 -33.75 -17.86
N ALA A 1114 56.65 -34.47 -18.03
CA ALA A 1114 56.31 -35.14 -19.27
C ALA A 1114 56.11 -34.15 -20.44
N HIS A 1115 55.58 -32.95 -20.19
CA HIS A 1115 55.49 -31.89 -21.20
C HIS A 1115 56.88 -31.39 -21.63
N PHE A 1116 57.74 -31.03 -20.68
CA PHE A 1116 59.10 -30.57 -21.01
C PHE A 1116 59.98 -31.67 -21.65
N ILE A 1117 59.75 -32.95 -21.32
CA ILE A 1117 60.36 -34.08 -22.00
C ILE A 1117 59.89 -34.14 -23.47
N ALA A 1118 58.59 -34.05 -23.75
CA ALA A 1118 58.09 -34.03 -25.12
C ALA A 1118 58.62 -32.84 -25.92
N VAL A 1119 58.65 -31.63 -25.33
CA VAL A 1119 59.18 -30.41 -25.98
C VAL A 1119 60.68 -30.55 -26.28
N ARG A 1120 61.46 -31.16 -25.37
CA ARG A 1120 62.87 -31.49 -25.60
C ARG A 1120 63.02 -32.47 -26.76
N ASP A 1121 62.24 -33.53 -26.78
CA ASP A 1121 62.42 -34.63 -27.74
C ASP A 1121 61.98 -34.25 -29.16
N GLU A 1122 60.92 -33.44 -29.31
CA GLU A 1122 60.57 -32.82 -30.60
C GLU A 1122 61.66 -31.82 -31.05
N TRP A 1123 62.21 -31.01 -30.14
CA TRP A 1123 63.28 -30.07 -30.47
C TRP A 1123 64.54 -30.78 -30.96
N LEU A 1124 64.89 -31.93 -30.34
CA LEU A 1124 65.97 -32.80 -30.79
C LEU A 1124 65.66 -33.47 -32.14
N ALA A 1125 64.46 -34.03 -32.31
CA ALA A 1125 64.04 -34.73 -33.52
C ALA A 1125 63.96 -33.79 -34.75
N THR A 1126 63.56 -32.54 -34.55
CA THR A 1126 63.48 -31.50 -35.60
C THR A 1126 64.81 -30.75 -35.82
N GLY A 1127 65.92 -31.19 -35.21
CA GLY A 1127 67.22 -30.55 -35.35
C GLY A 1127 67.26 -29.09 -34.86
N GLY A 1128 66.38 -28.74 -33.92
CA GLY A 1128 66.16 -27.38 -33.42
C GLY A 1128 65.33 -26.47 -34.33
N ALA A 1129 64.86 -26.93 -35.50
CA ALA A 1129 64.13 -26.12 -36.46
C ALA A 1129 62.60 -26.04 -36.21
N GLY A 1130 62.02 -27.02 -35.50
CA GLY A 1130 60.57 -27.13 -35.31
C GLY A 1130 59.93 -26.12 -34.35
N LEU A 1131 60.73 -25.45 -33.50
CA LEU A 1131 60.27 -24.46 -32.53
C LEU A 1131 60.87 -23.09 -32.84
N SER A 1132 60.04 -22.16 -33.34
CA SER A 1132 60.52 -20.84 -33.77
C SER A 1132 61.20 -20.06 -32.63
N SER A 1133 62.33 -19.43 -32.95
CA SER A 1133 63.28 -18.87 -31.96
C SER A 1133 62.77 -17.69 -31.10
N GLU A 1134 61.52 -17.27 -31.26
CA GLU A 1134 60.88 -16.27 -30.40
C GLU A 1134 60.28 -16.87 -29.13
N ALA A 1135 59.77 -18.11 -29.19
CA ALA A 1135 59.08 -18.73 -28.04
C ALA A 1135 60.01 -18.94 -26.83
N VAL A 1136 61.31 -19.14 -27.08
CA VAL A 1136 62.33 -19.43 -26.06
C VAL A 1136 62.91 -18.15 -25.43
N LYS A 1137 62.69 -16.95 -26.01
CA LYS A 1137 63.38 -15.70 -25.64
C LYS A 1137 62.85 -14.97 -24.39
N LYS A 1138 61.85 -15.52 -23.68
CA LYS A 1138 61.30 -14.92 -22.44
C LYS A 1138 61.24 -15.91 -21.26
N TRP A 1139 62.36 -16.56 -20.96
CA TRP A 1139 62.57 -17.19 -19.65
C TRP A 1139 63.44 -16.26 -18.77
N PRO A 1140 63.05 -15.92 -17.53
CA PRO A 1140 63.89 -15.13 -16.63
C PRO A 1140 65.16 -15.88 -16.25
N ALA A 1141 66.32 -15.44 -16.77
CA ALA A 1141 67.62 -15.96 -16.36
C ALA A 1141 67.96 -15.49 -14.93
N ARG A 1142 68.49 -16.39 -14.10
CA ARG A 1142 68.95 -16.05 -12.74
C ARG A 1142 70.15 -15.11 -12.79
N SER A 1143 70.02 -13.90 -12.26
CA SER A 1143 71.18 -13.04 -11.92
C SER A 1143 71.69 -13.38 -10.52
N THR A 1144 72.85 -14.04 -10.42
CA THR A 1144 73.48 -14.39 -9.14
C THR A 1144 74.64 -13.47 -8.79
N ALA A 1145 74.74 -13.16 -7.49
CA ALA A 1145 75.93 -12.70 -6.75
C ALA A 1145 76.46 -11.26 -6.98
N ALA A 1146 76.29 -10.43 -5.94
CA ALA A 1146 77.30 -9.45 -5.50
C ALA A 1146 77.25 -9.32 -3.96
N SER A 1147 78.42 -9.27 -3.32
CA SER A 1147 78.64 -9.13 -1.87
C SER A 1147 80.14 -8.85 -1.65
N PRO A 1148 80.64 -8.30 -0.52
CA PRO A 1148 79.97 -7.74 0.67
C PRO A 1148 80.37 -6.28 1.00
N ARG A 1149 79.72 -5.63 1.99
CA ARG A 1149 80.39 -4.98 3.16
C ARG A 1149 79.41 -4.41 4.20
N ARG A 1150 79.95 -4.10 5.40
CA ARG A 1150 79.29 -3.50 6.58
C ARG A 1150 78.99 -2.01 6.33
N GLY A 1151 77.98 -1.35 6.91
CA GLY A 1151 76.90 -1.80 7.82
C GLY A 1151 76.95 -1.18 9.23
N GLN A 1152 75.85 -0.58 9.69
CA GLN A 1152 75.58 -0.27 11.11
C GLN A 1152 74.08 0.07 11.34
N ASN A 1153 73.53 -0.50 12.43
CA ASN A 1153 72.32 -0.14 13.20
C ASN A 1153 70.96 -0.06 12.45
N GLU A 1154 69.80 -0.33 13.07
CA GLU A 1154 69.50 -0.47 14.50
C GLU A 1154 68.61 -1.70 14.81
N THR A 1155 68.31 -1.96 16.09
CA THR A 1155 67.91 -3.30 16.58
C THR A 1155 66.46 -3.46 17.03
N THR A 1156 65.79 -4.54 16.62
CA THR A 1156 64.98 -5.41 17.51
C THR A 1156 64.69 -6.77 16.86
N THR A 1157 64.64 -7.84 17.65
CA THR A 1157 64.69 -9.23 17.15
C THR A 1157 63.39 -10.02 17.36
N ARG A 1158 62.98 -10.78 16.34
CA ARG A 1158 62.16 -12.00 16.52
C ARG A 1158 63.05 -13.14 17.01
N SER A 1159 62.46 -14.08 17.76
CA SER A 1159 63.00 -15.44 17.93
C SER A 1159 62.32 -16.43 16.97
N HIS A 1160 62.96 -17.57 16.71
CA HIS A 1160 62.53 -18.58 15.75
C HIS A 1160 62.93 -19.97 16.25
N ALA A 1161 62.03 -20.96 16.08
CA ALA A 1161 62.33 -22.40 16.06
C ALA A 1161 62.87 -23.02 17.40
N THR A 1162 62.94 -24.33 17.63
CA THR A 1162 62.58 -25.53 16.83
C THR A 1162 62.29 -26.75 17.74
N THR A 1163 61.90 -27.89 17.14
CA THR A 1163 62.17 -29.29 17.58
C THR A 1163 61.60 -29.84 18.89
N SER A 1164 60.54 -30.64 18.74
CA SER A 1164 60.43 -32.07 19.12
C SER A 1164 61.01 -32.61 20.45
N SER A 1165 60.10 -33.08 21.30
CA SER A 1165 60.22 -34.28 22.18
C SER A 1165 58.78 -34.76 22.50
N ALA A 1166 58.47 -35.96 23.00
CA ALA A 1166 59.05 -37.30 22.89
C ALA A 1166 57.91 -38.34 23.09
N ARG A 1167 58.20 -39.65 23.02
CA ARG A 1167 57.23 -40.76 22.94
C ARG A 1167 56.26 -40.92 24.14
N TRP A 1168 55.05 -41.44 23.84
CA TRP A 1168 54.32 -42.58 24.46
C TRP A 1168 54.81 -43.11 25.83
N PRO A 1169 53.91 -43.45 26.79
CA PRO A 1169 53.18 -44.73 26.67
C PRO A 1169 51.74 -44.79 27.30
N THR A 1170 51.19 -46.01 27.29
CA THR A 1170 49.88 -46.44 27.83
C THR A 1170 49.95 -46.96 29.29
N PRO A 1171 48.98 -47.76 29.81
CA PRO A 1171 48.07 -47.49 30.96
C PRO A 1171 48.61 -48.09 32.30
N PRO A 1172 47.84 -48.42 33.38
CA PRO A 1172 46.40 -48.26 33.71
C PRO A 1172 46.05 -47.83 35.19
N ALA A 1173 44.74 -47.75 35.47
CA ALA A 1173 44.04 -48.12 36.74
C ALA A 1173 44.10 -47.30 38.06
N SER A 1174 42.90 -47.15 38.65
CA SER A 1174 42.53 -47.07 40.09
C SER A 1174 43.09 -45.96 41.03
N GLY A 1175 42.24 -44.97 41.35
CA GLY A 1175 42.22 -44.25 42.64
C GLY A 1175 41.75 -42.77 42.56
N THR A 1176 41.16 -42.13 43.59
CA THR A 1176 40.43 -42.64 44.78
C THR A 1176 39.31 -41.64 45.18
N ARG A 1177 39.32 -41.06 46.40
CA ARG A 1177 38.32 -40.17 47.07
C ARG A 1177 38.87 -39.78 48.47
N PRO A 1178 38.24 -38.90 49.30
CA PRO A 1178 37.03 -38.06 49.14
C PRO A 1178 37.35 -36.53 49.36
N PRO A 1179 36.40 -35.56 49.52
CA PRO A 1179 34.96 -35.73 49.74
C PRO A 1179 33.91 -34.90 48.96
N ASP A 1180 33.56 -33.67 49.38
CA ASP A 1180 32.14 -33.23 49.51
C ASP A 1180 31.91 -31.70 49.24
N ALA A 1181 30.69 -31.12 49.25
CA ALA A 1181 29.38 -31.62 49.69
C ALA A 1181 28.14 -31.01 48.97
N SER A 1182 27.02 -31.72 49.14
CA SER A 1182 25.59 -31.28 49.20
C SER A 1182 25.01 -30.21 48.24
N GLY A 1183 23.87 -30.43 47.55
CA GLY A 1183 23.14 -31.69 47.28
C GLY A 1183 21.61 -31.59 47.19
N ARG A 1184 20.97 -32.76 46.95
CA ARG A 1184 19.51 -33.07 46.98
C ARG A 1184 18.67 -32.59 45.76
N ARG A 1185 17.66 -33.32 45.26
CA ARG A 1185 17.36 -34.80 45.28
C ARG A 1185 16.15 -35.11 44.36
N THR A 1186 16.19 -36.24 43.62
CA THR A 1186 15.03 -37.10 43.19
C THR A 1186 13.95 -36.50 42.24
N ARG A 1187 13.18 -37.26 41.43
CA ARG A 1187 13.08 -38.72 41.13
C ARG A 1187 12.33 -38.96 39.79
N CYS A 1188 12.61 -40.11 39.12
CA CYS A 1188 11.68 -41.01 38.37
C CYS A 1188 10.70 -40.48 37.27
N LEU A 1189 10.34 -41.18 36.19
CA LEU A 1189 10.63 -42.54 35.68
C LEU A 1189 10.46 -42.61 34.13
N ARG A 1190 11.35 -43.38 33.46
CA ARG A 1190 11.16 -44.42 32.40
C ARG A 1190 9.81 -44.54 31.65
N ARG A 1191 9.69 -45.05 30.41
CA ARG A 1191 10.57 -45.64 29.32
C ARG A 1191 9.71 -45.54 28.00
N GLY A 1192 10.18 -45.60 26.74
CA GLY A 1192 11.19 -46.44 26.08
C GLY A 1192 10.57 -47.75 25.54
N ARG A 1193 10.92 -48.37 24.39
CA ARG A 1193 11.88 -48.06 23.28
C ARG A 1193 11.80 -49.22 22.23
N ALA A 1194 11.84 -48.94 20.91
CA ALA A 1194 11.98 -49.90 19.77
C ALA A 1194 10.82 -50.93 19.56
N GLY A 1195 10.62 -51.54 18.38
CA GLY A 1195 11.20 -51.31 17.03
C GLY A 1195 11.13 -52.55 16.09
N LEU A 1196 11.60 -52.41 14.84
CA LEU A 1196 11.98 -53.48 13.87
C LEU A 1196 10.90 -54.43 13.28
N ARG A 1197 10.56 -54.25 11.98
CA ARG A 1197 10.90 -55.14 10.82
C ARG A 1197 10.21 -54.70 9.50
N ALA A 1198 10.55 -55.36 8.39
CA ALA A 1198 10.13 -55.06 7.01
C ALA A 1198 9.46 -56.27 6.32
N TYR A 1199 8.79 -56.02 5.18
CA TYR A 1199 8.52 -56.85 3.96
C TYR A 1199 7.46 -56.05 3.15
N GLU A 1200 7.52 -55.66 1.88
CA GLU A 1200 8.05 -56.20 0.60
C GLU A 1200 6.99 -57.01 -0.23
N GLY A 1201 6.72 -56.55 -1.47
CA GLY A 1201 5.91 -57.24 -2.51
C GLY A 1201 4.38 -56.92 -2.55
N THR A 1202 3.66 -57.06 -3.69
CA THR A 1202 4.10 -57.23 -5.10
C THR A 1202 2.99 -57.00 -6.15
N CYS A 1203 3.33 -56.34 -7.26
CA CYS A 1203 2.96 -56.63 -8.68
C CYS A 1203 1.50 -56.86 -9.20
N ARG A 1204 1.19 -56.09 -10.28
CA ARG A 1204 0.75 -56.51 -11.65
C ARG A 1204 -0.74 -56.47 -12.13
N ALA A 1205 -0.91 -55.68 -13.20
CA ALA A 1205 -1.48 -56.00 -14.53
C ALA A 1205 -3.02 -56.05 -14.80
N GLN A 1206 -3.49 -55.08 -15.61
CA GLN A 1206 -3.84 -55.18 -17.05
C GLN A 1206 -4.50 -56.47 -17.64
N PRO A 1207 -5.22 -56.40 -18.79
CA PRO A 1207 -6.29 -55.47 -19.23
C PRO A 1207 -7.41 -56.18 -20.06
N LYS A 1208 -8.34 -55.46 -20.75
CA LYS A 1208 -8.67 -55.57 -22.21
C LYS A 1208 -10.13 -55.26 -22.65
N THR A 1209 -10.23 -54.35 -23.63
CA THR A 1209 -11.04 -54.33 -24.89
C THR A 1209 -12.47 -54.90 -25.00
N ALA A 1210 -13.36 -54.10 -25.62
CA ALA A 1210 -14.26 -54.54 -26.70
C ALA A 1210 -14.64 -53.35 -27.63
N THR A 1211 -15.08 -53.62 -28.86
CA THR A 1211 -15.42 -52.64 -29.92
C THR A 1211 -16.60 -53.15 -30.76
N VAL A 1212 -17.49 -52.27 -31.28
CA VAL A 1212 -18.45 -52.43 -32.42
C VAL A 1212 -19.59 -51.37 -32.27
N TRP A 1213 -20.28 -50.84 -33.30
CA TRP A 1213 -19.93 -50.32 -34.64
C TRP A 1213 -21.22 -49.69 -35.24
N THR A 1214 -21.14 -48.49 -35.85
CA THR A 1214 -22.03 -47.91 -36.92
C THR A 1214 -23.58 -48.03 -36.90
N PHE A 1215 -24.29 -46.92 -37.21
CA PHE A 1215 -24.93 -46.75 -38.55
C PHE A 1215 -25.32 -45.28 -38.89
N TRP A 1216 -25.85 -45.07 -40.10
CA TRP A 1216 -26.00 -43.81 -40.87
C TRP A 1216 -27.24 -42.92 -40.59
N GLY A 1217 -27.15 -41.65 -41.04
CA GLY A 1217 -28.28 -40.84 -41.53
C GLY A 1217 -27.92 -39.35 -41.74
N GLY A 1218 -28.24 -38.72 -42.89
CA GLY A 1218 -27.94 -37.30 -43.07
C GLY A 1218 -28.40 -36.59 -44.37
N VAL A 1219 -28.24 -35.26 -44.35
CA VAL A 1219 -28.26 -34.25 -45.46
C VAL A 1219 -29.59 -33.97 -46.19
N SER A 1220 -30.03 -32.70 -46.14
CA SER A 1220 -30.71 -31.95 -47.23
C SER A 1220 -30.82 -30.44 -46.93
N ALA A 1221 -30.80 -29.60 -47.99
CA ALA A 1221 -30.97 -28.13 -48.03
C ALA A 1221 -31.38 -27.74 -49.50
N PRO A 1222 -31.44 -26.48 -50.01
CA PRO A 1222 -31.36 -25.13 -49.39
C PRO A 1222 -32.36 -24.02 -49.93
N SER A 1223 -32.54 -22.92 -49.18
CA SER A 1223 -32.82 -21.52 -49.64
C SER A 1223 -34.17 -21.17 -50.37
N PRO A 1224 -34.39 -19.99 -51.06
CA PRO A 1224 -35.36 -18.94 -50.67
C PRO A 1224 -36.33 -18.51 -51.85
N PRO A 1225 -36.92 -17.27 -52.03
CA PRO A 1225 -37.04 -16.01 -51.24
C PRO A 1225 -38.42 -15.24 -51.29
N THR A 1226 -38.44 -13.97 -50.80
CA THR A 1226 -39.37 -12.82 -51.11
C THR A 1226 -40.81 -12.72 -50.53
N SER A 1227 -41.31 -11.48 -50.46
CA SER A 1227 -42.54 -10.93 -49.80
C SER A 1227 -43.56 -10.37 -50.85
N PRO A 1228 -44.79 -9.77 -50.58
CA PRO A 1228 -45.24 -8.98 -49.39
C PRO A 1228 -46.78 -9.00 -49.01
N LEU A 1229 -47.22 -8.03 -48.17
CA LEU A 1229 -48.57 -7.43 -47.95
C LEU A 1229 -49.72 -8.13 -47.13
N SER A 1230 -49.82 -7.74 -45.85
CA SER A 1230 -50.99 -7.24 -45.06
C SER A 1230 -52.48 -7.60 -45.33
N CYS A 1231 -53.22 -7.96 -44.26
CA CYS A 1231 -54.53 -7.38 -43.83
C CYS A 1231 -54.85 -7.79 -42.35
N VAL A 1232 -55.46 -7.03 -41.42
CA VAL A 1232 -56.52 -5.99 -41.41
C VAL A 1232 -57.95 -6.59 -41.38
N SER A 1233 -58.86 -6.29 -40.44
CA SER A 1233 -58.76 -5.59 -39.12
C SER A 1233 -60.04 -5.73 -38.27
N TRP A 1234 -60.01 -5.27 -37.01
CA TRP A 1234 -60.98 -4.42 -36.25
C TRP A 1234 -60.86 -4.68 -34.71
N ARG A 1235 -61.51 -4.03 -33.72
CA ARG A 1235 -62.64 -3.05 -33.58
C ARG A 1235 -62.32 -1.94 -32.54
N ARG A 1236 -63.28 -1.02 -32.31
CA ARG A 1236 -63.42 -0.08 -31.16
C ARG A 1236 -64.88 -0.09 -30.67
N VAL A 1237 -65.15 0.36 -29.43
CA VAL A 1237 -66.50 0.78 -28.98
C VAL A 1237 -66.42 2.02 -28.05
N THR A 1238 -66.90 3.19 -28.54
CA THR A 1238 -67.38 4.44 -27.86
C THR A 1238 -66.64 5.07 -26.65
N GLY A 1239 -66.70 6.40 -26.39
CA GLY A 1239 -67.27 7.53 -27.15
C GLY A 1239 -67.87 8.67 -26.28
N ARG A 1240 -67.83 9.92 -26.78
CA ARG A 1240 -68.28 11.22 -26.17
C ARG A 1240 -67.29 11.82 -25.14
N ARG A 1241 -66.98 13.13 -25.05
CA ARG A 1241 -67.59 14.47 -25.36
C ARG A 1241 -68.41 15.14 -24.24
N ARG A 1242 -67.71 15.93 -23.40
CA ARG A 1242 -68.03 17.28 -22.83
C ARG A 1242 -66.80 17.66 -21.96
N CYS A 1243 -66.19 18.85 -21.96
CA CYS A 1243 -66.56 20.20 -22.40
C CYS A 1243 -67.58 20.92 -21.51
N GLN A 1244 -67.06 21.65 -20.51
CA GLN A 1244 -67.70 22.85 -19.96
C GLN A 1244 -66.59 23.86 -19.60
N ARG A 1245 -66.86 25.15 -19.82
CA ARG A 1245 -65.97 26.29 -19.52
C ARG A 1245 -66.50 27.06 -18.31
N LEU A 1246 -65.60 27.79 -17.65
CA LEU A 1246 -65.71 29.07 -16.89
C LEU A 1246 -64.60 29.03 -15.81
N SER A 1247 -63.84 30.07 -15.46
CA SER A 1247 -63.69 31.48 -15.89
C SER A 1247 -62.36 31.99 -15.27
N SER A 1248 -61.64 33.02 -15.70
CA SER A 1248 -61.72 33.95 -16.84
C SER A 1248 -60.49 34.90 -16.83
N ARG A 1249 -59.96 35.28 -18.00
CA ARG A 1249 -59.17 36.53 -18.29
C ARG A 1249 -57.88 36.78 -17.45
N SER A 1250 -56.79 37.35 -17.96
CA SER A 1250 -56.54 38.11 -19.20
C SER A 1250 -55.17 37.76 -19.81
N ARG A 1251 -55.00 37.99 -21.11
CA ARG A 1251 -53.68 38.17 -21.73
C ARG A 1251 -53.29 39.65 -21.65
N CYS A 1252 -51.98 39.96 -21.66
CA CYS A 1252 -51.33 40.61 -22.80
C CYS A 1252 -49.81 40.66 -22.62
N ALA A 1253 -49.09 41.02 -23.68
CA ALA A 1253 -47.61 41.04 -23.73
C ALA A 1253 -47.10 42.24 -24.55
N VAL A 1254 -45.80 42.50 -24.45
CA VAL A 1254 -44.99 43.48 -25.24
C VAL A 1254 -45.23 44.97 -24.90
N GLY A 1255 -44.15 45.78 -24.81
CA GLY A 1255 -44.27 47.25 -24.99
C GLY A 1255 -43.44 48.21 -24.13
N THR A 1256 -42.11 48.23 -24.28
CA THR A 1256 -41.22 49.42 -24.21
C THR A 1256 -41.66 50.76 -23.53
N SER A 1257 -41.06 51.06 -22.37
CA SER A 1257 -40.16 52.24 -22.13
C SER A 1257 -40.65 53.66 -21.70
N TRP A 1258 -39.82 54.31 -20.83
CA TRP A 1258 -39.49 55.76 -20.66
C TRP A 1258 -40.19 56.75 -19.66
N ARG A 1259 -39.40 57.17 -18.63
CA ARG A 1259 -39.23 58.51 -17.94
C ARG A 1259 -40.45 59.13 -17.17
N ARG A 1260 -40.33 59.86 -16.04
CA ARG A 1260 -39.37 60.89 -15.49
C ARG A 1260 -39.32 60.84 -13.92
N ARG A 1261 -38.21 61.07 -13.19
CA ARG A 1261 -37.54 62.34 -12.70
C ARG A 1261 -38.37 63.20 -11.71
N PRO A 1262 -37.79 63.92 -10.69
CA PRO A 1262 -36.49 64.64 -10.60
C PRO A 1262 -35.38 63.93 -9.76
N ARG A 1263 -34.06 64.21 -9.84
CA ARG A 1263 -33.20 65.38 -9.44
C ARG A 1263 -33.25 65.70 -7.93
N PHE A 1264 -32.13 65.89 -7.20
CA PHE A 1264 -30.81 66.54 -7.47
C PHE A 1264 -29.65 65.79 -6.74
N VAL A 1265 -28.32 66.00 -6.94
CA VAL A 1265 -27.50 66.75 -7.93
C VAL A 1265 -26.20 66.00 -8.34
N LEU A 1266 -24.98 66.47 -8.00
CA LEU A 1266 -23.59 66.13 -8.46
C LEU A 1266 -22.58 67.10 -7.71
N PRO A 1267 -21.22 67.13 -7.85
CA PRO A 1267 -20.38 66.70 -9.01
C PRO A 1267 -18.95 66.09 -8.76
N THR A 1268 -18.36 65.54 -9.86
CA THR A 1268 -16.90 65.48 -10.24
C THR A 1268 -15.86 64.74 -9.35
N SER A 1269 -14.78 64.12 -9.87
CA SER A 1269 -14.43 63.68 -11.25
C SER A 1269 -13.12 62.87 -11.36
N ARG A 1270 -13.03 62.02 -12.40
CA ARG A 1270 -11.84 61.74 -13.27
C ARG A 1270 -10.56 61.08 -12.70
N SER A 1271 -10.27 59.89 -13.25
CA SER A 1271 -9.02 59.41 -13.89
C SER A 1271 -7.68 59.39 -13.13
N LEU A 1272 -6.92 58.31 -13.41
CA LEU A 1272 -5.62 57.83 -12.89
C LEU A 1272 -5.84 56.57 -12.04
N ARG A 1273 -5.15 55.44 -12.27
CA ARG A 1273 -4.19 55.11 -13.36
C ARG A 1273 -4.75 54.00 -14.25
#